data_AF-A0A2U2XE20-F1
#
_entry.id   AF-A0A2U2XE20-F1
#
_cell.length_a   1.000
_cell.length_b   1.000
_cell.length_c   1.000
_cell.angle_alpha   90.00
_cell.angle_beta   90.00
_cell.angle_gamma   90.00
#
_symmetry.space_group_name_H-M   'P 1'
#
loop_
_entity.id
_entity.type
_entity.pdbx_description
1 polymer ?
#
loop_
_entity_poly.entity_id
_entity_poly.type
_entity_poly.pdbx_seq_one_letter_code
_entity_poly.pdbx_strand_id
1 'polypeptide(L)'
;MTVTPQGVNNQIIWNSFNENSNLGSIVDNLSSNPDKVIQFSDFEWYERNGSVTYLTLIHIMEVDAGGTPIGNIKQYLLTSNDFGLSWSIMGVGNPNSPDGKKVLKADLSYQFRQSNIEVKKNNPNVLYIVSTQMEHINPTILENTNSYSLHKFDIINSSWSDLSRTGFYTGIGAQPFGFALNPSNEDNWWFYTNDVDKFENGTLTKLTGLYGGGFHPDVRDILIIGDEILAATDGGVYRTTIGANDHIMDISSEGLNMAQSYSLGLAQQPPFYVASGFWHSGLQVYNPDENIWHWGSMTDAKGGEVFFLNNEIFSFENTQSNSRIIKKFNDFTHLYTNQGNNFKGSENLYERSYFIKPAGLTDKLAYNTDDDNFTAITIFNNNTYPSVYSEAEPIVIPNEPDKVAVLFTNQNEDQMLHIYGGLNKTTPEQNLEKDFNLTQIYETIDGTPGLQTNVMNFVFDHRRNGKFWTILKPSPEWGITGKGRIVEYDPVYDEFIDLSYPIDDDPQSNSIFPSWMHINSLEMDRETGVLYLGTGHGVYYIDRENEIWRRYSKDVPMFKSKISIRHCTGELFTSTSYRGIWYADLLRNENTPPLEWKITGIETWVERMNLFCTLVIEPGAKLTIKGELYVFGNQKIVVKPGGKLVVDGGIITSECGSAWGGIEVWGNPQESQLTTNQGYLLIHNGALIENARTAIHVWESGNWNSTGGIVMAYNSTFKNNWRSVEYISYHDFLPSGHERTNRGLFSNCEFLWDDEYEDIFGTDTYTGITMYDVNGVRIHGCDFIDNRTYISNFNNRPTGILSIDASYRVAGKSLTFSPNTTHTEYNETDYDIGKFINLKEGVRASNSNSQATVIIDHIKFLNSRSGVILSAVDNSTVTRNLFEYNSDHPNDISQMNQLSLNEPTSFTVEGNHFINSEIGSAIVGTIQANTGMEQNEIYRNKYEGTYLGNYAIGKNTNDLSGPLLASGLQWLCNDYNNYKFDEFVFSFNSTQGDGHGVRLKQGFANEAAGNKFTNGFDDQQNEFHFSTTDPDNLIYYAFDNPIEIPTELTGNVGVQVINKENVCQSNFNTLITGVSSRFLREPTKQFLESEFAENSEELSLKMIALDSLENVANSSEMYSTVNNLNVDNMMQVRNSLELASPYLSTELLKLVGTRSAPQYPHLWYKDLILMNIEVAQDNTFMEYLLTKNNPLPQNLYDEINDVRNQSITARGEKVNEIIDLDTRKSNIIKLLITNELSDTTAINWSSFNNLVALREDVVSKSQLVDSYFWKEAINSK
;
A
#
# COMPACT_ATOMS: atom_id res chain seq x y z
N MET A 1 -42.56 -16.00 -19.54
CA MET A 1 -43.60 -15.84 -20.59
C MET A 1 -43.23 -16.80 -21.72
N THR A 2 -44.03 -17.84 -21.99
CA THR A 2 -43.71 -18.84 -23.03
C THR A 2 -44.73 -18.75 -24.16
N VAL A 3 -44.37 -18.23 -25.33
CA VAL A 3 -45.25 -18.25 -26.52
C VAL A 3 -44.73 -19.33 -27.47
N THR A 4 -45.53 -20.37 -27.70
CA THR A 4 -45.39 -21.25 -28.86
C THR A 4 -46.20 -20.66 -30.03
N PRO A 5 -45.65 -20.62 -31.26
CA PRO A 5 -46.23 -19.85 -32.35
C PRO A 5 -47.30 -20.66 -33.10
N GLN A 6 -48.51 -20.11 -33.23
CA GLN A 6 -49.30 -20.27 -34.46
C GLN A 6 -50.23 -19.07 -34.71
N GLY A 7 -49.94 -18.35 -35.80
CA GLY A 7 -50.96 -17.70 -36.63
C GLY A 7 -51.46 -16.32 -36.19
N VAL A 8 -50.87 -15.28 -36.78
CA VAL A 8 -51.47 -13.97 -37.14
C VAL A 8 -52.54 -13.44 -36.16
N ASN A 9 -52.10 -12.67 -35.16
CA ASN A 9 -52.70 -11.43 -34.66
C ASN A 9 -51.89 -10.94 -33.43
N ASN A 10 -51.56 -9.65 -33.38
CA ASN A 10 -50.82 -9.02 -32.28
C ASN A 10 -51.64 -9.04 -30.97
N GLN A 11 -51.48 -10.09 -30.17
CA GLN A 11 -51.97 -10.15 -28.80
C GLN A 11 -50.81 -10.44 -27.83
N ILE A 12 -50.62 -9.54 -26.87
CA ILE A 12 -49.72 -9.72 -25.73
C ILE A 12 -50.40 -10.70 -24.78
N ILE A 13 -49.94 -11.96 -24.73
CA ILE A 13 -50.44 -12.95 -23.76
C ILE A 13 -49.44 -13.08 -22.60
N TRP A 14 -49.91 -12.71 -21.40
CA TRP A 14 -49.17 -12.73 -20.13
C TRP A 14 -49.24 -14.12 -19.48
N ASN A 15 -48.20 -14.94 -19.62
CA ASN A 15 -48.27 -16.39 -19.33
C ASN A 15 -47.95 -16.86 -17.89
N SER A 16 -48.18 -16.06 -16.84
CA SER A 16 -48.33 -16.64 -15.50
C SER A 16 -49.00 -15.69 -14.52
N PHE A 17 -50.28 -15.43 -14.72
CA PHE A 17 -51.17 -15.28 -13.58
C PHE A 17 -51.48 -16.68 -13.07
N ASN A 18 -51.52 -16.91 -11.76
CA ASN A 18 -51.93 -18.19 -11.22
C ASN A 18 -53.30 -18.56 -11.83
N GLU A 19 -53.38 -19.64 -12.62
CA GLU A 19 -54.58 -20.02 -13.39
C GLU A 19 -55.82 -20.22 -12.49
N ASN A 20 -55.61 -20.40 -11.19
CA ASN A 20 -56.66 -20.51 -10.19
C ASN A 20 -57.12 -19.17 -9.58
N SER A 21 -56.61 -18.04 -10.07
CA SER A 21 -57.01 -16.69 -9.63
C SER A 21 -57.98 -16.05 -10.62
N ASN A 22 -58.89 -15.21 -10.13
CA ASN A 22 -59.86 -14.45 -10.94
C ASN A 22 -59.20 -13.58 -12.05
N LEU A 23 -57.88 -13.41 -12.06
CA LEU A 23 -57.10 -12.74 -13.12
C LEU A 23 -56.96 -13.56 -14.39
N GLY A 24 -56.77 -14.88 -14.29
CA GLY A 24 -56.55 -15.75 -15.46
C GLY A 24 -57.72 -15.66 -16.43
N SER A 25 -58.96 -15.69 -15.92
CA SER A 25 -60.17 -15.55 -16.73
C SER A 25 -60.42 -14.14 -17.29
N ILE A 26 -59.80 -13.11 -16.70
CA ILE A 26 -59.84 -11.73 -17.22
C ILE A 26 -58.85 -11.58 -18.38
N VAL A 27 -57.65 -12.17 -18.26
CA VAL A 27 -56.61 -12.17 -19.29
C VAL A 27 -56.97 -13.08 -20.48
N ASP A 28 -57.61 -14.22 -20.25
CA ASP A 28 -58.13 -15.09 -21.33
C ASP A 28 -59.28 -14.44 -22.13
N ASN A 29 -60.05 -13.55 -21.52
CA ASN A 29 -61.05 -12.72 -22.21
C ASN A 29 -60.43 -11.52 -22.97
N LEU A 30 -59.16 -11.20 -22.69
CA LEU A 30 -58.40 -10.12 -23.36
C LEU A 30 -57.64 -10.67 -24.57
N SER A 31 -57.07 -11.87 -24.46
CA SER A 31 -56.46 -12.61 -25.57
C SER A 31 -57.45 -13.11 -26.63
N SER A 32 -58.74 -12.77 -26.54
CA SER A 32 -59.75 -13.10 -27.55
C SER A 32 -60.33 -11.86 -28.26
N ASN A 33 -59.94 -10.64 -27.87
CA ASN A 33 -60.42 -9.41 -28.50
C ASN A 33 -59.27 -8.39 -28.69
N PRO A 34 -58.80 -8.14 -29.94
CA PRO A 34 -57.64 -7.28 -30.23
C PRO A 34 -57.85 -5.79 -29.88
N ASP A 35 -59.09 -5.40 -29.66
CA ASP A 35 -59.50 -4.03 -29.34
C ASP A 35 -59.37 -3.70 -27.84
N LYS A 36 -58.43 -4.31 -27.09
CA LYS A 36 -58.25 -4.04 -25.63
C LYS A 36 -56.78 -3.80 -25.24
N VAL A 37 -56.52 -2.74 -24.47
CA VAL A 37 -55.18 -2.30 -23.99
C VAL A 37 -55.08 -2.39 -22.46
N ILE A 38 -53.90 -2.77 -21.95
CA ILE A 38 -53.55 -2.76 -20.51
C ILE A 38 -52.53 -1.64 -20.26
N GLN A 39 -52.78 -0.79 -19.28
CA GLN A 39 -51.87 0.27 -18.85
C GLN A 39 -51.62 0.19 -17.35
N PHE A 40 -50.36 0.31 -16.92
CA PHE A 40 -49.99 0.48 -15.52
C PHE A 40 -49.93 1.97 -15.21
N SER A 41 -50.48 2.41 -14.08
CA SER A 41 -50.48 3.84 -13.73
C SER A 41 -49.52 4.21 -12.62
N ASP A 42 -49.28 3.31 -11.67
CA ASP A 42 -48.44 3.58 -10.51
C ASP A 42 -47.98 2.29 -9.79
N PHE A 43 -46.92 2.37 -9.00
CA PHE A 43 -46.19 1.25 -8.40
C PHE A 43 -45.68 1.57 -6.99
N GLU A 44 -46.22 0.92 -5.97
CA GLU A 44 -45.85 1.17 -4.57
C GLU A 44 -45.37 -0.11 -3.87
N TRP A 45 -44.82 -0.04 -2.65
CA TRP A 45 -44.48 -1.22 -1.86
C TRP A 45 -44.66 -1.01 -0.35
N TYR A 46 -44.79 -2.10 0.39
CA TYR A 46 -44.80 -2.09 1.84
C TYR A 46 -44.12 -3.32 2.42
N GLU A 47 -43.52 -3.17 3.60
CA GLU A 47 -42.96 -4.29 4.35
C GLU A 47 -43.87 -4.65 5.51
N ARG A 48 -44.13 -5.96 5.69
CA ARG A 48 -44.89 -6.48 6.81
C ARG A 48 -44.26 -7.78 7.29
N ASN A 49 -43.94 -7.85 8.58
CA ASN A 49 -43.38 -9.04 9.23
C ASN A 49 -42.11 -9.58 8.53
N GLY A 50 -41.24 -8.71 8.02
CA GLY A 50 -40.03 -9.09 7.28
C GLY A 50 -40.27 -9.58 5.85
N SER A 51 -41.49 -9.42 5.32
CA SER A 51 -41.83 -9.72 3.92
C SER A 51 -42.23 -8.45 3.19
N VAL A 52 -41.62 -8.19 2.04
CA VAL A 52 -41.93 -7.06 1.18
C VAL A 52 -43.03 -7.45 0.19
N THR A 53 -44.08 -6.64 0.13
CA THR A 53 -45.16 -6.75 -0.86
C THR A 53 -45.12 -5.54 -1.79
N TYR A 54 -45.07 -5.78 -3.09
CA TYR A 54 -45.18 -4.78 -4.13
C TYR A 54 -46.63 -4.62 -4.58
N LEU A 55 -47.00 -3.41 -4.97
CA LEU A 55 -48.32 -3.00 -5.39
C LEU A 55 -48.24 -2.33 -6.77
N THR A 56 -49.27 -2.49 -7.59
CA THR A 56 -49.46 -1.67 -8.79
C THR A 56 -50.92 -1.57 -9.20
N LEU A 57 -51.29 -0.47 -9.85
CA LEU A 57 -52.60 -0.29 -10.47
C LEU A 57 -52.52 -0.58 -11.96
N ILE A 58 -53.39 -1.48 -12.42
CA ILE A 58 -53.61 -1.74 -13.84
C ILE A 58 -54.96 -1.22 -14.30
N HIS A 59 -54.99 -0.75 -15.54
CA HIS A 59 -56.16 -0.27 -16.26
C HIS A 59 -56.34 -1.14 -17.49
N ILE A 60 -57.56 -1.60 -17.73
CA ILE A 60 -57.91 -2.41 -18.90
C ILE A 60 -59.00 -1.68 -19.66
N MET A 61 -58.75 -1.31 -20.91
CA MET A 61 -59.61 -0.45 -21.73
C MET A 61 -59.88 -1.09 -23.10
N GLU A 62 -61.06 -0.89 -23.67
CA GLU A 62 -61.32 -1.18 -25.09
C GLU A 62 -60.86 0.01 -25.95
N VAL A 63 -60.23 -0.23 -27.11
CA VAL A 63 -59.71 0.77 -28.05
C VAL A 63 -60.14 0.48 -29.48
N ASP A 64 -60.26 1.50 -30.32
CA ASP A 64 -60.57 1.36 -31.74
C ASP A 64 -59.32 1.05 -32.56
N ALA A 65 -59.49 0.83 -33.86
CA ALA A 65 -58.39 0.54 -34.78
C ALA A 65 -57.33 1.67 -34.87
N GLY A 66 -57.61 2.86 -34.34
CA GLY A 66 -56.68 3.98 -34.19
C GLY A 66 -56.05 4.10 -32.81
N GLY A 67 -56.31 3.17 -31.89
CA GLY A 67 -55.83 3.19 -30.50
C GLY A 67 -56.65 4.10 -29.57
N THR A 68 -57.79 4.62 -30.03
CA THR A 68 -58.64 5.51 -29.22
C THR A 68 -59.55 4.70 -28.32
N PRO A 69 -59.61 4.96 -27.00
CA PRO A 69 -60.51 4.23 -26.12
C PRO A 69 -61.99 4.31 -26.53
N ILE A 70 -62.61 3.14 -26.71
CA ILE A 70 -64.04 2.95 -27.00
C ILE A 70 -64.61 1.91 -26.04
N GLY A 71 -65.05 2.32 -24.85
CA GLY A 71 -65.74 1.43 -23.92
C GLY A 71 -65.40 1.67 -22.45
N ASN A 72 -65.90 0.79 -21.58
CA ASN A 72 -65.73 0.88 -20.13
C ASN A 72 -64.33 0.42 -19.71
N ILE A 73 -63.63 1.26 -18.95
CA ILE A 73 -62.31 0.97 -18.38
C ILE A 73 -62.48 0.23 -17.04
N LYS A 74 -61.72 -0.85 -16.84
CA LYS A 74 -61.65 -1.58 -15.57
C LYS A 74 -60.31 -1.36 -14.90
N GLN A 75 -60.33 -0.97 -13.62
CA GLN A 75 -59.13 -0.79 -12.81
C GLN A 75 -58.97 -1.94 -11.80
N TYR A 76 -57.74 -2.43 -11.64
CA TYR A 76 -57.40 -3.45 -10.65
C TYR A 76 -56.14 -3.08 -9.88
N LEU A 77 -56.16 -3.29 -8.56
CA LEU A 77 -54.98 -3.26 -7.72
C LEU A 77 -54.35 -4.65 -7.68
N LEU A 78 -53.08 -4.73 -8.05
CA LEU A 78 -52.30 -5.96 -8.05
C LEU A 78 -51.26 -5.94 -6.93
N THR A 79 -50.97 -7.12 -6.40
CA THR A 79 -49.93 -7.33 -5.40
C THR A 79 -48.96 -8.42 -5.82
N SER A 80 -47.69 -8.28 -5.48
CA SER A 80 -46.66 -9.29 -5.64
C SER A 80 -45.86 -9.44 -4.35
N ASN A 81 -45.67 -10.67 -3.88
CA ASN A 81 -44.85 -11.00 -2.72
C ASN A 81 -43.49 -11.60 -3.10
N ASP A 82 -43.16 -11.56 -4.38
CA ASP A 82 -42.01 -12.22 -5.00
C ASP A 82 -41.30 -11.29 -5.98
N PHE A 83 -41.17 -10.01 -5.59
CA PHE A 83 -40.42 -9.00 -6.36
C PHE A 83 -40.92 -8.82 -7.81
N GLY A 84 -42.23 -8.98 -8.02
CA GLY A 84 -42.91 -8.83 -9.31
C GLY A 84 -42.95 -10.10 -10.16
N LEU A 85 -42.46 -11.25 -9.66
CA LEU A 85 -42.44 -12.53 -10.40
C LEU A 85 -43.85 -13.08 -10.64
N SER A 86 -44.76 -12.88 -9.69
CA SER A 86 -46.18 -13.19 -9.83
C SER A 86 -47.05 -12.10 -9.22
N TRP A 87 -48.19 -11.82 -9.87
CA TRP A 87 -49.14 -10.80 -9.45
C TRP A 87 -50.50 -11.42 -9.13
N SER A 88 -51.15 -10.92 -8.08
CA SER A 88 -52.49 -11.31 -7.65
C SER A 88 -53.38 -10.07 -7.50
N ILE A 89 -54.67 -10.15 -7.85
CA ILE A 89 -55.61 -9.04 -7.57
C ILE A 89 -55.80 -8.95 -6.05
N MET A 90 -55.66 -7.74 -5.53
CA MET A 90 -56.00 -7.41 -4.15
C MET A 90 -57.48 -6.97 -4.08
N GLY A 91 -58.27 -7.59 -3.18
CA GLY A 91 -59.56 -7.04 -2.74
C GLY A 91 -60.82 -7.26 -3.61
N VAL A 92 -61.04 -8.44 -4.21
CA VAL A 92 -62.32 -8.73 -4.89
C VAL A 92 -63.42 -9.15 -3.91
N GLY A 93 -64.42 -8.30 -3.68
CA GLY A 93 -65.71 -8.71 -3.11
C GLY A 93 -66.49 -9.58 -4.11
N ASN A 94 -67.15 -10.64 -3.61
CA ASN A 94 -67.92 -11.65 -4.35
C ASN A 94 -68.62 -11.10 -5.64
N PRO A 95 -68.30 -11.65 -6.84
CA PRO A 95 -68.88 -11.21 -8.11
C PRO A 95 -70.41 -11.34 -8.24
N ASN A 96 -71.08 -12.05 -7.32
CA ASN A 96 -72.51 -12.39 -7.41
C ASN A 96 -73.42 -11.71 -6.37
N SER A 97 -72.97 -10.65 -5.67
CA SER A 97 -73.84 -9.88 -4.76
C SER A 97 -74.66 -8.83 -5.52
N PRO A 98 -76.01 -8.85 -5.46
CA PRO A 98 -76.86 -7.85 -6.13
C PRO A 98 -76.75 -6.42 -5.57
N ASP A 99 -76.07 -6.23 -4.43
CA ASP A 99 -75.82 -4.92 -3.79
C ASP A 99 -74.33 -4.73 -3.36
N GLY A 100 -73.40 -5.40 -4.05
CA GLY A 100 -71.96 -5.38 -3.75
C GLY A 100 -71.26 -4.08 -4.15
N LYS A 101 -70.96 -3.24 -3.16
CA LYS A 101 -70.28 -1.94 -3.31
C LYS A 101 -68.94 -2.00 -4.08
N LYS A 102 -68.93 -1.23 -5.18
CA LYS A 102 -67.84 -0.54 -5.92
C LYS A 102 -66.56 -1.32 -6.28
N VAL A 103 -66.59 -2.01 -7.42
CA VAL A 103 -65.55 -1.82 -8.46
C VAL A 103 -65.64 -0.35 -8.90
N LEU A 104 -64.53 0.39 -9.05
CA LEU A 104 -64.55 1.73 -9.61
C LEU A 104 -65.07 1.66 -11.06
N LYS A 105 -66.39 1.78 -11.22
CA LYS A 105 -67.07 1.76 -12.51
C LYS A 105 -67.28 3.20 -12.93
N ALA A 106 -66.35 3.75 -13.70
CA ALA A 106 -66.59 4.98 -14.44
C ALA A 106 -67.26 4.60 -15.77
N ASP A 107 -68.59 4.75 -15.85
CA ASP A 107 -69.32 4.67 -17.14
C ASP A 107 -69.13 6.01 -17.87
N LEU A 108 -68.04 6.18 -18.65
CA LEU A 108 -67.79 7.42 -19.41
C LEU A 108 -67.10 7.16 -20.74
N SER A 109 -67.63 7.84 -21.77
CA SER A 109 -66.94 8.09 -23.04
C SER A 109 -66.07 9.35 -22.86
N TYR A 110 -64.83 9.30 -23.35
CA TYR A 110 -63.72 10.28 -23.27
C TYR A 110 -62.57 9.95 -22.30
N GLN A 111 -61.37 10.20 -22.84
CA GLN A 111 -60.00 9.89 -22.38
C GLN A 111 -59.82 9.91 -20.85
N PHE A 112 -59.47 8.75 -20.25
CA PHE A 112 -59.01 8.68 -18.87
C PHE A 112 -57.52 9.01 -18.76
N ARG A 113 -57.15 9.81 -17.75
CA ARG A 113 -55.79 10.23 -17.44
C ARG A 113 -55.42 9.78 -16.01
N GLN A 114 -54.57 8.73 -15.91
CA GLN A 114 -53.67 8.38 -14.78
C GLN A 114 -54.34 8.10 -13.39
N SER A 115 -53.64 7.40 -12.47
CA SER A 115 -54.05 7.12 -11.06
C SER A 115 -52.81 6.91 -10.18
N ASN A 116 -52.88 7.21 -8.89
CA ASN A 116 -51.76 7.13 -7.91
C ASN A 116 -52.13 6.28 -6.67
N ILE A 117 -51.18 5.58 -6.07
CA ILE A 117 -51.27 4.70 -4.87
C ILE A 117 -50.28 5.17 -3.82
N GLU A 118 -50.73 5.34 -2.58
CA GLU A 118 -49.86 5.61 -1.45
C GLU A 118 -50.09 4.61 -0.31
N VAL A 119 -49.01 4.14 0.30
CA VAL A 119 -49.04 3.23 1.46
C VAL A 119 -48.77 4.01 2.74
N LYS A 120 -49.57 3.77 3.78
CA LYS A 120 -49.26 4.17 5.14
C LYS A 120 -48.10 3.33 5.71
N LYS A 121 -46.85 3.80 5.69
CA LYS A 121 -45.66 3.02 6.08
C LYS A 121 -45.66 2.62 7.56
N ASN A 122 -46.20 3.45 8.46
CA ASN A 122 -46.31 3.10 9.90
C ASN A 122 -47.43 2.10 10.20
N ASN A 123 -48.39 1.94 9.29
CA ASN A 123 -49.45 0.94 9.38
C ASN A 123 -49.72 0.41 7.97
N PRO A 124 -48.89 -0.52 7.46
CA PRO A 124 -48.91 -0.97 6.06
C PRO A 124 -50.17 -1.79 5.71
N ASN A 125 -51.19 -1.75 6.57
CA ASN A 125 -52.50 -2.32 6.33
C ASN A 125 -53.47 -1.34 5.67
N VAL A 126 -53.03 -0.11 5.36
CA VAL A 126 -53.87 0.93 4.77
C VAL A 126 -53.21 1.48 3.50
N LEU A 127 -53.97 1.47 2.41
CA LEU A 127 -53.60 2.08 1.13
C LEU A 127 -54.55 3.23 0.82
N TYR A 128 -54.03 4.26 0.18
CA TYR A 128 -54.80 5.36 -0.38
C TYR A 128 -54.66 5.33 -1.90
N ILE A 129 -55.76 5.54 -2.61
CA ILE A 129 -55.78 5.51 -4.08
C ILE A 129 -56.55 6.72 -4.59
N VAL A 130 -55.92 7.48 -5.46
CA VAL A 130 -56.56 8.58 -6.19
C VAL A 130 -56.84 8.14 -7.62
N SER A 131 -58.12 8.21 -8.01
CA SER A 131 -58.57 7.94 -9.38
C SER A 131 -59.37 9.09 -9.95
N THR A 132 -59.28 9.32 -11.26
CA THR A 132 -60.12 10.28 -11.99
C THR A 132 -61.59 9.82 -12.06
N GLN A 133 -62.54 10.76 -12.00
CA GLN A 133 -63.98 10.56 -12.22
C GLN A 133 -64.50 11.77 -13.02
N MET A 134 -65.15 11.59 -14.18
CA MET A 134 -65.76 12.71 -14.93
C MET A 134 -67.29 12.63 -14.80
N GLU A 135 -67.94 13.33 -13.87
CA GLU A 135 -69.41 13.29 -13.85
C GLU A 135 -70.00 14.03 -15.07
N HIS A 136 -71.08 13.47 -15.64
CA HIS A 136 -71.87 14.10 -16.72
C HIS A 136 -72.45 15.44 -16.27
N ILE A 137 -71.77 16.55 -16.58
CA ILE A 137 -72.33 17.89 -16.41
C ILE A 137 -72.94 18.36 -17.74
N ASN A 138 -74.22 18.67 -17.65
CA ASN A 138 -75.11 19.37 -18.59
C ASN A 138 -74.39 20.15 -19.74
N PRO A 139 -74.72 19.91 -21.03
CA PRO A 139 -73.99 20.47 -22.20
C PRO A 139 -74.15 21.98 -22.43
N THR A 140 -74.64 22.74 -21.43
CA THR A 140 -74.81 24.20 -21.50
C THR A 140 -73.77 24.99 -20.70
N ILE A 141 -72.81 24.32 -20.05
CA ILE A 141 -71.67 24.96 -19.39
C ILE A 141 -70.39 24.41 -20.01
N LEU A 142 -69.70 25.23 -20.80
CA LEU A 142 -68.36 24.96 -21.34
C LEU A 142 -67.31 25.22 -20.24
N GLU A 143 -67.11 24.32 -19.28
CA GLU A 143 -65.89 24.31 -18.44
C GLU A 143 -65.44 22.87 -18.09
N ASN A 144 -64.20 22.54 -18.45
CA ASN A 144 -63.52 21.25 -18.29
C ASN A 144 -63.09 20.98 -16.83
N THR A 145 -64.01 20.63 -15.93
CA THR A 145 -63.65 20.22 -14.57
C THR A 145 -63.49 18.70 -14.48
N ASN A 146 -62.24 18.20 -14.40
CA ASN A 146 -61.99 16.83 -13.97
C ASN A 146 -62.31 16.72 -12.47
N SER A 147 -63.07 15.72 -12.03
CA SER A 147 -63.19 15.39 -10.61
C SER A 147 -62.31 14.18 -10.26
N TYR A 148 -61.77 14.13 -9.05
CA TYR A 148 -60.96 13.00 -8.56
C TYR A 148 -61.63 12.39 -7.34
N SER A 149 -61.53 11.07 -7.21
CA SER A 149 -62.01 10.34 -6.05
C SER A 149 -60.85 9.71 -5.30
N LEU A 150 -60.71 10.08 -4.02
CA LEU A 150 -59.77 9.46 -3.08
C LEU A 150 -60.45 8.31 -2.34
N HIS A 151 -59.86 7.13 -2.43
CA HIS A 151 -60.31 5.92 -1.75
C HIS A 151 -59.25 5.46 -0.76
N LYS A 152 -59.69 4.94 0.38
CA LYS A 152 -58.86 4.27 1.36
C LYS A 152 -59.23 2.80 1.43
N PHE A 153 -58.25 1.92 1.25
CA PHE A 153 -58.39 0.47 1.30
C PHE A 153 -57.70 -0.09 2.55
N ASP A 154 -58.45 -0.82 3.37
CA ASP A 154 -57.92 -1.60 4.49
C ASP A 154 -57.56 -3.00 3.99
N ILE A 155 -56.27 -3.31 3.97
CA ILE A 155 -55.71 -4.57 3.48
C ILE A 155 -56.13 -5.75 4.37
N ILE A 156 -56.18 -5.57 5.70
CA ILE A 156 -56.54 -6.65 6.64
C ILE A 156 -58.00 -7.06 6.42
N ASN A 157 -58.87 -6.07 6.33
CA ASN A 157 -60.31 -6.30 6.24
C ASN A 157 -60.81 -6.39 4.79
N SER A 158 -59.92 -6.20 3.80
CA SER A 158 -60.27 -6.11 2.37
C SER A 158 -61.46 -5.19 2.10
N SER A 159 -61.45 -4.02 2.75
CA SER A 159 -62.61 -3.12 2.76
C SER A 159 -62.26 -1.74 2.23
N TRP A 160 -63.17 -1.18 1.44
CA TRP A 160 -63.04 0.15 0.84
C TRP A 160 -63.80 1.20 1.64
N SER A 161 -63.18 2.36 1.80
CA SER A 161 -63.80 3.59 2.30
C SER A 161 -63.60 4.71 1.29
N ASP A 162 -64.70 5.33 0.90
CA ASP A 162 -64.72 6.43 -0.07
C ASP A 162 -64.53 7.76 0.70
N LEU A 163 -63.37 8.38 0.54
CA LEU A 163 -63.00 9.63 1.22
C LEU A 163 -63.35 10.87 0.38
N SER A 164 -63.80 10.69 -0.86
CA SER A 164 -64.12 11.78 -1.81
C SER A 164 -65.29 12.68 -1.38
N ARG A 165 -66.15 12.25 -0.44
CA ARG A 165 -67.31 13.03 0.06
C ARG A 165 -66.95 14.27 0.90
N THR A 166 -65.66 14.53 1.13
CA THR A 166 -65.15 15.67 1.90
C THR A 166 -64.91 16.91 1.02
N GLY A 167 -65.92 17.39 0.29
CA GLY A 167 -65.86 18.71 -0.40
C GLY A 167 -64.76 18.87 -1.48
N PHE A 168 -64.29 17.76 -2.05
CA PHE A 168 -63.16 17.71 -2.96
C PHE A 168 -63.58 18.07 -4.41
N TYR A 169 -63.35 19.32 -4.84
CA TYR A 169 -63.55 19.77 -6.22
C TYR A 169 -62.25 20.36 -6.76
N THR A 170 -61.62 19.68 -7.72
CA THR A 170 -60.37 20.14 -8.32
C THR A 170 -60.69 20.97 -9.55
N GLY A 171 -60.12 22.17 -9.66
CA GLY A 171 -60.25 23.02 -10.85
C GLY A 171 -59.57 22.43 -12.10
N ILE A 172 -59.57 23.21 -13.19
CA ILE A 172 -58.99 22.85 -14.49
C ILE A 172 -57.48 22.56 -14.33
N GLY A 173 -57.03 21.31 -14.56
CA GLY A 173 -55.60 20.94 -14.67
C GLY A 173 -54.99 20.15 -13.51
N ALA A 174 -55.74 19.70 -12.51
CA ALA A 174 -55.22 18.73 -11.54
C ALA A 174 -54.89 17.39 -12.23
N GLN A 175 -53.84 16.69 -11.81
CA GLN A 175 -53.51 15.31 -12.21
C GLN A 175 -53.34 14.43 -10.95
N PRO A 176 -53.54 13.11 -11.04
CA PRO A 176 -53.59 12.25 -9.85
C PRO A 176 -52.23 12.04 -9.17
N PHE A 177 -51.13 12.40 -9.82
CA PHE A 177 -49.78 12.40 -9.24
C PHE A 177 -49.56 13.50 -8.21
N GLY A 178 -50.49 14.45 -8.10
CA GLY A 178 -50.47 15.48 -7.09
C GLY A 178 -50.90 15.01 -5.69
N PHE A 179 -50.77 13.75 -5.31
CA PHE A 179 -51.18 13.23 -4.00
C PHE A 179 -50.00 12.64 -3.24
N ALA A 180 -49.86 12.96 -1.96
CA ALA A 180 -48.89 12.31 -1.08
C ALA A 180 -49.34 12.30 0.38
N LEU A 181 -48.92 11.27 1.14
CA LEU A 181 -49.18 11.17 2.58
C LEU A 181 -48.16 11.95 3.41
N ASN A 182 -48.57 12.47 4.55
CA ASN A 182 -47.65 13.12 5.48
C ASN A 182 -46.73 12.08 6.17
N PRO A 183 -45.39 12.17 6.01
CA PRO A 183 -44.46 11.19 6.59
C PRO A 183 -44.53 11.13 8.13
N SER A 184 -44.80 12.27 8.78
CA SER A 184 -44.86 12.40 10.23
C SER A 184 -46.23 12.02 10.81
N ASN A 185 -47.29 12.11 10.03
CA ASN A 185 -48.64 11.69 10.41
C ASN A 185 -49.47 11.31 9.18
N GLU A 186 -49.36 10.07 8.74
CA GLU A 186 -49.96 9.55 7.49
C GLU A 186 -51.50 9.43 7.52
N ASP A 187 -52.16 9.91 8.57
CA ASP A 187 -53.61 10.19 8.57
C ASP A 187 -53.93 11.59 8.01
N ASN A 188 -52.90 12.44 7.89
CA ASN A 188 -52.92 13.69 7.16
C ASN A 188 -52.33 13.46 5.77
N TRP A 189 -52.89 14.12 4.77
CA TRP A 189 -52.45 14.00 3.39
C TRP A 189 -52.56 15.33 2.67
N TRP A 190 -51.78 15.48 1.61
CA TRP A 190 -51.79 16.67 0.75
C TRP A 190 -52.21 16.29 -0.65
N PHE A 191 -52.92 17.21 -1.28
CA PHE A 191 -53.25 17.12 -2.68
C PHE A 191 -52.97 18.45 -3.37
N TYR A 192 -52.10 18.46 -4.38
CA TYR A 192 -51.80 19.65 -5.17
C TYR A 192 -52.62 19.66 -6.45
N THR A 193 -53.31 20.78 -6.65
CA THR A 193 -54.04 21.13 -7.87
C THR A 193 -53.61 22.53 -8.32
N ASN A 194 -54.53 23.31 -8.90
CA ASN A 194 -54.35 24.76 -9.03
C ASN A 194 -54.23 25.47 -7.66
N ASP A 195 -54.50 24.76 -6.57
CA ASP A 195 -54.33 25.18 -5.18
C ASP A 195 -53.75 23.99 -4.38
N VAL A 196 -53.15 24.24 -3.21
CA VAL A 196 -52.70 23.17 -2.30
C VAL A 196 -53.80 22.87 -1.29
N ASP A 197 -54.38 21.67 -1.39
CA ASP A 197 -55.37 21.18 -0.45
C ASP A 197 -54.68 20.33 0.64
N LYS A 198 -54.90 20.67 1.91
CA LYS A 198 -54.37 19.96 3.07
C LYS A 198 -55.51 19.32 3.85
N PHE A 199 -55.46 18.00 4.05
CA PHE A 199 -56.34 17.31 4.99
C PHE A 199 -55.60 17.02 6.29
N GLU A 200 -56.07 17.62 7.39
CA GLU A 200 -55.47 17.46 8.71
C GLU A 200 -56.53 17.33 9.78
N ASN A 201 -56.42 16.33 10.65
CA ASN A 201 -57.34 16.09 11.77
C ASN A 201 -58.83 16.08 11.36
N GLY A 202 -59.14 15.52 10.19
CA GLY A 202 -60.53 15.42 9.70
C GLY A 202 -61.05 16.68 8.99
N THR A 203 -60.24 17.71 8.81
CA THR A 203 -60.63 18.97 8.16
C THR A 203 -59.82 19.18 6.88
N LEU A 204 -60.50 19.39 5.75
CA LEU A 204 -59.88 19.82 4.50
C LEU A 204 -59.74 21.35 4.51
N THR A 205 -58.52 21.85 4.35
CA THR A 205 -58.20 23.27 4.26
C THR A 205 -57.58 23.56 2.90
N LYS A 206 -58.15 24.54 2.20
CA LYS A 206 -57.65 25.01 0.90
C LYS A 206 -56.70 26.18 1.11
N LEU A 207 -55.44 26.04 0.73
CA LEU A 207 -54.44 27.12 0.75
C LEU A 207 -54.54 27.90 -0.57
N THR A 208 -54.62 29.24 -0.54
CA THR A 208 -55.08 30.03 -1.71
C THR A 208 -53.98 30.34 -2.74
N GLY A 209 -54.30 30.16 -4.04
CA GLY A 209 -53.98 31.07 -5.16
C GLY A 209 -52.58 31.00 -5.80
N LEU A 210 -52.30 29.98 -6.62
CA LEU A 210 -50.95 29.66 -7.11
C LEU A 210 -50.49 30.24 -8.46
N TYR A 211 -51.30 30.97 -9.22
CA TYR A 211 -50.95 31.27 -10.62
C TYR A 211 -50.88 32.77 -10.94
N GLY A 212 -49.65 33.25 -11.11
CA GLY A 212 -49.31 34.58 -11.66
C GLY A 212 -48.58 34.48 -13.00
N GLY A 213 -49.08 33.71 -13.98
CA GLY A 213 -48.44 33.61 -15.30
C GLY A 213 -49.16 32.62 -16.21
N GLY A 214 -49.26 32.90 -17.52
CA GLY A 214 -50.09 32.18 -18.49
C GLY A 214 -49.65 30.76 -18.88
N PHE A 215 -49.23 29.91 -17.95
CA PHE A 215 -48.82 28.51 -18.16
C PHE A 215 -49.85 27.49 -17.64
N HIS A 216 -49.74 26.22 -18.05
CA HIS A 216 -50.62 25.14 -17.60
C HIS A 216 -50.32 24.74 -16.14
N PRO A 217 -51.35 24.49 -15.31
CA PRO A 217 -51.18 24.17 -13.89
C PRO A 217 -51.03 22.66 -13.59
N ASP A 218 -50.72 21.84 -14.61
CA ASP A 218 -50.63 20.38 -14.46
C ASP A 218 -49.52 19.97 -13.48
N VAL A 219 -49.88 19.41 -12.33
CA VAL A 219 -48.92 18.84 -11.35
C VAL A 219 -48.50 17.45 -11.79
N ARG A 220 -47.19 17.23 -11.88
CA ARG A 220 -46.60 16.04 -12.50
C ARG A 220 -45.99 15.10 -11.47
N ASP A 221 -45.53 15.65 -10.35
CA ASP A 221 -44.98 14.91 -9.23
C ASP A 221 -44.95 15.76 -7.96
N ILE A 222 -44.99 15.11 -6.79
CA ILE A 222 -44.82 15.75 -5.48
C ILE A 222 -43.82 14.95 -4.67
N LEU A 223 -42.91 15.67 -4.03
CA LEU A 223 -41.93 15.09 -3.12
C LEU A 223 -41.98 15.80 -1.77
N ILE A 224 -42.02 15.04 -0.68
CA ILE A 224 -41.98 15.60 0.69
C ILE A 224 -40.62 15.31 1.31
N ILE A 225 -39.97 16.35 1.86
CA ILE A 225 -38.64 16.28 2.47
C ILE A 225 -38.70 16.93 3.85
N GLY A 226 -38.71 16.12 4.91
CA GLY A 226 -38.84 16.63 6.28
C GLY A 226 -40.12 17.45 6.43
N ASP A 227 -39.98 18.75 6.73
CA ASP A 227 -41.10 19.70 6.84
C ASP A 227 -41.42 20.41 5.51
N GLU A 228 -40.89 19.99 4.36
CA GLU A 228 -41.06 20.67 3.08
C GLU A 228 -41.77 19.82 2.03
N ILE A 229 -42.49 20.49 1.13
CA ILE A 229 -43.19 19.88 0.00
C ILE A 229 -42.71 20.57 -1.28
N LEU A 230 -42.24 19.77 -2.23
CA LEU A 230 -41.87 20.16 -3.57
C LEU A 230 -42.92 19.65 -4.55
N ALA A 231 -43.35 20.50 -5.47
CA ALA A 231 -44.30 20.15 -6.52
C ALA A 231 -43.72 20.49 -7.89
N ALA A 232 -43.59 19.49 -8.75
CA ALA A 232 -43.26 19.66 -10.15
C ALA A 232 -44.53 19.93 -10.95
N THR A 233 -44.51 20.96 -11.79
CA THR A 233 -45.65 21.35 -12.62
C THR A 233 -45.24 21.62 -14.08
N ASP A 234 -46.23 21.75 -14.95
CA ASP A 234 -46.05 22.27 -16.31
C ASP A 234 -45.49 23.72 -16.32
N GLY A 235 -45.58 24.46 -15.19
CA GLY A 235 -45.07 25.83 -15.04
C GLY A 235 -43.75 25.95 -14.27
N GLY A 236 -43.11 24.84 -13.85
CA GLY A 236 -41.88 24.85 -13.06
C GLY A 236 -41.96 24.03 -11.76
N VAL A 237 -40.97 24.17 -10.88
CA VAL A 237 -40.88 23.49 -9.57
C VAL A 237 -41.14 24.50 -8.44
N TYR A 238 -42.05 24.14 -7.54
CA TYR A 238 -42.49 24.98 -6.43
C TYR A 238 -42.20 24.30 -5.09
N ARG A 239 -41.85 25.09 -4.07
CA ARG A 239 -41.50 24.64 -2.72
C ARG A 239 -42.41 25.29 -1.68
N THR A 240 -42.84 24.55 -0.66
CA THR A 240 -43.51 25.11 0.52
C THR A 240 -43.16 24.32 1.78
N THR A 241 -43.46 24.88 2.96
CA THR A 241 -43.22 24.25 4.27
C THR A 241 -44.54 23.81 4.89
N ILE A 242 -44.56 22.61 5.48
CA ILE A 242 -45.66 21.99 6.18
C ILE A 242 -46.13 22.90 7.33
N GLY A 243 -47.34 23.43 7.22
CA GLY A 243 -47.96 24.29 8.23
C GLY A 243 -47.81 25.79 8.00
N ALA A 244 -47.08 26.22 6.97
CA ALA A 244 -47.08 27.63 6.54
C ALA A 244 -48.34 27.90 5.71
N ASN A 245 -49.27 28.70 6.23
CA ASN A 245 -50.56 28.93 5.54
C ASN A 245 -50.44 29.78 4.24
N ASP A 246 -49.30 30.45 3.98
CA ASP A 246 -49.17 31.46 2.91
C ASP A 246 -47.81 31.49 2.17
N HIS A 247 -46.93 30.49 2.29
CA HIS A 247 -45.57 30.54 1.70
C HIS A 247 -45.31 29.42 0.69
N ILE A 248 -45.68 29.65 -0.57
CA ILE A 248 -45.22 28.82 -1.70
C ILE A 248 -44.21 29.64 -2.50
N MET A 249 -43.00 29.10 -2.65
CA MET A 249 -41.88 29.73 -3.36
C MET A 249 -41.71 29.03 -4.71
N ASP A 250 -41.78 29.79 -5.80
CA ASP A 250 -41.35 29.32 -7.11
C ASP A 250 -39.81 29.28 -7.14
N ILE A 251 -39.25 28.08 -7.11
CA ILE A 251 -37.79 27.89 -7.16
C ILE A 251 -37.29 27.77 -8.60
N SER A 252 -38.14 27.95 -9.61
CA SER A 252 -37.77 27.88 -11.03
C SER A 252 -37.09 29.15 -11.54
N SER A 253 -37.29 30.28 -10.86
CA SER A 253 -36.91 31.62 -11.33
C SER A 253 -35.41 31.95 -11.30
N GLU A 254 -34.55 31.01 -10.88
CA GLU A 254 -33.08 31.14 -10.84
C GLU A 254 -32.36 30.11 -11.73
N GLY A 255 -32.62 30.16 -13.04
CA GLY A 255 -31.83 29.45 -14.06
C GLY A 255 -32.55 28.40 -14.91
N LEU A 256 -33.84 28.14 -14.65
CA LEU A 256 -34.59 27.10 -15.35
C LEU A 256 -35.24 27.64 -16.64
N ASN A 257 -34.70 27.31 -17.81
CA ASN A 257 -35.24 27.74 -19.11
C ASN A 257 -36.32 26.76 -19.62
N MET A 258 -37.56 27.27 -19.76
CA MET A 258 -38.75 26.63 -20.36
C MET A 258 -39.32 25.38 -19.64
N ALA A 259 -40.61 25.44 -19.28
CA ALA A 259 -41.24 24.53 -18.33
C ALA A 259 -42.26 23.58 -18.98
N GLN A 260 -41.97 22.28 -18.83
CA GLN A 260 -42.90 21.17 -18.53
C GLN A 260 -42.08 20.08 -17.82
N SER A 261 -42.22 19.94 -16.49
CA SER A 261 -41.52 18.92 -15.71
C SER A 261 -42.20 17.55 -15.83
N TYR A 262 -41.46 16.44 -15.89
CA TYR A 262 -42.04 15.09 -15.89
C TYR A 262 -42.03 14.40 -14.52
N SER A 263 -41.00 14.62 -13.69
CA SER A 263 -40.88 14.01 -12.34
C SER A 263 -39.84 14.75 -11.47
N LEU A 264 -39.80 14.41 -10.18
CA LEU A 264 -38.79 14.83 -9.20
C LEU A 264 -37.97 13.64 -8.67
N GLY A 265 -36.70 13.88 -8.36
CA GLY A 265 -35.81 12.92 -7.68
C GLY A 265 -35.02 13.62 -6.58
N LEU A 266 -34.68 12.88 -5.52
CA LEU A 266 -33.93 13.40 -4.37
C LEU A 266 -32.69 12.59 -4.05
N ALA A 267 -31.61 13.29 -3.73
CA ALA A 267 -30.43 12.69 -3.13
C ALA A 267 -30.74 12.02 -1.78
N GLN A 268 -30.43 10.73 -1.65
CA GLN A 268 -30.67 9.98 -0.41
C GLN A 268 -29.72 10.34 0.76
N GLN A 269 -28.67 11.12 0.50
CA GLN A 269 -27.72 11.63 1.50
C GLN A 269 -27.40 13.11 1.25
N PRO A 270 -27.04 13.90 2.28
CA PRO A 270 -26.59 15.27 2.11
C PRO A 270 -25.35 15.39 1.20
N PRO A 271 -25.24 16.47 0.39
CA PRO A 271 -26.18 17.59 0.32
C PRO A 271 -27.48 17.20 -0.42
N PHE A 272 -28.61 17.79 -0.02
CA PHE A 272 -29.94 17.41 -0.54
C PHE A 272 -30.23 18.03 -1.92
N TYR A 273 -29.66 17.50 -2.98
CA TYR A 273 -29.96 17.98 -4.33
C TYR A 273 -31.31 17.45 -4.84
N VAL A 274 -32.06 18.31 -5.53
CA VAL A 274 -33.32 17.94 -6.21
C VAL A 274 -33.06 17.86 -7.71
N ALA A 275 -33.43 16.75 -8.35
CA ALA A 275 -33.30 16.58 -9.78
C ALA A 275 -34.68 16.56 -10.45
N SER A 276 -34.79 17.14 -11.63
CA SER A 276 -36.05 17.13 -12.39
C SER A 276 -35.79 17.10 -13.89
N GLY A 277 -36.58 16.29 -14.61
CA GLY A 277 -36.50 16.15 -16.06
C GLY A 277 -37.54 17.03 -16.77
N PHE A 278 -37.12 17.79 -17.77
CA PHE A 278 -37.97 18.74 -18.49
C PHE A 278 -38.11 18.42 -19.97
N TRP A 279 -39.28 18.73 -20.53
CA TRP A 279 -39.50 18.69 -21.98
C TRP A 279 -38.63 19.74 -22.68
N HIS A 280 -37.92 19.33 -23.74
CA HIS A 280 -37.00 20.15 -24.55
C HIS A 280 -35.81 20.78 -23.80
N SER A 281 -35.56 20.45 -22.53
CA SER A 281 -34.52 21.10 -21.70
C SER A 281 -33.77 20.15 -20.75
N GLY A 282 -33.95 18.84 -20.89
CA GLY A 282 -33.11 17.83 -20.23
C GLY A 282 -33.27 17.71 -18.73
N LEU A 283 -32.31 17.04 -18.10
CA LEU A 283 -32.21 16.94 -16.65
C LEU A 283 -31.62 18.23 -16.08
N GLN A 284 -32.26 18.77 -15.05
CA GLN A 284 -31.82 19.92 -14.28
C GLN A 284 -31.63 19.50 -12.82
N VAL A 285 -30.61 20.04 -12.15
CA VAL A 285 -30.31 19.72 -10.74
C VAL A 285 -30.27 21.01 -9.93
N TYR A 286 -31.08 21.08 -8.87
CA TYR A 286 -31.13 22.18 -7.93
C TYR A 286 -30.19 21.91 -6.76
N ASN A 287 -29.27 22.85 -6.53
CA ASN A 287 -28.41 22.87 -5.35
C ASN A 287 -29.06 23.77 -4.27
N PRO A 288 -29.52 23.22 -3.13
CA PRO A 288 -30.14 24.02 -2.09
C PRO A 288 -29.14 24.92 -1.35
N ASP A 289 -27.83 24.58 -1.34
CA ASP A 289 -26.80 25.39 -0.68
C ASP A 289 -26.49 26.67 -1.49
N GLU A 290 -26.60 26.59 -2.82
CA GLU A 290 -26.39 27.72 -3.75
C GLU A 290 -27.69 28.41 -4.18
N ASN A 291 -28.84 27.78 -3.93
CA ASN A 291 -30.17 28.22 -4.38
C ASN A 291 -30.31 28.36 -5.92
N ILE A 292 -29.52 27.62 -6.70
CA ILE A 292 -29.47 27.73 -8.17
C ILE A 292 -29.76 26.39 -8.84
N TRP A 293 -30.42 26.43 -10.00
CA TRP A 293 -30.53 25.28 -10.90
C TRP A 293 -29.35 25.19 -11.85
N HIS A 294 -28.75 24.01 -11.93
CA HIS A 294 -27.64 23.71 -12.80
C HIS A 294 -28.07 22.87 -14.02
N TRP A 295 -27.53 23.25 -15.18
CA TRP A 295 -27.86 22.65 -16.48
C TRP A 295 -27.16 21.30 -16.69
N GLY A 296 -27.93 20.23 -16.85
CA GLY A 296 -27.42 18.86 -17.00
C GLY A 296 -27.39 18.31 -18.44
N SER A 297 -28.29 18.72 -19.35
CA SER A 297 -28.36 18.26 -20.76
C SER A 297 -29.33 19.10 -21.64
N MET A 298 -29.20 19.06 -22.98
CA MET A 298 -30.03 19.79 -23.98
C MET A 298 -30.99 18.88 -24.80
N THR A 299 -31.61 17.87 -24.21
CA THR A 299 -32.52 16.93 -24.92
C THR A 299 -33.76 16.61 -24.10
N ASP A 300 -34.83 16.06 -24.69
CA ASP A 300 -36.02 15.62 -23.93
C ASP A 300 -35.66 14.58 -22.85
N ALA A 301 -35.96 14.84 -21.58
CA ALA A 301 -35.74 13.89 -20.47
C ALA A 301 -37.04 13.63 -19.70
N LYS A 302 -37.47 12.35 -19.59
CA LYS A 302 -38.70 11.94 -18.87
C LYS A 302 -38.46 11.56 -17.40
N GLY A 303 -37.55 12.27 -16.74
CA GLY A 303 -37.09 11.98 -15.37
C GLY A 303 -35.68 11.37 -15.34
N GLY A 304 -35.00 11.51 -14.20
CA GLY A 304 -33.67 10.96 -13.94
C GLY A 304 -33.36 10.96 -12.43
N GLU A 305 -32.59 9.99 -11.96
CA GLU A 305 -32.10 9.93 -10.57
C GLU A 305 -30.67 10.45 -10.47
N VAL A 306 -30.42 11.20 -9.40
CA VAL A 306 -29.11 11.78 -9.07
C VAL A 306 -28.57 11.16 -7.79
N PHE A 307 -27.32 10.70 -7.82
CA PHE A 307 -26.61 10.20 -6.64
C PHE A 307 -25.18 10.70 -6.60
N PHE A 308 -24.61 10.64 -5.40
CA PHE A 308 -23.28 11.14 -5.09
C PHE A 308 -22.28 9.98 -4.98
N LEU A 309 -21.15 10.06 -5.69
CA LEU A 309 -19.91 9.38 -5.28
C LEU A 309 -18.90 10.46 -4.90
N ASN A 310 -18.39 10.46 -3.65
CA ASN A 310 -17.29 11.36 -3.24
C ASN A 310 -17.54 12.86 -3.56
N ASN A 311 -18.72 13.39 -3.23
CA ASN A 311 -19.20 14.75 -3.63
C ASN A 311 -19.41 14.95 -5.15
N GLU A 312 -19.34 13.91 -5.99
CA GLU A 312 -19.59 13.99 -7.43
C GLU A 312 -21.01 13.53 -7.79
N ILE A 313 -21.74 14.32 -8.59
CA ILE A 313 -23.12 14.05 -9.05
C ILE A 313 -23.10 13.09 -10.25
N PHE A 314 -23.98 12.08 -10.29
CA PHE A 314 -24.18 11.19 -11.45
C PHE A 314 -25.64 11.20 -11.90
N SER A 315 -25.93 11.06 -13.20
CA SER A 315 -27.28 11.11 -13.79
C SER A 315 -27.56 9.90 -14.70
N PHE A 316 -28.79 9.37 -14.68
CA PHE A 316 -29.20 8.22 -15.51
C PHE A 316 -30.45 8.50 -16.38
N GLU A 317 -30.24 8.31 -17.70
CA GLU A 317 -31.17 8.06 -18.84
C GLU A 317 -31.98 9.22 -19.50
N ASN A 318 -31.81 9.32 -20.84
CA ASN A 318 -32.69 9.97 -21.82
C ASN A 318 -33.53 8.86 -22.51
N THR A 319 -34.85 9.02 -22.62
CA THR A 319 -35.76 7.99 -23.14
C THR A 319 -36.05 8.06 -24.64
N GLN A 320 -35.58 9.07 -25.37
CA GLN A 320 -35.78 9.19 -26.82
C GLN A 320 -34.55 8.88 -27.68
N SER A 321 -33.33 8.87 -27.13
CA SER A 321 -32.10 8.72 -27.95
C SER A 321 -31.11 7.64 -27.51
N ASN A 322 -31.43 6.78 -26.53
CA ASN A 322 -30.47 5.78 -25.97
C ASN A 322 -29.11 6.36 -25.51
N SER A 323 -28.95 7.69 -25.46
CA SER A 323 -27.67 8.35 -25.19
C SER A 323 -27.35 8.39 -23.69
N ARG A 324 -26.07 8.16 -23.37
CA ARG A 324 -25.51 8.14 -22.01
C ARG A 324 -24.82 9.47 -21.71
N ILE A 325 -25.12 10.09 -20.57
CA ILE A 325 -24.27 11.17 -20.01
C ILE A 325 -23.80 10.73 -18.63
N ILE A 326 -22.49 10.46 -18.50
CA ILE A 326 -21.79 10.35 -17.23
C ILE A 326 -20.95 11.62 -17.13
N LYS A 327 -21.25 12.52 -16.20
CA LYS A 327 -20.51 13.77 -16.03
C LYS A 327 -20.11 13.91 -14.56
N LYS A 328 -18.85 14.25 -14.31
CA LYS A 328 -18.34 14.73 -13.01
C LYS A 328 -18.71 16.20 -12.88
N PHE A 329 -19.44 16.59 -11.82
CA PHE A 329 -20.01 17.95 -11.68
C PHE A 329 -19.15 18.93 -10.85
N ASN A 330 -17.93 18.57 -10.46
CA ASN A 330 -17.12 19.39 -9.54
C ASN A 330 -16.47 20.64 -10.17
N ASP A 331 -16.56 20.85 -11.49
CA ASP A 331 -15.98 22.02 -12.18
C ASP A 331 -17.08 23.00 -12.67
N PHE A 332 -17.54 23.90 -11.80
CA PHE A 332 -18.46 25.00 -12.17
C PHE A 332 -17.76 26.30 -12.60
N THR A 333 -16.49 26.27 -13.00
CA THR A 333 -15.74 27.53 -13.19
C THR A 333 -15.86 28.21 -14.55
N HIS A 334 -16.47 27.63 -15.59
CA HIS A 334 -16.57 28.33 -16.89
C HIS A 334 -17.80 27.99 -17.74
N LEU A 335 -18.99 28.37 -17.31
CA LEU A 335 -20.16 28.51 -18.21
C LEU A 335 -20.98 29.76 -17.86
N TYR A 336 -20.34 30.93 -17.93
CA TYR A 336 -21.03 32.20 -18.08
C TYR A 336 -20.45 32.95 -19.28
N THR A 337 -21.29 33.25 -20.26
CA THR A 337 -21.32 34.43 -21.16
C THR A 337 -22.23 34.07 -22.36
N ASN A 338 -23.26 34.81 -22.74
CA ASN A 338 -23.55 36.22 -22.56
C ASN A 338 -25.04 36.46 -22.36
N GLN A 339 -25.34 37.48 -21.56
CA GLN A 339 -26.63 38.13 -21.52
C GLN A 339 -27.03 38.65 -22.91
N GLY A 340 -28.30 38.46 -23.24
CA GLY A 340 -29.00 39.22 -24.27
C GLY A 340 -28.83 38.69 -25.69
N ASN A 341 -29.73 37.80 -26.10
CA ASN A 341 -30.51 38.00 -27.33
C ASN A 341 -31.68 36.99 -27.39
N ASN A 342 -32.85 37.51 -27.74
CA ASN A 342 -34.06 36.74 -27.99
C ASN A 342 -33.84 35.69 -29.09
N PHE A 343 -33.97 34.41 -28.78
CA PHE A 343 -34.39 33.42 -29.78
C PHE A 343 -35.91 33.22 -29.65
N LYS A 344 -36.65 34.06 -30.39
CA LYS A 344 -38.06 33.81 -30.74
C LYS A 344 -38.08 33.03 -32.05
N GLY A 345 -38.45 31.75 -31.97
CA GLY A 345 -39.08 30.97 -33.05
C GLY A 345 -38.22 30.58 -34.26
N SER A 346 -37.90 29.30 -34.37
CA SER A 346 -38.16 28.48 -35.56
C SER A 346 -37.83 27.02 -35.28
N GLU A 347 -38.80 26.13 -35.50
CA GLU A 347 -38.60 24.70 -35.71
C GLU A 347 -37.49 24.48 -36.76
N ASN A 348 -36.59 23.51 -36.53
CA ASN A 348 -35.48 23.03 -37.40
C ASN A 348 -34.03 23.49 -37.07
N LEU A 349 -33.55 23.25 -35.86
CA LEU A 349 -32.11 23.11 -35.58
C LEU A 349 -31.89 21.92 -34.64
N TYR A 350 -31.70 20.72 -35.21
CA TYR A 350 -31.14 19.56 -34.49
C TYR A 350 -29.62 19.79 -34.38
N GLU A 351 -29.18 20.48 -33.33
CA GLU A 351 -27.77 20.76 -33.07
C GLU A 351 -27.08 19.58 -32.37
N ARG A 352 -25.94 19.19 -32.95
CA ARG A 352 -25.25 17.90 -32.81
C ARG A 352 -24.21 17.96 -31.68
N SER A 353 -24.16 16.88 -30.89
CA SER A 353 -23.16 16.38 -29.94
C SER A 353 -21.96 17.29 -29.56
N TYR A 354 -21.85 17.61 -28.26
CA TYR A 354 -20.71 18.33 -27.67
C TYR A 354 -19.58 17.36 -27.26
N PHE A 355 -18.33 17.70 -27.59
CA PHE A 355 -17.12 16.96 -27.21
C PHE A 355 -16.64 17.40 -25.81
N ILE A 356 -16.45 16.45 -24.90
CA ILE A 356 -15.67 16.67 -23.66
C ILE A 356 -14.20 16.48 -24.01
N LYS A 357 -13.35 17.48 -23.76
CA LYS A 357 -11.89 17.35 -23.81
C LYS A 357 -11.44 16.48 -22.61
N PRO A 358 -10.96 15.24 -22.79
CA PRO A 358 -10.31 14.51 -21.72
C PRO A 358 -8.99 15.23 -21.39
N ALA A 359 -8.64 15.30 -20.11
CA ALA A 359 -7.29 15.75 -19.72
C ALA A 359 -6.27 14.79 -20.34
N GLY A 360 -5.41 15.28 -21.24
CA GLY A 360 -4.38 14.49 -21.92
C GLY A 360 -4.34 14.54 -23.45
N LEU A 361 -5.34 15.14 -24.12
CA LEU A 361 -5.20 15.41 -25.56
C LEU A 361 -4.21 16.57 -25.78
N THR A 362 -3.05 16.28 -26.38
CA THR A 362 -2.17 17.33 -26.92
C THR A 362 -2.90 18.11 -28.01
N ASP A 363 -2.55 19.38 -28.22
CA ASP A 363 -3.18 20.34 -29.16
C ASP A 363 -3.09 19.95 -30.66
N LYS A 364 -2.89 18.67 -30.99
CA LYS A 364 -2.63 18.14 -32.34
C LYS A 364 -3.69 17.18 -32.89
N LEU A 365 -4.90 17.14 -32.33
CA LEU A 365 -6.08 16.67 -33.06
C LEU A 365 -6.51 17.78 -34.04
N ALA A 366 -5.83 17.90 -35.18
CA ALA A 366 -6.02 19.00 -36.13
C ALA A 366 -5.99 18.50 -37.58
N TYR A 367 -7.12 18.64 -38.29
CA TYR A 367 -7.28 19.13 -39.68
C TYR A 367 -8.80 19.40 -39.86
N ASN A 368 -9.32 20.54 -40.36
CA ASN A 368 -8.88 21.38 -41.48
C ASN A 368 -9.26 22.89 -41.32
N THR A 369 -8.69 23.69 -42.21
CA THR A 369 -8.60 25.14 -42.39
C THR A 369 -9.89 25.97 -42.39
N ASP A 370 -9.75 27.18 -41.84
CA ASP A 370 -10.58 28.40 -41.92
C ASP A 370 -11.49 28.64 -40.70
N ASP A 371 -11.09 29.65 -39.92
CA ASP A 371 -11.70 30.28 -38.74
C ASP A 371 -11.32 29.73 -37.34
N ASP A 372 -10.51 30.56 -36.66
CA ASP A 372 -10.00 30.38 -35.31
C ASP A 372 -11.15 30.36 -34.27
N ASN A 373 -11.45 29.17 -33.70
CA ASN A 373 -11.64 28.93 -32.25
C ASN A 373 -12.56 27.74 -31.87
N PHE A 374 -12.94 26.81 -32.76
CA PHE A 374 -13.59 25.56 -32.33
C PHE A 374 -13.19 24.38 -33.23
N THR A 375 -12.57 23.35 -32.67
CA THR A 375 -12.14 22.13 -33.39
C THR A 375 -13.02 20.95 -32.97
N ALA A 376 -13.97 20.57 -33.83
CA ALA A 376 -14.72 19.32 -33.77
C ALA A 376 -14.17 18.35 -34.83
N ILE A 377 -14.06 17.05 -34.54
CA ILE A 377 -13.90 16.03 -35.60
C ILE A 377 -15.21 16.06 -36.42
N THR A 378 -15.24 16.85 -37.48
CA THR A 378 -16.35 16.83 -38.44
C THR A 378 -15.91 15.98 -39.61
N ILE A 379 -16.46 14.77 -39.72
CA ILE A 379 -16.31 13.92 -40.90
C ILE A 379 -17.10 14.60 -42.04
N PHE A 380 -16.49 15.53 -42.75
CA PHE A 380 -17.03 16.01 -44.02
C PHE A 380 -16.68 14.99 -45.10
N ASN A 381 -17.69 14.25 -45.55
CA ASN A 381 -17.58 13.50 -46.79
C ASN A 381 -17.51 14.52 -47.94
N ASN A 382 -16.36 14.64 -48.60
CA ASN A 382 -16.16 15.57 -49.71
C ASN A 382 -17.10 15.21 -50.87
N ASN A 383 -18.13 16.03 -51.07
CA ASN A 383 -18.86 16.28 -52.31
C ASN A 383 -18.97 15.08 -53.28
N THR A 384 -19.95 14.18 -53.10
CA THR A 384 -20.65 13.55 -54.25
C THR A 384 -21.94 12.77 -53.95
N TYR A 385 -22.37 12.58 -52.70
CA TYR A 385 -23.60 11.84 -52.41
C TYR A 385 -24.56 12.61 -51.48
N PRO A 386 -25.81 12.88 -51.88
CA PRO A 386 -26.81 13.52 -51.02
C PRO A 386 -27.38 12.50 -50.01
N SER A 387 -27.72 12.99 -48.81
CA SER A 387 -28.34 12.31 -47.65
C SER A 387 -27.56 11.13 -47.04
N VAL A 388 -26.85 11.39 -45.95
CA VAL A 388 -26.35 10.40 -45.00
C VAL A 388 -26.84 10.84 -43.62
N TYR A 389 -27.65 10.02 -42.95
CA TYR A 389 -28.07 10.22 -41.56
C TYR A 389 -26.97 9.69 -40.64
N SER A 390 -26.10 10.54 -40.10
CA SER A 390 -25.01 10.08 -39.22
C SER A 390 -25.19 10.57 -37.80
N GLU A 391 -25.74 9.73 -36.93
CA GLU A 391 -25.38 9.71 -35.51
C GLU A 391 -24.00 9.06 -35.42
N ALA A 392 -22.96 9.85 -35.14
CA ALA A 392 -21.61 9.34 -34.92
C ALA A 392 -21.30 9.38 -33.42
N GLU A 393 -21.23 8.21 -32.77
CA GLU A 393 -20.78 8.10 -31.39
C GLU A 393 -19.30 7.67 -31.38
N PRO A 394 -18.37 8.56 -30.97
CA PRO A 394 -16.98 8.19 -30.76
C PRO A 394 -16.85 7.42 -29.45
N ILE A 395 -16.26 6.23 -29.54
CA ILE A 395 -15.97 5.35 -28.42
C ILE A 395 -14.46 5.35 -28.24
N VAL A 396 -14.00 5.93 -27.12
CA VAL A 396 -12.59 5.90 -26.74
C VAL A 396 -12.20 4.47 -26.43
N ILE A 397 -11.19 3.95 -27.13
CA ILE A 397 -10.62 2.63 -26.85
C ILE A 397 -9.68 2.81 -25.65
N PRO A 398 -9.97 2.22 -24.48
CA PRO A 398 -9.11 2.39 -23.31
C PRO A 398 -7.70 1.87 -23.58
N ASN A 399 -6.68 2.67 -23.25
CA ASN A 399 -5.24 2.38 -23.37
C ASN A 399 -4.65 2.31 -24.80
N GLU A 400 -5.42 2.66 -25.85
CA GLU A 400 -4.90 2.90 -27.20
C GLU A 400 -5.18 4.35 -27.63
N PRO A 401 -4.40 5.35 -27.14
CA PRO A 401 -4.70 6.77 -27.34
C PRO A 401 -4.69 7.21 -28.81
N ASP A 402 -4.06 6.41 -29.68
CA ASP A 402 -3.99 6.66 -31.12
C ASP A 402 -5.15 6.03 -31.90
N LYS A 403 -6.08 5.34 -31.22
CA LYS A 403 -7.21 4.66 -31.86
C LYS A 403 -8.55 5.09 -31.31
N VAL A 404 -9.52 5.24 -32.21
CA VAL A 404 -10.90 5.62 -31.89
C VAL A 404 -11.83 4.71 -32.67
N ALA A 405 -12.77 4.08 -31.98
CA ALA A 405 -13.87 3.38 -32.62
C ALA A 405 -15.03 4.37 -32.83
N VAL A 406 -15.59 4.41 -34.03
CA VAL A 406 -16.69 5.32 -34.39
C VAL A 406 -17.81 4.47 -34.97
N LEU A 407 -18.99 4.57 -34.36
CA LEU A 407 -20.21 4.00 -34.92
C LEU A 407 -20.76 4.95 -35.99
N PHE A 408 -21.21 4.41 -37.12
CA PHE A 408 -21.72 5.17 -38.27
C PHE A 408 -22.92 4.45 -38.88
N THR A 409 -23.93 5.19 -39.37
CA THR A 409 -25.02 4.61 -40.17
C THR A 409 -24.84 4.98 -41.64
N ASN A 410 -24.76 3.98 -42.52
CA ASN A 410 -24.52 4.17 -43.95
C ASN A 410 -25.81 4.55 -44.72
N GLN A 411 -25.70 4.79 -46.04
CA GLN A 411 -26.86 5.16 -46.89
C GLN A 411 -27.93 4.06 -47.03
N ASN A 412 -27.59 2.82 -46.71
CA ASN A 412 -28.53 1.71 -46.67
C ASN A 412 -29.15 1.53 -45.28
N GLU A 413 -28.90 2.48 -44.36
CA GLU A 413 -29.29 2.42 -42.95
C GLU A 413 -28.62 1.26 -42.17
N ASP A 414 -27.48 0.74 -42.66
CA ASP A 414 -26.67 -0.23 -41.92
C ASP A 414 -25.77 0.47 -40.90
N GLN A 415 -25.67 -0.08 -39.69
CA GLN A 415 -24.68 0.37 -38.71
C GLN A 415 -23.30 -0.24 -39.00
N MET A 416 -22.28 0.61 -39.01
CA MET A 416 -20.89 0.32 -39.25
C MET A 416 -20.07 0.72 -38.03
N LEU A 417 -19.15 -0.14 -37.59
CA LEU A 417 -18.13 0.21 -36.60
C LEU A 417 -16.79 0.39 -37.31
N HIS A 418 -16.30 1.64 -37.35
CA HIS A 418 -15.00 1.97 -37.91
C HIS A 418 -13.98 2.10 -36.78
N ILE A 419 -12.92 1.32 -36.81
CA ILE A 419 -11.76 1.49 -35.94
C ILE A 419 -10.71 2.26 -36.73
N TYR A 420 -10.41 3.48 -36.26
CA TYR A 420 -9.32 4.27 -36.78
C TYR A 420 -8.07 4.05 -35.93
N GLY A 421 -6.88 4.02 -36.54
CA GLY A 421 -5.62 3.97 -35.82
C GLY A 421 -4.49 4.76 -36.47
N GLY A 422 -3.63 5.32 -35.62
CA GLY A 422 -2.47 6.12 -36.02
C GLY A 422 -2.86 7.46 -36.62
N LEU A 423 -3.34 8.39 -35.77
CA LEU A 423 -3.85 9.74 -36.11
C LEU A 423 -2.84 10.71 -36.78
N ASN A 424 -1.73 10.22 -37.32
CA ASN A 424 -0.66 11.00 -37.94
C ASN A 424 -0.75 11.10 -39.48
N LYS A 425 -1.79 10.57 -40.14
CA LYS A 425 -1.92 10.62 -41.62
C LYS A 425 -2.99 11.61 -42.09
N THR A 426 -2.77 12.13 -43.30
CA THR A 426 -3.38 13.34 -43.84
C THR A 426 -4.86 13.22 -44.27
N THR A 427 -5.45 12.02 -44.35
CA THR A 427 -6.88 11.85 -44.68
C THR A 427 -7.56 10.79 -43.80
N PRO A 428 -8.87 10.91 -43.50
CA PRO A 428 -9.63 9.93 -42.72
C PRO A 428 -9.58 8.51 -43.30
N GLU A 429 -9.60 8.35 -44.63
CA GLU A 429 -9.53 7.01 -45.25
C GLU A 429 -8.17 6.33 -45.05
N GLN A 430 -7.11 7.07 -44.78
CA GLN A 430 -5.76 6.52 -44.51
C GLN A 430 -5.57 6.07 -43.06
N ASN A 431 -6.48 6.48 -42.17
CA ASN A 431 -6.47 6.16 -40.74
C ASN A 431 -7.43 5.03 -40.39
N LEU A 432 -8.31 4.60 -41.32
CA LEU A 432 -9.24 3.48 -41.10
C LEU A 432 -8.44 2.17 -41.05
N GLU A 433 -8.36 1.54 -39.89
CA GLU A 433 -7.67 0.25 -39.69
C GLU A 433 -8.61 -0.93 -39.92
N LYS A 434 -9.84 -0.84 -39.43
CA LYS A 434 -10.88 -1.87 -39.60
C LYS A 434 -12.27 -1.27 -39.72
N ASP A 435 -13.12 -1.90 -40.50
CA ASP A 435 -14.53 -1.59 -40.67
C ASP A 435 -15.38 -2.85 -40.48
N PHE A 436 -16.41 -2.76 -39.64
CA PHE A 436 -17.34 -3.85 -39.40
C PHE A 436 -18.74 -3.44 -39.81
N ASN A 437 -19.36 -4.18 -40.73
CA ASN A 437 -20.79 -4.03 -41.01
C ASN A 437 -21.59 -4.87 -40.00
N LEU A 438 -22.17 -4.18 -39.02
CA LEU A 438 -22.84 -4.81 -37.88
C LEU A 438 -24.19 -5.42 -38.27
N THR A 439 -24.83 -4.91 -39.33
CA THR A 439 -26.00 -5.55 -39.95
C THR A 439 -25.61 -6.92 -40.50
N GLN A 440 -24.55 -7.01 -41.32
CA GLN A 440 -24.07 -8.28 -41.88
C GLN A 440 -23.61 -9.28 -40.81
N ILE A 441 -22.96 -8.80 -39.75
CA ILE A 441 -22.52 -9.65 -38.64
C ILE A 441 -23.75 -10.26 -37.95
N TYR A 442 -24.78 -9.45 -37.68
CA TYR A 442 -26.03 -9.95 -37.12
C TYR A 442 -26.75 -10.92 -38.06
N GLU A 443 -26.82 -10.64 -39.37
CA GLU A 443 -27.41 -11.55 -40.36
C GLU A 443 -26.70 -12.91 -40.39
N THR A 444 -25.37 -12.90 -40.28
CA THR A 444 -24.56 -14.12 -40.26
C THR A 444 -24.81 -14.95 -39.00
N ILE A 445 -25.01 -14.29 -37.86
CA ILE A 445 -25.22 -14.95 -36.55
C ILE A 445 -26.68 -15.41 -36.37
N ASP A 446 -27.65 -14.57 -36.73
CA ASP A 446 -29.08 -14.84 -36.55
C ASP A 446 -29.69 -15.67 -37.70
N GLY A 447 -29.09 -15.61 -38.90
CA GLY A 447 -29.57 -16.29 -40.10
C GLY A 447 -30.73 -15.58 -40.80
N THR A 448 -31.08 -14.35 -40.39
CA THR A 448 -32.21 -13.58 -40.92
C THR A 448 -31.73 -12.38 -41.75
N PRO A 449 -31.74 -12.44 -43.09
CA PRO A 449 -31.26 -11.35 -43.95
C PRO A 449 -32.23 -10.15 -43.98
N GLY A 450 -31.67 -8.93 -44.04
CA GLY A 450 -32.39 -7.67 -44.27
C GLY A 450 -32.91 -6.97 -43.01
N LEU A 451 -32.44 -7.32 -41.81
CA LEU A 451 -32.85 -6.68 -40.56
C LEU A 451 -31.83 -5.63 -40.12
N GLN A 452 -32.25 -4.37 -40.11
CA GLN A 452 -31.46 -3.26 -39.55
C GLN A 452 -31.14 -3.51 -38.07
N THR A 453 -29.88 -3.28 -37.68
CA THR A 453 -29.41 -3.49 -36.31
C THR A 453 -28.91 -2.22 -35.64
N ASN A 454 -29.15 -2.15 -34.34
CA ASN A 454 -28.70 -1.13 -33.41
C ASN A 454 -27.76 -1.77 -32.38
N VAL A 455 -26.63 -1.10 -32.13
CA VAL A 455 -25.73 -1.41 -31.02
C VAL A 455 -26.18 -0.68 -29.76
N MET A 456 -26.15 -1.35 -28.61
CA MET A 456 -26.54 -0.73 -27.33
C MET A 456 -25.38 -0.53 -26.34
N ASN A 457 -24.28 -1.27 -26.46
CA ASN A 457 -23.15 -1.18 -25.51
C ASN A 457 -21.87 -1.80 -26.06
N PHE A 458 -20.71 -1.32 -25.61
CA PHE A 458 -19.40 -1.95 -25.85
C PHE A 458 -18.64 -2.14 -24.55
N VAL A 459 -18.04 -3.31 -24.38
CA VAL A 459 -17.14 -3.63 -23.27
C VAL A 459 -15.83 -4.13 -23.86
N PHE A 460 -14.72 -3.46 -23.56
CA PHE A 460 -13.40 -3.82 -24.11
C PHE A 460 -12.55 -4.55 -23.06
N ASP A 461 -11.85 -5.61 -23.48
CA ASP A 461 -10.80 -6.28 -22.70
C ASP A 461 -9.45 -6.23 -23.41
N HIS A 462 -8.64 -5.26 -23.02
CA HIS A 462 -7.27 -5.09 -23.49
C HIS A 462 -6.35 -6.26 -23.11
N ARG A 463 -6.72 -7.10 -22.12
CA ARG A 463 -5.90 -8.23 -21.63
C ARG A 463 -5.95 -9.43 -22.58
N ARG A 464 -6.92 -9.49 -23.50
CA ARG A 464 -7.12 -10.60 -24.45
C ARG A 464 -6.98 -10.12 -25.90
N ASN A 465 -5.88 -9.47 -26.25
CA ASN A 465 -5.57 -9.01 -27.62
C ASN A 465 -6.54 -7.97 -28.21
N GLY A 466 -7.29 -7.23 -27.38
CA GLY A 466 -8.25 -6.22 -27.87
C GLY A 466 -9.64 -6.79 -28.18
N LYS A 467 -9.99 -7.94 -27.58
CA LYS A 467 -11.37 -8.45 -27.61
C LYS A 467 -12.34 -7.39 -27.09
N PHE A 468 -13.52 -7.35 -27.69
CA PHE A 468 -14.63 -6.57 -27.17
C PHE A 468 -15.93 -7.35 -27.24
N TRP A 469 -16.87 -7.01 -26.38
CA TRP A 469 -18.22 -7.52 -26.38
C TRP A 469 -19.19 -6.41 -26.69
N THR A 470 -20.23 -6.74 -27.43
CA THR A 470 -21.31 -5.81 -27.73
C THR A 470 -22.66 -6.53 -27.75
N ILE A 471 -23.72 -5.74 -27.64
CA ILE A 471 -25.10 -6.18 -27.78
C ILE A 471 -25.62 -5.67 -29.12
N LEU A 472 -25.96 -6.59 -30.02
CA LEU A 472 -26.61 -6.31 -31.30
C LEU A 472 -28.11 -6.54 -31.16
N LYS A 473 -28.93 -5.56 -31.55
CA LYS A 473 -30.39 -5.66 -31.45
C LYS A 473 -31.05 -5.15 -32.75
N PRO A 474 -32.11 -5.78 -33.26
CA PRO A 474 -32.83 -5.23 -34.42
C PRO A 474 -33.53 -3.90 -34.10
N SER A 475 -33.58 -2.99 -35.08
CA SER A 475 -34.22 -1.67 -34.96
C SER A 475 -35.73 -1.80 -34.65
N PRO A 476 -36.29 -1.03 -33.69
CA PRO A 476 -37.70 -1.10 -33.31
C PRO A 476 -38.68 -0.59 -34.39
N GLU A 477 -38.22 0.16 -35.39
CA GLU A 477 -39.08 1.02 -36.22
C GLU A 477 -40.02 0.27 -37.18
N TRP A 478 -39.82 -1.03 -37.41
CA TRP A 478 -40.52 -1.78 -38.47
C TRP A 478 -41.42 -2.92 -37.98
N GLY A 479 -41.67 -3.04 -36.68
CA GLY A 479 -42.57 -4.06 -36.15
C GLY A 479 -42.07 -5.51 -36.29
N ILE A 480 -40.75 -5.70 -36.47
CA ILE A 480 -40.11 -7.01 -36.53
C ILE A 480 -39.41 -7.31 -35.19
N THR A 481 -39.86 -8.36 -34.50
CA THR A 481 -39.26 -8.86 -33.25
C THR A 481 -38.09 -9.80 -33.56
N GLY A 482 -36.87 -9.28 -33.71
CA GLY A 482 -35.65 -10.11 -33.71
C GLY A 482 -35.01 -10.23 -32.32
N LYS A 483 -34.16 -11.24 -32.11
CA LYS A 483 -33.54 -11.53 -30.80
C LYS A 483 -32.32 -10.64 -30.57
N GLY A 484 -32.17 -10.05 -29.38
CA GLY A 484 -30.89 -9.43 -29.01
C GLY A 484 -29.78 -10.48 -29.00
N ARG A 485 -28.64 -10.18 -29.62
CA ARG A 485 -27.44 -11.03 -29.66
C ARG A 485 -26.34 -10.40 -28.83
N ILE A 486 -25.69 -11.21 -28.00
CA ILE A 486 -24.47 -10.83 -27.29
C ILE A 486 -23.33 -11.42 -28.10
N VAL A 487 -22.44 -10.58 -28.62
CA VAL A 487 -21.36 -11.03 -29.48
C VAL A 487 -20.01 -10.63 -28.91
N GLU A 488 -19.05 -11.54 -29.00
CA GLU A 488 -17.64 -11.31 -28.74
C GLU A 488 -16.92 -11.14 -30.08
N TYR A 489 -16.14 -10.08 -30.24
CA TYR A 489 -15.19 -9.98 -31.33
C TYR A 489 -13.84 -10.51 -30.89
N ASP A 490 -13.28 -11.47 -31.63
CA ASP A 490 -11.92 -11.97 -31.44
C ASP A 490 -10.97 -11.41 -32.52
N PRO A 491 -10.12 -10.44 -32.18
CA PRO A 491 -9.18 -9.83 -33.13
C PRO A 491 -8.09 -10.78 -33.63
N VAL A 492 -7.84 -11.91 -32.95
CA VAL A 492 -6.84 -12.90 -33.37
C VAL A 492 -7.34 -13.66 -34.59
N TYR A 493 -8.61 -14.03 -34.59
CA TYR A 493 -9.26 -14.77 -35.67
C TYR A 493 -10.01 -13.87 -36.65
N ASP A 494 -10.19 -12.60 -36.29
CA ASP A 494 -10.99 -11.61 -37.02
C ASP A 494 -12.45 -12.05 -37.18
N GLU A 495 -12.99 -12.70 -36.14
CA GLU A 495 -14.31 -13.34 -36.15
C GLU A 495 -15.18 -12.85 -34.99
N PHE A 496 -16.50 -12.88 -35.20
CA PHE A 496 -17.50 -12.65 -34.16
C PHE A 496 -18.05 -13.99 -33.66
N ILE A 497 -18.04 -14.16 -32.35
CA ILE A 497 -18.55 -15.35 -31.65
C ILE A 497 -19.87 -14.98 -30.96
N ASP A 498 -20.91 -15.76 -31.18
CA ASP A 498 -22.19 -15.60 -30.50
C ASP A 498 -22.08 -16.11 -29.05
N LEU A 499 -22.30 -15.22 -28.08
CA LEU A 499 -22.36 -15.51 -26.64
C LEU A 499 -23.79 -15.45 -26.10
N SER A 500 -24.78 -15.57 -26.97
CA SER A 500 -26.20 -15.63 -26.63
C SER A 500 -26.58 -17.00 -26.05
N TYR A 501 -25.86 -17.46 -25.03
CA TYR A 501 -26.12 -18.73 -24.37
C TYR A 501 -27.48 -18.78 -23.63
N PRO A 502 -28.02 -19.96 -23.28
CA PRO A 502 -29.27 -20.06 -22.50
C PRO A 502 -29.17 -19.41 -21.12
N ILE A 503 -30.31 -19.10 -20.48
CA ILE A 503 -30.37 -18.64 -19.07
C ILE A 503 -30.81 -19.80 -18.16
N ASP A 504 -30.27 -19.89 -16.94
CA ASP A 504 -30.52 -20.99 -15.97
C ASP A 504 -31.97 -21.00 -15.40
N ASP A 505 -32.67 -19.87 -15.48
CA ASP A 505 -34.01 -19.70 -14.92
C ASP A 505 -35.17 -20.16 -15.84
N ASP A 506 -34.91 -20.59 -17.09
CA ASP A 506 -35.95 -21.05 -18.02
C ASP A 506 -35.88 -22.57 -18.29
N PRO A 507 -36.64 -23.39 -17.54
CA PRO A 507 -36.61 -24.85 -17.67
C PRO A 507 -37.20 -25.40 -18.98
N GLN A 508 -37.67 -24.57 -19.92
CA GLN A 508 -38.25 -25.01 -21.19
C GLN A 508 -37.44 -24.66 -22.45
N SER A 509 -36.31 -23.96 -22.33
CA SER A 509 -35.58 -23.42 -23.48
C SER A 509 -34.44 -24.34 -23.99
N ASN A 510 -34.63 -24.95 -25.16
CA ASN A 510 -33.52 -25.50 -25.99
C ASN A 510 -32.89 -24.42 -26.91
N SER A 511 -33.14 -23.12 -26.66
CA SER A 511 -32.76 -22.04 -27.58
C SER A 511 -31.64 -21.14 -27.04
N ILE A 512 -30.72 -20.76 -27.93
CA ILE A 512 -29.75 -19.65 -27.83
C ILE A 512 -30.54 -18.39 -27.42
N PHE A 513 -30.27 -17.86 -26.20
CA PHE A 513 -30.84 -16.71 -25.47
C PHE A 513 -32.33 -16.39 -25.76
N PRO A 514 -33.23 -16.35 -24.75
CA PRO A 514 -34.66 -16.24 -25.03
C PRO A 514 -35.02 -15.00 -25.84
N SER A 515 -35.79 -15.16 -26.94
CA SER A 515 -36.16 -14.07 -27.85
C SER A 515 -36.99 -12.97 -27.21
N TRP A 516 -37.65 -13.29 -26.10
CA TRP A 516 -38.50 -12.38 -25.34
C TRP A 516 -37.70 -11.55 -24.32
N MET A 517 -36.43 -11.88 -24.05
CA MET A 517 -35.64 -11.25 -23.01
C MET A 517 -35.00 -9.95 -23.52
N HIS A 518 -35.44 -8.82 -22.96
CA HIS A 518 -34.85 -7.52 -23.25
C HIS A 518 -33.51 -7.34 -22.54
N ILE A 519 -32.43 -7.28 -23.31
CA ILE A 519 -31.09 -6.92 -22.85
C ILE A 519 -30.99 -5.39 -22.80
N ASN A 520 -30.44 -4.82 -21.73
CA ASN A 520 -30.32 -3.37 -21.54
C ASN A 520 -28.88 -2.91 -21.33
N SER A 521 -28.02 -3.71 -20.69
CA SER A 521 -26.63 -3.33 -20.37
C SER A 521 -25.72 -4.54 -20.24
N LEU A 522 -24.42 -4.31 -20.43
CA LEU A 522 -23.36 -5.31 -20.34
C LEU A 522 -22.17 -4.66 -19.66
N GLU A 523 -21.58 -5.28 -18.65
CA GLU A 523 -20.38 -4.80 -17.96
C GLU A 523 -19.45 -5.96 -17.64
N MET A 524 -18.15 -5.70 -17.50
CA MET A 524 -17.16 -6.72 -17.17
C MET A 524 -16.46 -6.36 -15.87
N ASP A 525 -16.40 -7.32 -14.94
CA ASP A 525 -15.46 -7.22 -13.84
C ASP A 525 -14.04 -7.36 -14.39
N ARG A 526 -13.26 -6.28 -14.29
CA ARG A 526 -11.88 -6.20 -14.79
C ARG A 526 -10.88 -6.96 -13.91
N GLU A 527 -11.30 -7.47 -12.76
CA GLU A 527 -10.47 -8.34 -11.93
C GLU A 527 -10.65 -9.82 -12.30
N THR A 528 -11.91 -10.28 -12.37
CA THR A 528 -12.26 -11.71 -12.62
C THR A 528 -12.67 -12.03 -14.06
N GLY A 529 -12.86 -11.02 -14.92
CA GLY A 529 -13.27 -11.17 -16.32
C GLY A 529 -14.70 -11.68 -16.49
N VAL A 530 -15.47 -11.76 -15.41
CA VAL A 530 -16.88 -12.13 -15.43
C VAL A 530 -17.67 -11.03 -16.13
N LEU A 531 -18.47 -11.40 -17.13
CA LEU A 531 -19.42 -10.50 -17.76
C LEU A 531 -20.74 -10.54 -16.99
N TYR A 532 -21.25 -9.36 -16.67
CA TYR A 532 -22.55 -9.13 -16.09
C TYR A 532 -23.46 -8.53 -17.15
N LEU A 533 -24.74 -8.89 -17.11
CA LEU A 533 -25.77 -8.53 -18.06
C LEU A 533 -26.97 -7.97 -17.31
N GLY A 534 -27.31 -6.71 -17.58
CA GLY A 534 -28.53 -6.06 -17.11
C GLY A 534 -29.67 -6.31 -18.09
N THR A 535 -30.79 -6.82 -17.60
CA THR A 535 -31.97 -7.16 -18.42
C THR A 535 -33.26 -6.61 -17.84
N GLY A 536 -34.36 -6.68 -18.60
CA GLY A 536 -35.70 -6.39 -18.08
C GLY A 536 -36.14 -7.34 -16.94
N HIS A 537 -35.47 -8.48 -16.77
CA HIS A 537 -35.82 -9.56 -15.84
C HIS A 537 -34.81 -9.72 -14.69
N GLY A 538 -33.87 -8.78 -14.54
CA GLY A 538 -32.85 -8.78 -13.48
C GLY A 538 -31.43 -8.78 -14.03
N VAL A 539 -30.47 -9.01 -13.13
CA VAL A 539 -29.04 -9.05 -13.46
C VAL A 539 -28.57 -10.50 -13.56
N TYR A 540 -27.82 -10.79 -14.62
CA TYR A 540 -27.27 -12.10 -14.93
C TYR A 540 -25.74 -12.00 -15.06
N TYR A 541 -25.04 -13.12 -14.90
CA TYR A 541 -23.62 -13.26 -15.18
C TYR A 541 -23.36 -14.52 -15.99
N ILE A 542 -22.33 -14.52 -16.83
CA ILE A 542 -22.03 -15.67 -17.69
C ILE A 542 -21.15 -16.69 -16.95
N ASP A 543 -21.65 -17.91 -16.83
CA ASP A 543 -20.86 -19.09 -16.50
C ASP A 543 -20.27 -19.65 -17.80
N ARG A 544 -19.03 -19.26 -18.11
CA ARG A 544 -18.37 -19.65 -19.35
C ARG A 544 -18.01 -21.13 -19.41
N GLU A 545 -17.92 -21.84 -18.29
CA GLU A 545 -17.61 -23.28 -18.30
C GLU A 545 -18.82 -24.09 -18.80
N ASN A 546 -20.01 -23.70 -18.35
CA ASN A 546 -21.26 -24.37 -18.71
C ASN A 546 -21.98 -23.71 -19.88
N GLU A 547 -21.41 -22.66 -20.47
CA GLU A 547 -22.01 -21.87 -21.54
C GLU A 547 -23.47 -21.50 -21.22
N ILE A 548 -23.69 -20.89 -20.04
CA ILE A 548 -25.03 -20.52 -19.55
C ILE A 548 -24.98 -19.19 -18.78
N TRP A 549 -25.99 -18.35 -18.94
CA TRP A 549 -26.19 -17.13 -18.16
C TRP A 549 -26.95 -17.46 -16.87
N ARG A 550 -26.33 -17.24 -15.72
CA ARG A 550 -26.94 -17.48 -14.40
C ARG A 550 -27.45 -16.17 -13.82
N ARG A 551 -28.56 -16.24 -13.10
CA ARG A 551 -29.08 -15.08 -12.38
C ARG A 551 -28.15 -14.75 -11.21
N TYR A 552 -27.76 -13.49 -11.10
CA TYR A 552 -26.81 -13.02 -10.09
C TYR A 552 -27.38 -13.11 -8.66
N SER A 553 -28.61 -12.64 -8.43
CA SER A 553 -29.32 -12.80 -7.16
C SER A 553 -30.85 -12.66 -7.32
N LYS A 554 -31.61 -13.23 -6.38
CA LYS A 554 -33.07 -13.04 -6.25
C LYS A 554 -33.44 -11.70 -5.60
N ASP A 555 -32.50 -11.08 -4.91
CA ASP A 555 -32.71 -9.85 -4.12
C ASP A 555 -32.54 -8.56 -4.94
N VAL A 556 -32.11 -8.67 -6.20
CA VAL A 556 -32.10 -7.56 -7.16
C VAL A 556 -33.47 -7.47 -7.84
N PRO A 557 -34.20 -6.34 -7.75
CA PRO A 557 -35.54 -6.23 -8.33
C PRO A 557 -35.56 -6.46 -9.84
N MET A 558 -36.70 -6.93 -10.36
CA MET A 558 -36.98 -6.87 -11.80
C MET A 558 -37.30 -5.42 -12.20
N PHE A 559 -37.28 -5.10 -13.51
CA PHE A 559 -37.55 -3.79 -14.14
C PHE A 559 -36.30 -2.94 -14.50
N LYS A 560 -36.11 -2.72 -15.81
CA LYS A 560 -35.06 -1.95 -16.54
C LYS A 560 -33.76 -1.67 -15.76
N SER A 561 -32.78 -2.58 -15.89
CA SER A 561 -31.45 -2.44 -15.29
C SER A 561 -30.34 -2.05 -16.28
N LYS A 562 -29.74 -0.89 -16.04
CA LYS A 562 -28.37 -0.57 -16.46
C LYS A 562 -27.45 -0.93 -15.30
N ILE A 563 -26.31 -1.55 -15.57
CA ILE A 563 -25.37 -2.02 -14.55
C ILE A 563 -24.04 -1.27 -14.64
N SER A 564 -23.30 -1.18 -13.52
CA SER A 564 -21.95 -0.59 -13.44
C SER A 564 -21.16 -1.23 -12.28
N ILE A 565 -19.83 -1.20 -12.33
CA ILE A 565 -18.97 -1.86 -11.33
C ILE A 565 -18.06 -0.85 -10.64
N ARG A 566 -18.00 -0.89 -9.31
CA ARG A 566 -17.00 -0.19 -8.48
C ARG A 566 -15.89 -1.15 -8.10
N HIS A 567 -14.79 -1.11 -8.85
CA HIS A 567 -13.66 -2.05 -8.66
C HIS A 567 -12.97 -1.91 -7.29
N CYS A 568 -12.94 -0.69 -6.71
CA CYS A 568 -12.32 -0.45 -5.40
C CYS A 568 -12.99 -1.19 -4.24
N THR A 569 -14.32 -1.27 -4.25
CA THR A 569 -15.11 -1.94 -3.20
C THR A 569 -15.56 -3.33 -3.62
N GLY A 570 -15.49 -3.65 -4.91
CA GLY A 570 -16.01 -4.91 -5.45
C GLY A 570 -17.54 -4.93 -5.52
N GLU A 571 -18.18 -3.79 -5.77
CA GLU A 571 -19.64 -3.67 -5.79
C GLU A 571 -20.18 -3.54 -7.23
N LEU A 572 -21.28 -4.23 -7.52
CA LEU A 572 -22.10 -4.12 -8.72
C LEU A 572 -23.31 -3.23 -8.43
N PHE A 573 -23.45 -2.16 -9.20
CA PHE A 573 -24.57 -1.24 -9.14
C PHE A 573 -25.55 -1.53 -10.27
N THR A 574 -26.84 -1.36 -10.01
CA THR A 574 -27.91 -1.48 -11.01
C THR A 574 -29.02 -0.46 -10.79
N SER A 575 -29.53 0.16 -11.85
CA SER A 575 -30.69 1.05 -11.77
C SER A 575 -32.01 0.28 -11.96
N THR A 576 -33.13 0.84 -11.52
CA THR A 576 -34.49 0.38 -11.87
C THR A 576 -35.35 1.58 -12.26
N SER A 577 -36.12 1.51 -13.36
CA SER A 577 -36.97 2.65 -13.76
C SER A 577 -37.95 3.02 -12.65
N TYR A 578 -38.00 4.31 -12.31
CA TYR A 578 -38.90 4.89 -11.30
C TYR A 578 -38.68 4.42 -9.84
N ARG A 579 -37.55 3.76 -9.50
CA ARG A 579 -37.39 3.02 -8.22
C ARG A 579 -35.99 2.97 -7.58
N GLY A 580 -35.04 3.81 -7.96
CA GLY A 580 -33.73 3.86 -7.28
C GLY A 580 -32.61 3.06 -7.95
N ILE A 581 -31.40 3.25 -7.42
CA ILE A 581 -30.20 2.44 -7.67
C ILE A 581 -30.02 1.43 -6.55
N TRP A 582 -29.69 0.21 -6.93
CA TRP A 582 -29.40 -0.92 -6.06
C TRP A 582 -27.93 -1.29 -6.22
N TYR A 583 -27.32 -1.82 -5.16
CA TYR A 583 -25.95 -2.34 -5.21
C TYR A 583 -25.86 -3.70 -4.53
N ALA A 584 -24.89 -4.50 -4.94
CA ALA A 584 -24.60 -5.81 -4.37
C ALA A 584 -23.13 -6.19 -4.64
N ASP A 585 -22.55 -7.12 -3.87
CA ASP A 585 -21.13 -7.51 -4.00
C ASP A 585 -20.87 -8.34 -5.27
N LEU A 586 -19.86 -8.01 -6.07
CA LEU A 586 -19.45 -8.83 -7.21
C LEU A 586 -19.28 -10.30 -6.81
N LEU A 587 -19.59 -11.22 -7.72
CA LEU A 587 -19.37 -12.66 -7.54
C LEU A 587 -17.86 -12.94 -7.59
N ARG A 588 -17.17 -12.67 -6.49
CA ARG A 588 -15.79 -13.09 -6.25
C ARG A 588 -15.84 -14.49 -5.65
N ASN A 589 -15.94 -15.50 -6.51
CA ASN A 589 -15.87 -16.89 -6.04
C ASN A 589 -14.42 -17.19 -5.62
N GLU A 590 -14.21 -17.77 -4.44
CA GLU A 590 -12.85 -18.13 -3.96
C GLU A 590 -12.11 -19.11 -4.89
N ASN A 591 -12.84 -19.77 -5.80
CA ASN A 591 -12.33 -20.73 -6.77
C ASN A 591 -12.16 -20.18 -8.20
N THR A 592 -12.57 -18.94 -8.48
CA THR A 592 -12.34 -18.34 -9.80
C THR A 592 -10.92 -17.76 -9.81
N PRO A 593 -9.98 -18.33 -10.58
CA PRO A 593 -8.61 -17.85 -10.56
C PRO A 593 -8.58 -16.38 -11.00
N PRO A 594 -7.87 -15.49 -10.28
CA PRO A 594 -7.72 -14.10 -10.69
C PRO A 594 -7.09 -14.04 -12.09
N LEU A 595 -7.54 -13.11 -12.93
CA LEU A 595 -6.94 -12.99 -14.26
C LEU A 595 -5.48 -12.56 -14.17
N GLU A 596 -4.73 -13.00 -15.18
CA GLU A 596 -3.37 -12.55 -15.44
C GLU A 596 -3.35 -11.75 -16.75
N TRP A 597 -2.72 -10.57 -16.74
CA TRP A 597 -2.30 -9.88 -17.95
C TRP A 597 -0.87 -10.29 -18.28
N LYS A 598 -0.67 -10.99 -19.39
CA LYS A 598 0.64 -11.50 -19.80
C LYS A 598 1.32 -10.60 -20.83
N ILE A 599 2.51 -10.10 -20.50
CA ILE A 599 3.44 -9.47 -21.45
C ILE A 599 4.33 -10.57 -22.02
N THR A 600 4.21 -10.83 -23.32
CA THR A 600 4.95 -11.88 -24.03
C THR A 600 6.02 -11.34 -25.00
N GLY A 601 5.96 -10.03 -25.30
CA GLY A 601 6.87 -9.34 -26.21
C GLY A 601 7.62 -8.18 -25.58
N ILE A 602 7.97 -7.19 -26.38
CA ILE A 602 8.59 -5.93 -25.91
C ILE A 602 7.53 -4.84 -25.96
N GLU A 603 7.24 -4.25 -24.80
CA GLU A 603 6.24 -3.19 -24.64
C GLU A 603 6.83 -1.98 -23.91
N THR A 604 6.26 -0.80 -24.17
CA THR A 604 6.60 0.43 -23.46
C THR A 604 5.32 1.21 -23.17
N TRP A 605 5.06 1.47 -21.89
CA TRP A 605 3.90 2.20 -21.41
C TRP A 605 4.34 3.60 -20.98
N VAL A 606 3.89 4.62 -21.72
CA VAL A 606 4.27 6.03 -21.48
C VAL A 606 3.16 6.85 -20.82
N GLU A 607 1.93 6.35 -20.85
CA GLU A 607 0.74 7.01 -20.31
C GLU A 607 0.30 6.38 -18.99
N ARG A 608 -0.72 6.98 -18.37
CA ARG A 608 -1.42 6.40 -17.21
C ARG A 608 -2.11 5.08 -17.59
N MET A 609 -1.85 4.02 -16.81
CA MET A 609 -2.41 2.69 -16.94
C MET A 609 -3.02 2.24 -15.61
N ASN A 610 -4.12 1.48 -15.67
CA ASN A 610 -4.80 0.93 -14.49
C ASN A 610 -4.69 -0.60 -14.50
N LEU A 611 -4.13 -1.17 -13.43
CA LEU A 611 -3.93 -2.61 -13.26
C LEU A 611 -4.98 -3.17 -12.29
N PHE A 612 -5.94 -3.92 -12.84
CA PHE A 612 -7.04 -4.54 -12.09
C PHE A 612 -6.82 -6.02 -11.76
N CYS A 613 -5.71 -6.60 -12.24
CA CYS A 613 -5.40 -8.02 -12.11
C CYS A 613 -3.88 -8.23 -12.02
N THR A 614 -3.39 -9.46 -11.86
CA THR A 614 -1.94 -9.68 -11.79
C THR A 614 -1.29 -9.46 -13.16
N LEU A 615 -0.24 -8.64 -13.22
CA LEU A 615 0.56 -8.43 -14.43
C LEU A 615 1.72 -9.42 -14.44
N VAL A 616 1.89 -10.20 -15.49
CA VAL A 616 2.92 -11.24 -15.61
C VAL A 616 3.81 -10.95 -16.82
N ILE A 617 5.11 -10.79 -16.60
CA ILE A 617 6.11 -10.62 -17.66
C ILE A 617 6.76 -11.97 -17.90
N GLU A 618 6.45 -12.58 -19.04
CA GLU A 618 6.86 -13.93 -19.41
C GLU A 618 8.36 -14.00 -19.81
N PRO A 619 8.97 -15.21 -19.82
CA PRO A 619 10.36 -15.38 -20.24
C PRO A 619 10.63 -14.81 -21.64
N GLY A 620 11.69 -14.00 -21.77
CA GLY A 620 12.06 -13.35 -23.03
C GLY A 620 11.32 -12.03 -23.32
N ALA A 621 10.29 -11.71 -22.54
CA ALA A 621 9.54 -10.46 -22.67
C ALA A 621 10.23 -9.29 -21.94
N LYS A 622 9.91 -8.06 -22.35
CA LYS A 622 10.36 -6.82 -21.69
C LYS A 622 9.22 -5.81 -21.62
N LEU A 623 8.88 -5.37 -20.42
CA LEU A 623 8.02 -4.21 -20.21
C LEU A 623 8.84 -3.00 -19.74
N THR A 624 8.62 -1.84 -20.34
CA THR A 624 9.19 -0.56 -19.88
C THR A 624 8.08 0.39 -19.47
N ILE A 625 8.04 0.82 -18.21
CA ILE A 625 7.05 1.78 -17.68
C ILE A 625 7.73 3.14 -17.55
N LYS A 626 7.18 4.14 -18.24
CA LYS A 626 7.57 5.56 -18.18
C LYS A 626 6.44 6.47 -17.70
N GLY A 627 5.19 6.02 -17.83
CA GLY A 627 4.01 6.71 -17.31
C GLY A 627 3.65 6.27 -15.89
N GLU A 628 2.38 6.46 -15.53
CA GLU A 628 1.83 6.09 -14.22
C GLU A 628 1.12 4.74 -14.29
N LEU A 629 1.36 3.84 -13.35
CA LEU A 629 0.67 2.57 -13.21
C LEU A 629 -0.05 2.53 -11.86
N TYR A 630 -1.38 2.60 -11.91
CA TYR A 630 -2.26 2.52 -10.74
C TYR A 630 -2.72 1.09 -10.52
N VAL A 631 -2.34 0.50 -9.40
CA VAL A 631 -2.63 -0.90 -9.08
C VAL A 631 -3.80 -0.98 -8.10
N PHE A 632 -4.89 -1.61 -8.54
CA PHE A 632 -6.12 -1.72 -7.77
C PHE A 632 -6.03 -2.87 -6.77
N GLY A 633 -6.45 -2.63 -5.53
CA GLY A 633 -6.52 -3.66 -4.49
C GLY A 633 -5.16 -4.34 -4.27
N ASN A 634 -5.17 -5.64 -3.96
CA ASN A 634 -3.95 -6.41 -3.64
C ASN A 634 -3.21 -6.96 -4.88
N GLN A 635 -3.47 -6.44 -6.07
CA GLN A 635 -2.89 -6.95 -7.30
C GLN A 635 -1.38 -6.71 -7.35
N LYS A 636 -0.66 -7.53 -8.12
CA LYS A 636 0.81 -7.56 -8.16
C LYS A 636 1.37 -7.62 -9.57
N ILE A 637 2.66 -7.34 -9.68
CA ILE A 637 3.44 -7.47 -10.91
C ILE A 637 4.44 -8.62 -10.72
N VAL A 638 4.44 -9.59 -11.62
CA VAL A 638 5.30 -10.77 -11.59
C VAL A 638 6.29 -10.72 -12.75
N VAL A 639 7.58 -10.80 -12.43
CA VAL A 639 8.66 -10.91 -13.41
C VAL A 639 9.21 -12.33 -13.35
N LYS A 640 8.84 -13.18 -14.32
CA LYS A 640 9.30 -14.57 -14.36
C LYS A 640 10.79 -14.67 -14.75
N PRO A 641 11.46 -15.80 -14.47
CA PRO A 641 12.80 -16.09 -14.98
C PRO A 641 12.93 -15.80 -16.48
N GLY A 642 13.90 -14.96 -16.87
CA GLY A 642 14.09 -14.55 -18.27
C GLY A 642 13.26 -13.33 -18.71
N GLY A 643 12.27 -12.91 -17.93
CA GLY A 643 11.47 -11.70 -18.14
C GLY A 643 12.16 -10.45 -17.60
N LYS A 644 11.81 -9.27 -18.14
CA LYS A 644 12.44 -7.99 -17.78
C LYS A 644 11.40 -6.88 -17.54
N LEU A 645 11.44 -6.28 -16.35
CA LEU A 645 10.72 -5.05 -16.05
C LEU A 645 11.71 -3.89 -15.93
N VAL A 646 11.41 -2.79 -16.61
CA VAL A 646 12.15 -1.53 -16.49
C VAL A 646 11.17 -0.43 -16.10
N VAL A 647 11.42 0.26 -14.99
CA VAL A 647 10.70 1.48 -14.61
C VAL A 647 11.66 2.66 -14.85
N ASP A 648 11.40 3.45 -15.89
CA ASP A 648 12.27 4.51 -16.41
C ASP A 648 11.55 5.86 -16.24
N GLY A 649 11.73 6.48 -15.07
CA GLY A 649 11.02 7.70 -14.66
C GLY A 649 9.52 7.54 -14.40
N GLY A 650 8.99 6.31 -14.50
CA GLY A 650 7.58 6.00 -14.27
C GLY A 650 7.20 5.92 -12.79
N ILE A 651 5.89 5.97 -12.53
CA ILE A 651 5.29 5.87 -11.19
C ILE A 651 4.51 4.57 -11.11
N ILE A 652 4.68 3.79 -10.05
CA ILE A 652 3.81 2.66 -9.71
C ILE A 652 3.27 2.87 -8.31
N THR A 653 1.95 3.00 -8.19
CA THR A 653 1.26 3.36 -6.95
C THR A 653 -0.03 2.56 -6.80
N SER A 654 -0.62 2.57 -5.62
CA SER A 654 -1.94 1.98 -5.44
C SER A 654 -3.06 2.89 -5.94
N GLU A 655 -4.20 2.28 -6.21
CA GLU A 655 -5.47 2.96 -6.33
C GLU A 655 -6.40 2.50 -5.19
N CYS A 656 -7.44 3.28 -4.89
CA CYS A 656 -8.47 2.95 -3.89
C CYS A 656 -8.08 3.10 -2.42
N GLY A 657 -7.04 3.89 -2.08
CA GLY A 657 -6.67 4.14 -0.68
C GLY A 657 -6.27 2.89 0.11
N SER A 658 -5.79 1.85 -0.59
CA SER A 658 -5.37 0.59 -0.01
C SER A 658 -4.02 0.18 -0.59
N ALA A 659 -3.27 -0.67 0.10
CA ALA A 659 -1.94 -1.08 -0.35
C ALA A 659 -2.00 -2.15 -1.45
N TRP A 660 -1.20 -1.97 -2.50
CA TRP A 660 -1.07 -2.98 -3.57
C TRP A 660 -0.03 -4.06 -3.26
N GLY A 661 -0.09 -5.17 -3.99
CA GLY A 661 0.67 -6.39 -3.69
C GLY A 661 2.18 -6.31 -3.96
N GLY A 662 2.63 -5.33 -4.75
CA GLY A 662 4.04 -5.13 -5.09
C GLY A 662 4.54 -5.86 -6.34
N ILE A 663 5.86 -5.82 -6.53
CA ILE A 663 6.57 -6.48 -7.63
C ILE A 663 7.26 -7.74 -7.11
N GLU A 664 6.94 -8.90 -7.67
CA GLU A 664 7.64 -10.16 -7.41
C GLU A 664 8.61 -10.45 -8.56
N VAL A 665 9.90 -10.52 -8.25
CA VAL A 665 10.98 -10.83 -9.19
C VAL A 665 11.43 -12.26 -8.96
N TRP A 666 10.84 -13.18 -9.70
CA TRP A 666 11.04 -14.60 -9.51
C TRP A 666 12.38 -15.05 -10.09
N GLY A 667 12.92 -16.12 -9.53
CA GLY A 667 14.21 -16.67 -9.88
C GLY A 667 14.27 -18.19 -9.87
N ASN A 668 15.47 -18.72 -10.05
CA ASN A 668 15.80 -20.12 -9.83
C ASN A 668 16.99 -20.19 -8.85
N PRO A 669 16.82 -20.75 -7.63
CA PRO A 669 17.85 -20.80 -6.61
C PRO A 669 19.08 -21.63 -7.01
N GLN A 670 18.94 -22.57 -7.94
CA GLN A 670 20.01 -23.47 -8.38
C GLN A 670 20.83 -22.91 -9.55
N GLU A 671 20.48 -21.72 -10.03
CA GLU A 671 21.07 -21.12 -11.21
C GLU A 671 21.73 -19.77 -10.89
N SER A 672 22.78 -19.47 -11.64
CA SER A 672 23.48 -18.18 -11.56
C SER A 672 22.57 -16.96 -11.83
N GLN A 673 22.92 -15.79 -11.29
CA GLN A 673 22.19 -14.53 -11.55
C GLN A 673 22.43 -13.94 -12.94
N LEU A 674 22.04 -14.68 -13.97
CA LEU A 674 21.95 -14.22 -15.35
C LEU A 674 20.51 -13.79 -15.66
N THR A 675 20.33 -12.76 -16.48
CA THR A 675 18.98 -12.27 -16.84
C THR A 675 18.16 -13.28 -17.64
N THR A 676 18.74 -14.41 -18.06
CA THR A 676 18.06 -15.54 -18.70
C THR A 676 17.54 -16.55 -17.69
N ASN A 677 18.18 -16.62 -16.52
CA ASN A 677 17.91 -17.61 -15.47
C ASN A 677 17.05 -17.03 -14.34
N GLN A 678 17.08 -15.70 -14.20
CA GLN A 678 16.40 -14.94 -13.16
C GLN A 678 15.51 -13.87 -13.79
N GLY A 679 14.43 -13.51 -13.11
CA GLY A 679 13.68 -12.30 -13.40
C GLY A 679 14.56 -11.07 -13.16
N TYR A 680 14.34 -10.02 -13.94
CA TYR A 680 15.17 -8.82 -13.90
C TYR A 680 14.32 -7.56 -13.77
N LEU A 681 14.58 -6.79 -12.72
CA LEU A 681 13.96 -5.50 -12.44
C LEU A 681 15.02 -4.40 -12.43
N LEU A 682 14.80 -3.37 -13.25
CA LEU A 682 15.60 -2.14 -13.28
C LEU A 682 14.69 -0.93 -13.00
N ILE A 683 15.01 -0.16 -11.97
CA ILE A 683 14.25 1.04 -11.57
C ILE A 683 15.20 2.23 -11.64
N HIS A 684 14.96 3.20 -12.52
CA HIS A 684 15.89 4.33 -12.68
C HIS A 684 15.23 5.61 -13.18
N ASN A 685 16.04 6.68 -13.27
CA ASN A 685 15.67 7.98 -13.81
C ASN A 685 14.53 8.68 -13.06
N GLY A 686 14.56 8.66 -11.72
CA GLY A 686 13.56 9.32 -10.89
C GLY A 686 12.25 8.54 -10.75
N ALA A 687 12.27 7.23 -11.01
CA ALA A 687 11.10 6.38 -10.87
C ALA A 687 10.63 6.32 -9.40
N LEU A 688 9.31 6.24 -9.22
CA LEU A 688 8.64 6.23 -7.91
C LEU A 688 7.85 4.93 -7.76
N ILE A 689 8.13 4.18 -6.69
CA ILE A 689 7.34 3.01 -6.29
C ILE A 689 6.77 3.28 -4.91
N GLU A 690 5.44 3.35 -4.81
CA GLU A 690 4.81 3.76 -3.56
C GLU A 690 3.54 3.00 -3.21
N ASN A 691 3.13 3.10 -1.94
CA ASN A 691 1.88 2.57 -1.42
C ASN A 691 1.70 1.05 -1.57
N ALA A 692 2.80 0.29 -1.66
CA ALA A 692 2.78 -1.16 -1.71
C ALA A 692 2.83 -1.79 -0.31
N ARG A 693 2.23 -2.98 -0.15
CA ARG A 693 2.44 -3.81 1.04
C ARG A 693 3.91 -4.23 1.13
N THR A 694 4.45 -4.81 0.08
CA THR A 694 5.89 -4.98 -0.10
C THR A 694 6.25 -4.53 -1.50
N ALA A 695 6.99 -3.44 -1.69
CA ALA A 695 7.20 -2.91 -3.04
C ALA A 695 7.95 -3.89 -3.95
N ILE A 696 8.95 -4.61 -3.42
CA ILE A 696 9.70 -5.62 -4.16
C ILE A 696 9.92 -6.89 -3.32
N HIS A 697 9.41 -8.01 -3.79
CA HIS A 697 9.82 -9.35 -3.40
C HIS A 697 10.84 -9.88 -4.41
N VAL A 698 12.03 -10.30 -3.98
CA VAL A 698 13.05 -10.89 -4.87
C VAL A 698 12.87 -12.42 -5.02
N TRP A 699 11.61 -12.85 -4.99
CA TRP A 699 11.12 -14.23 -5.08
C TRP A 699 9.60 -14.24 -5.25
N GLU A 700 9.01 -15.42 -5.48
CA GLU A 700 7.56 -15.67 -5.37
C GLU A 700 7.17 -15.92 -3.91
N SER A 701 6.45 -14.99 -3.30
CA SER A 701 6.04 -15.07 -1.90
C SER A 701 5.32 -16.39 -1.59
N GLY A 702 5.84 -17.14 -0.61
CA GLY A 702 5.37 -18.47 -0.21
C GLY A 702 6.03 -19.64 -0.93
N ASN A 703 6.81 -19.42 -2.00
CA ASN A 703 7.51 -20.46 -2.74
C ASN A 703 9.04 -20.31 -2.67
N TRP A 704 9.68 -21.04 -1.78
CA TRP A 704 11.15 -21.04 -1.59
C TRP A 704 11.97 -21.55 -2.79
N ASN A 705 11.34 -22.12 -3.82
CA ASN A 705 12.02 -22.57 -5.04
C ASN A 705 12.13 -21.50 -6.13
N SER A 706 11.82 -20.24 -5.80
CA SER A 706 11.70 -19.13 -6.75
C SER A 706 12.65 -17.96 -6.44
N THR A 707 13.68 -18.18 -5.63
CA THR A 707 14.61 -17.11 -5.21
C THR A 707 15.68 -16.85 -6.28
N GLY A 708 16.39 -15.72 -6.15
CA GLY A 708 17.52 -15.38 -7.02
C GLY A 708 17.25 -14.27 -8.03
N GLY A 709 16.05 -13.66 -8.01
CA GLY A 709 15.71 -12.50 -8.82
C GLY A 709 16.77 -11.38 -8.77
N ILE A 710 16.85 -10.58 -9.84
CA ILE A 710 17.84 -9.51 -9.96
C ILE A 710 17.13 -8.16 -9.87
N VAL A 711 17.54 -7.34 -8.90
CA VAL A 711 17.02 -5.98 -8.71
C VAL A 711 18.16 -4.97 -8.78
N MET A 712 18.01 -3.96 -9.64
CA MET A 712 18.88 -2.80 -9.68
C MET A 712 18.05 -1.52 -9.64
N ALA A 713 18.34 -0.64 -8.69
CA ALA A 713 17.69 0.65 -8.55
C ALA A 713 18.71 1.79 -8.51
N TYR A 714 18.46 2.85 -9.30
CA TYR A 714 19.34 4.02 -9.41
C TYR A 714 18.56 5.32 -9.43
N ASN A 715 18.85 6.29 -8.55
CA ASN A 715 18.17 7.59 -8.54
C ASN A 715 16.63 7.43 -8.54
N SER A 716 16.09 6.71 -7.56
CA SER A 716 14.66 6.34 -7.51
C SER A 716 14.12 6.42 -6.08
N THR A 717 12.81 6.55 -5.93
CA THR A 717 12.16 6.71 -4.62
C THR A 717 11.22 5.54 -4.32
N PHE A 718 11.32 5.01 -3.11
CA PHE A 718 10.44 4.04 -2.49
C PHE A 718 9.66 4.75 -1.38
N LYS A 719 8.47 5.27 -1.69
CA LYS A 719 7.69 6.12 -0.78
C LYS A 719 6.54 5.34 -0.13
N ASN A 720 6.31 5.51 1.15
CA ASN A 720 5.14 5.03 1.88
C ASN A 720 4.78 3.56 1.62
N ASN A 721 5.79 2.69 1.48
CA ASN A 721 5.58 1.26 1.40
C ASN A 721 5.61 0.67 2.81
N TRP A 722 4.79 -0.34 3.11
CA TRP A 722 4.88 -1.02 4.40
C TRP A 722 6.25 -1.67 4.55
N ARG A 723 6.68 -2.44 3.53
CA ARG A 723 8.06 -2.87 3.31
C ARG A 723 8.50 -2.47 1.91
N SER A 724 9.72 -1.96 1.73
CA SER A 724 10.19 -1.59 0.39
C SER A 724 10.81 -2.77 -0.35
N VAL A 725 11.71 -3.52 0.28
CA VAL A 725 12.40 -4.64 -0.39
C VAL A 725 12.55 -5.84 0.54
N GLU A 726 12.30 -7.03 0.00
CA GLU A 726 12.53 -8.30 0.69
C GLU A 726 13.44 -9.22 -0.13
N TYR A 727 14.61 -9.53 0.45
CA TYR A 727 15.45 -10.64 0.04
C TYR A 727 15.30 -11.82 1.01
N ILE A 728 15.22 -13.01 0.45
CA ILE A 728 15.31 -14.29 1.18
C ILE A 728 16.49 -15.12 0.68
N SER A 729 16.71 -16.28 1.30
CA SER A 729 17.88 -17.15 1.08
C SER A 729 18.15 -17.41 -0.41
N TYR A 730 19.34 -17.00 -0.86
CA TYR A 730 19.86 -17.25 -2.21
C TYR A 730 21.37 -17.08 -2.24
N HIS A 731 22.05 -18.04 -2.88
CA HIS A 731 23.50 -18.07 -3.04
C HIS A 731 23.88 -18.37 -4.48
N ASP A 732 24.78 -17.59 -5.06
CA ASP A 732 25.20 -17.72 -6.47
C ASP A 732 26.58 -18.37 -6.57
N PHE A 733 26.66 -19.67 -6.90
CA PHE A 733 27.94 -20.37 -7.00
C PHE A 733 28.53 -20.39 -8.42
N LEU A 734 29.84 -20.16 -8.50
CA LEU A 734 30.64 -20.51 -9.67
C LEU A 734 30.78 -22.04 -9.78
N PRO A 735 31.03 -22.59 -10.98
CA PRO A 735 31.35 -24.02 -11.16
C PRO A 735 32.55 -24.51 -10.33
N SER A 736 33.42 -23.59 -9.90
CA SER A 736 34.54 -23.85 -8.98
C SER A 736 34.12 -24.04 -7.51
N GLY A 737 32.85 -23.80 -7.17
CA GLY A 737 32.31 -23.85 -5.82
C GLY A 737 32.49 -22.55 -5.01
N HIS A 738 33.03 -21.49 -5.61
CA HIS A 738 33.14 -20.17 -4.97
C HIS A 738 31.84 -19.40 -5.13
N GLU A 739 31.34 -18.82 -4.03
CA GLU A 739 30.13 -18.00 -4.05
C GLU A 739 30.46 -16.60 -4.59
N ARG A 740 29.62 -16.11 -5.51
CA ARG A 740 29.60 -14.74 -6.00
C ARG A 740 28.62 -13.91 -5.19
N THR A 741 28.92 -12.62 -5.08
CA THR A 741 28.00 -11.65 -4.52
C THR A 741 26.74 -11.51 -5.36
N ASN A 742 25.61 -11.36 -4.67
CA ASN A 742 24.33 -11.02 -5.23
C ASN A 742 24.44 -9.73 -6.08
N ARG A 743 23.73 -9.71 -7.21
CA ARG A 743 23.69 -8.60 -8.15
C ARG A 743 22.78 -7.46 -7.71
N GLY A 744 22.05 -7.64 -6.61
CA GLY A 744 21.25 -6.61 -5.93
C GLY A 744 22.03 -5.32 -5.70
N LEU A 745 21.53 -4.21 -6.22
CA LEU A 745 22.16 -2.90 -6.11
C LEU A 745 21.11 -1.79 -5.99
N PHE A 746 21.25 -0.98 -4.95
CA PHE A 746 20.52 0.27 -4.76
C PHE A 746 21.56 1.38 -4.72
N SER A 747 21.47 2.36 -5.62
CA SER A 747 22.38 3.51 -5.63
C SER A 747 21.60 4.81 -5.74
N ASN A 748 21.84 5.73 -4.81
CA ASN A 748 21.22 7.05 -4.81
C ASN A 748 19.69 6.93 -4.77
N CYS A 749 19.15 5.97 -4.01
CA CYS A 749 17.72 5.79 -3.84
C CYS A 749 17.25 6.40 -2.53
N GLU A 750 16.00 6.82 -2.49
CA GLU A 750 15.35 7.35 -1.28
C GLU A 750 14.26 6.38 -0.80
N PHE A 751 14.27 6.03 0.47
CA PHE A 751 13.23 5.29 1.17
C PHE A 751 12.54 6.25 2.14
N LEU A 752 11.33 6.66 1.80
CA LEU A 752 10.64 7.78 2.44
C LEU A 752 9.34 7.34 3.08
N TRP A 753 9.13 7.72 4.33
CA TRP A 753 7.83 7.69 5.00
C TRP A 753 7.41 9.12 5.34
N ASP A 754 6.24 9.56 4.89
CA ASP A 754 5.66 10.86 5.22
C ASP A 754 4.21 10.72 5.71
N ASP A 755 3.54 11.84 5.98
CA ASP A 755 2.21 11.85 6.61
C ASP A 755 1.13 11.09 5.81
N GLU A 756 1.29 10.95 4.48
CA GLU A 756 0.37 10.17 3.63
C GLU A 756 0.42 8.66 3.92
N TYR A 757 1.42 8.19 4.68
CA TYR A 757 1.48 6.81 5.15
C TYR A 757 0.29 6.45 6.06
N GLU A 758 -0.23 7.42 6.82
CA GLU A 758 -1.33 7.21 7.77
C GLU A 758 -2.59 6.73 7.05
N ASP A 759 -2.86 7.26 5.86
CA ASP A 759 -4.07 6.97 5.09
C ASP A 759 -4.17 5.50 4.67
N ILE A 760 -3.02 4.82 4.54
CA ILE A 760 -2.96 3.44 4.01
C ILE A 760 -2.65 2.43 5.12
N PHE A 761 -1.74 2.77 6.03
CA PHE A 761 -1.21 1.82 7.04
C PHE A 761 -1.38 2.32 8.48
N GLY A 762 -1.86 3.54 8.69
CA GLY A 762 -1.98 4.15 10.02
C GLY A 762 -0.63 4.27 10.71
N THR A 763 -0.50 3.64 11.89
CA THR A 763 0.76 3.58 12.66
C THR A 763 1.49 2.24 12.52
N ASP A 764 0.96 1.29 11.74
CA ASP A 764 1.62 -0.02 11.50
C ASP A 764 2.80 0.19 10.56
N THR A 765 4.00 0.28 11.12
CA THR A 765 5.25 0.46 10.37
C THR A 765 6.02 -0.84 10.29
N TYR A 766 6.76 -1.02 9.19
CA TYR A 766 7.72 -2.11 9.04
C TYR A 766 9.07 -1.59 8.55
N THR A 767 9.98 -2.51 8.21
CA THR A 767 11.34 -2.22 7.75
C THR A 767 11.38 -1.77 6.28
N GLY A 768 12.28 -0.84 5.94
CA GLY A 768 12.59 -0.49 4.54
C GLY A 768 13.10 -1.69 3.74
N ILE A 769 14.30 -2.20 4.05
CA ILE A 769 14.88 -3.39 3.41
C ILE A 769 15.03 -4.53 4.42
N THR A 770 14.49 -5.70 4.10
CA THR A 770 14.75 -6.95 4.85
C THR A 770 15.61 -7.92 4.05
N MET A 771 16.59 -8.53 4.72
CA MET A 771 17.48 -9.53 4.11
C MET A 771 17.62 -10.76 5.01
N TYR A 772 17.45 -11.95 4.43
CA TYR A 772 17.69 -13.22 5.13
C TYR A 772 18.59 -14.12 4.29
N ASP A 773 19.74 -14.55 4.86
CA ASP A 773 20.63 -15.56 4.27
C ASP A 773 21.03 -15.27 2.80
N VAL A 774 21.40 -14.00 2.53
CA VAL A 774 21.84 -13.54 1.21
C VAL A 774 23.22 -12.89 1.30
N ASN A 775 24.07 -13.11 0.30
CA ASN A 775 25.43 -12.59 0.29
C ASN A 775 25.65 -11.51 -0.78
N GLY A 776 26.02 -10.30 -0.39
CA GLY A 776 26.64 -9.30 -1.28
C GLY A 776 25.72 -8.22 -1.85
N VAL A 777 24.54 -7.98 -1.27
CA VAL A 777 23.67 -6.85 -1.66
C VAL A 777 24.40 -5.51 -1.40
N ARG A 778 24.28 -4.57 -2.34
CA ARG A 778 24.98 -3.27 -2.28
C ARG A 778 24.00 -2.10 -2.20
N ILE A 779 24.22 -1.21 -1.23
CA ILE A 779 23.39 -0.03 -0.95
C ILE A 779 24.34 1.18 -0.88
N HIS A 780 24.27 2.07 -1.86
CA HIS A 780 25.25 3.14 -2.06
C HIS A 780 24.61 4.53 -2.15
N GLY A 781 24.96 5.43 -1.23
CA GLY A 781 24.42 6.80 -1.21
C GLY A 781 22.88 6.83 -1.11
N CYS A 782 22.27 5.85 -0.45
CA CYS A 782 20.82 5.80 -0.29
C CYS A 782 20.39 6.46 1.02
N ASP A 783 19.23 7.11 0.98
CA ASP A 783 18.63 7.82 2.10
C ASP A 783 17.40 7.06 2.63
N PHE A 784 17.27 6.92 3.94
CA PHE A 784 16.14 6.32 4.66
C PHE A 784 15.60 7.37 5.63
N ILE A 785 14.39 7.85 5.40
CA ILE A 785 13.88 9.06 6.05
C ILE A 785 12.43 8.83 6.51
N ASP A 786 12.20 8.97 7.82
CA ASP A 786 10.85 9.03 8.38
C ASP A 786 10.47 10.47 8.77
N ASN A 787 9.72 11.11 7.88
CA ASN A 787 9.18 12.47 8.00
C ASN A 787 7.76 12.50 8.58
N ARG A 788 7.23 11.38 9.08
CA ARG A 788 5.89 11.36 9.69
C ARG A 788 5.87 12.22 10.96
N THR A 789 5.02 13.23 10.95
CA THR A 789 4.90 14.25 12.01
C THR A 789 4.00 13.77 13.15
N TYR A 790 3.10 12.83 12.89
CA TYR A 790 2.18 12.25 13.87
C TYR A 790 2.82 11.15 14.75
N ILE A 791 4.06 10.74 14.47
CA ILE A 791 4.77 9.69 15.22
C ILE A 791 5.67 10.30 16.31
N SER A 792 5.25 10.14 17.57
CA SER A 792 6.02 10.59 18.74
C SER A 792 6.90 9.51 19.38
N ASN A 793 6.60 8.22 19.17
CA ASN A 793 7.30 7.09 19.78
C ASN A 793 8.23 6.38 18.77
N PHE A 794 9.49 6.19 19.13
CA PHE A 794 10.47 5.47 18.29
C PHE A 794 10.07 4.04 17.96
N ASN A 795 9.31 3.34 18.80
CA ASN A 795 8.88 1.98 18.49
C ASN A 795 7.88 1.92 17.32
N ASN A 796 7.26 3.05 16.97
CA ASN A 796 6.37 3.19 15.82
C ASN A 796 7.09 3.77 14.58
N ARG A 797 8.41 3.97 14.67
CA ARG A 797 9.27 4.38 13.55
C ARG A 797 9.85 3.14 12.86
N PRO A 798 10.15 3.19 11.55
CA PRO A 798 10.64 2.04 10.81
C PRO A 798 12.08 1.73 11.19
N THR A 799 12.50 0.50 10.94
CA THR A 799 13.92 0.14 10.84
C THR A 799 14.34 0.35 9.38
N GLY A 800 15.47 1.00 9.13
CA GLY A 800 15.95 1.21 7.74
C GLY A 800 16.28 -0.11 7.05
N ILE A 801 17.22 -0.86 7.65
CA ILE A 801 17.66 -2.17 7.17
C ILE A 801 17.61 -3.19 8.32
N LEU A 802 16.95 -4.32 8.09
CA LEU A 802 16.92 -5.46 9.01
C LEU A 802 17.48 -6.71 8.31
N SER A 803 18.46 -7.36 8.92
CA SER A 803 19.08 -8.54 8.32
C SER A 803 19.34 -9.67 9.30
N ILE A 804 19.16 -10.91 8.82
CA ILE A 804 19.52 -12.13 9.54
C ILE A 804 20.42 -12.99 8.64
N ASP A 805 21.60 -13.35 9.12
CA ASP A 805 22.58 -14.20 8.39
C ASP A 805 22.95 -13.67 6.99
N ALA A 806 22.91 -12.35 6.76
CA ALA A 806 23.12 -11.75 5.44
C ALA A 806 24.34 -10.82 5.38
N SER A 807 25.11 -10.93 4.29
CA SER A 807 26.25 -10.04 4.02
C SER A 807 25.86 -8.92 3.07
N TYR A 808 26.21 -7.68 3.38
CA TYR A 808 25.90 -6.53 2.53
C TYR A 808 26.75 -5.32 2.89
N ARG A 809 26.73 -4.33 1.99
CA ARG A 809 27.44 -3.06 2.18
C ARG A 809 26.49 -1.88 2.09
N VAL A 810 26.52 -1.03 3.10
CA VAL A 810 25.88 0.28 3.15
C VAL A 810 26.99 1.32 3.13
N ALA A 811 27.14 2.06 2.03
CA ALA A 811 28.24 3.01 1.94
C ALA A 811 27.92 4.31 1.19
N GLY A 812 28.59 5.40 1.56
CA GLY A 812 28.64 6.60 0.73
C GLY A 812 29.26 6.29 -0.64
N LYS A 813 28.83 7.01 -1.67
CA LYS A 813 29.34 6.89 -3.03
C LYS A 813 30.33 8.02 -3.30
N SER A 814 31.57 7.67 -3.61
CA SER A 814 32.60 8.68 -3.89
C SER A 814 32.22 9.53 -5.11
N LEU A 815 32.26 10.86 -4.93
CA LEU A 815 31.98 11.88 -5.95
C LEU A 815 33.20 12.15 -6.83
N THR A 816 34.41 11.90 -6.32
CA THR A 816 35.67 12.15 -7.01
C THR A 816 36.37 10.84 -7.37
N PHE A 817 36.75 10.68 -8.64
CA PHE A 817 37.58 9.55 -9.07
C PHE A 817 39.06 9.83 -8.82
N SER A 818 39.42 10.28 -7.61
CA SER A 818 40.82 10.54 -7.25
C SER A 818 41.37 9.36 -6.44
N PRO A 819 42.19 8.48 -7.02
CA PRO A 819 42.75 7.32 -6.32
C PRO A 819 43.78 7.68 -5.22
N ASN A 820 44.00 8.98 -4.96
CA ASN A 820 45.03 9.48 -4.04
C ASN A 820 44.47 10.26 -2.84
N THR A 821 43.15 10.51 -2.75
CA THR A 821 42.54 11.13 -1.56
C THR A 821 42.15 10.04 -0.58
N THR A 822 42.96 9.82 0.46
CA THR A 822 42.61 8.93 1.57
C THR A 822 41.80 9.71 2.60
N HIS A 823 40.55 9.30 2.79
CA HIS A 823 39.71 9.81 3.86
C HIS A 823 39.80 8.87 5.05
N THR A 824 40.19 9.42 6.20
CA THR A 824 40.29 8.68 7.46
C THR A 824 39.14 8.94 8.41
N GLU A 825 38.29 9.91 8.08
CA GLU A 825 37.19 10.39 8.89
C GLU A 825 35.97 10.59 7.98
N TYR A 826 34.80 10.79 8.58
CA TYR A 826 33.58 11.14 7.87
C TYR A 826 33.79 12.36 6.94
N ASN A 827 33.26 12.28 5.73
CA ASN A 827 33.41 13.32 4.72
C ASN A 827 32.18 13.34 3.79
N GLU A 828 31.50 14.48 3.74
CA GLU A 828 30.34 14.73 2.87
C GLU A 828 30.67 15.54 1.61
N THR A 829 31.91 16.01 1.46
CA THR A 829 32.35 16.84 0.32
C THR A 829 32.76 15.97 -0.87
N ASP A 830 33.47 14.87 -0.59
CA ASP A 830 34.02 13.94 -1.58
C ASP A 830 33.15 12.68 -1.74
N TYR A 831 32.09 12.54 -0.94
CA TYR A 831 31.12 11.44 -1.00
C TYR A 831 29.68 11.95 -1.03
N ASP A 832 28.88 11.31 -1.89
CA ASP A 832 27.43 11.27 -1.82
C ASP A 832 27.07 10.27 -0.71
N ILE A 833 26.95 10.79 0.50
CA ILE A 833 26.69 10.02 1.71
C ILE A 833 25.25 9.50 1.71
N GLY A 834 25.05 8.29 2.24
CA GLY A 834 23.71 7.82 2.59
C GLY A 834 23.30 8.36 3.95
N LYS A 835 21.99 8.56 4.16
CA LYS A 835 21.43 9.08 5.41
C LYS A 835 20.37 8.15 6.01
N PHE A 836 20.32 8.07 7.32
CA PHE A 836 19.30 7.36 8.09
C PHE A 836 18.73 8.34 9.13
N ILE A 837 17.52 8.85 8.89
CA ILE A 837 16.95 10.01 9.60
C ILE A 837 15.65 9.62 10.31
N ASN A 838 15.58 9.92 11.62
CA ASN A 838 14.39 9.74 12.45
C ASN A 838 13.84 8.30 12.46
N LEU A 839 14.72 7.29 12.54
CA LEU A 839 14.32 5.88 12.52
C LEU A 839 14.29 5.28 13.93
N LYS A 840 13.63 4.13 14.07
CA LYS A 840 13.81 3.29 15.27
C LYS A 840 15.24 2.78 15.33
N GLU A 841 15.68 2.19 14.23
CA GLU A 841 17.00 1.60 14.04
C GLU A 841 17.43 1.92 12.60
N GLY A 842 18.64 2.45 12.41
CA GLY A 842 19.18 2.65 11.06
C GLY A 842 19.47 1.31 10.38
N VAL A 843 20.43 0.57 10.94
CA VAL A 843 20.79 -0.79 10.52
C VAL A 843 20.74 -1.73 11.72
N ARG A 844 19.96 -2.81 11.61
CA ARG A 844 19.94 -3.91 12.57
C ARG A 844 20.30 -5.23 11.89
N ALA A 845 21.40 -5.83 12.32
CA ALA A 845 21.90 -7.09 11.77
C ALA A 845 22.13 -8.12 12.87
N SER A 846 21.82 -9.38 12.58
CA SER A 846 22.13 -10.50 13.46
C SER A 846 22.55 -11.76 12.73
N ASN A 847 23.45 -12.56 13.29
CA ASN A 847 23.72 -13.92 12.82
C ASN A 847 23.34 -14.97 13.87
N SER A 848 23.01 -16.18 13.43
CA SER A 848 22.71 -17.31 14.32
C SER A 848 23.70 -18.47 14.23
N ASN A 849 24.38 -18.67 13.09
CA ASN A 849 25.51 -19.61 12.85
C ASN A 849 26.08 -19.34 11.43
N SER A 850 26.40 -18.08 11.13
CA SER A 850 26.75 -17.64 9.78
C SER A 850 28.05 -16.83 9.79
N GLN A 851 28.82 -16.94 8.69
CA GLN A 851 30.00 -16.10 8.42
C GLN A 851 29.62 -14.79 7.70
N ALA A 852 28.32 -14.46 7.67
CA ALA A 852 27.83 -13.24 7.06
C ALA A 852 28.38 -11.99 7.78
N THR A 853 28.77 -10.98 7.01
CA THR A 853 29.35 -9.75 7.57
C THR A 853 28.80 -8.49 6.93
N VAL A 854 28.82 -7.39 7.69
CA VAL A 854 28.23 -6.12 7.29
C VAL A 854 29.27 -5.02 7.28
N ILE A 855 29.28 -4.22 6.20
CA ILE A 855 30.14 -3.04 6.05
C ILE A 855 29.27 -1.78 5.99
N ILE A 856 29.53 -0.84 6.91
CA ILE A 856 28.85 0.46 7.04
C ILE A 856 29.91 1.57 7.01
N ASP A 857 29.94 2.36 5.94
CA ASP A 857 31.03 3.30 5.70
C ASP A 857 30.57 4.62 5.06
N HIS A 858 30.97 5.78 5.61
CA HIS A 858 30.53 7.11 5.13
C HIS A 858 29.00 7.29 5.11
N ILE A 859 28.34 6.92 6.20
CA ILE A 859 26.90 7.07 6.40
C ILE A 859 26.62 8.10 7.51
N LYS A 860 25.54 8.86 7.36
CA LYS A 860 25.01 9.74 8.42
C LYS A 860 23.78 9.13 9.07
N PHE A 861 23.84 8.88 10.37
CA PHE A 861 22.70 8.51 11.21
C PHE A 861 22.26 9.72 12.02
N LEU A 862 21.08 10.26 11.75
CA LEU A 862 20.55 11.46 12.40
C LEU A 862 19.26 11.13 13.16
N ASN A 863 19.23 11.44 14.46
CA ASN A 863 18.02 11.33 15.31
C ASN A 863 17.31 9.96 15.29
N SER A 864 18.03 8.89 14.97
CA SER A 864 17.50 7.52 15.03
C SER A 864 17.70 6.95 16.43
N ARG A 865 16.74 6.23 17.05
CA ARG A 865 16.92 5.72 18.43
C ARG A 865 18.18 4.86 18.59
N SER A 866 18.49 4.06 17.58
CA SER A 866 19.82 3.49 17.41
C SER A 866 20.29 3.66 15.97
N GLY A 867 21.53 4.09 15.77
CA GLY A 867 22.11 4.18 14.42
C GLY A 867 22.37 2.78 13.86
N VAL A 868 23.18 2.00 14.57
CA VAL A 868 23.58 0.65 14.17
C VAL A 868 23.50 -0.32 15.36
N ILE A 869 22.91 -1.50 15.13
CA ILE A 869 22.89 -2.61 16.07
C ILE A 869 23.40 -3.87 15.34
N LEU A 870 24.53 -4.41 15.79
CA LEU A 870 25.10 -5.66 15.30
C LEU A 870 25.07 -6.70 16.42
N SER A 871 24.43 -7.85 16.16
CA SER A 871 24.31 -8.95 17.11
C SER A 871 24.94 -10.24 16.58
N ALA A 872 26.02 -10.72 17.18
CA ALA A 872 26.79 -11.88 16.69
C ALA A 872 27.28 -11.74 15.23
N VAL A 873 27.49 -10.51 14.75
CA VAL A 873 28.00 -10.24 13.39
C VAL A 873 29.51 -10.03 13.42
N ASP A 874 30.22 -11.14 13.26
CA ASP A 874 31.67 -11.16 13.24
C ASP A 874 32.28 -10.44 12.03
N ASN A 875 33.51 -9.97 12.20
CA ASN A 875 34.30 -9.30 11.15
C ASN A 875 33.63 -8.06 10.53
N SER A 876 32.62 -7.51 11.22
CA SER A 876 31.87 -6.34 10.75
C SER A 876 32.74 -5.08 10.70
N THR A 877 32.40 -4.14 9.82
CA THR A 877 33.14 -2.88 9.66
C THR A 877 32.18 -1.70 9.76
N VAL A 878 32.40 -0.81 10.72
CA VAL A 878 31.63 0.43 10.93
C VAL A 878 32.62 1.60 10.99
N THR A 879 32.84 2.27 9.86
CA THR A 879 33.96 3.22 9.73
C THR A 879 33.57 4.55 9.09
N ARG A 880 34.15 5.66 9.56
CA ARG A 880 33.95 7.00 8.96
C ARG A 880 32.50 7.42 8.83
N ASN A 881 31.67 7.02 9.78
CA ASN A 881 30.26 7.42 9.85
C ASN A 881 30.09 8.62 10.78
N LEU A 882 29.00 9.37 10.58
CA LEU A 882 28.53 10.40 11.48
C LEU A 882 27.27 9.90 12.18
N PHE A 883 27.30 9.85 13.51
CA PHE A 883 26.14 9.60 14.34
C PHE A 883 25.80 10.89 15.07
N GLU A 884 24.59 11.39 14.90
CA GLU A 884 24.21 12.72 15.38
C GLU A 884 22.82 12.69 16.03
N TYR A 885 22.72 13.28 17.22
CA TYR A 885 21.45 13.72 17.80
C TYR A 885 21.44 15.24 17.92
N ASN A 886 20.37 15.86 17.42
CA ASN A 886 20.12 17.29 17.52
C ASN A 886 18.75 17.57 18.15
N SER A 887 18.43 18.84 18.37
CA SER A 887 17.21 19.29 19.07
C SER A 887 15.87 18.91 18.41
N ASP A 888 15.90 18.46 17.15
CA ASP A 888 14.70 18.07 16.42
C ASP A 888 14.37 16.57 16.62
N HIS A 889 14.91 15.95 17.67
CA HIS A 889 14.65 14.55 18.00
C HIS A 889 13.25 14.33 18.61
N PRO A 890 12.62 13.16 18.42
CA PRO A 890 11.40 12.77 19.14
C PRO A 890 11.56 12.72 20.68
N ASN A 891 10.49 13.03 21.43
CA ASN A 891 10.52 13.28 22.89
C ASN A 891 11.00 12.13 23.81
N ASP A 892 11.13 10.89 23.32
CA ASP A 892 11.54 9.74 24.15
C ASP A 892 13.05 9.46 24.01
N ILE A 893 13.86 10.25 24.71
CA ILE A 893 15.34 10.16 24.75
C ILE A 893 15.87 9.14 25.75
N SER A 894 15.00 8.45 26.49
CA SER A 894 15.45 7.49 27.49
C SER A 894 15.90 6.20 26.79
N GLN A 895 17.17 5.81 26.95
CA GLN A 895 17.78 4.59 26.39
C GLN A 895 18.14 4.64 24.88
N MET A 896 18.74 5.75 24.44
CA MET A 896 19.33 5.88 23.10
C MET A 896 20.80 5.48 23.07
N ASN A 897 21.22 4.83 21.99
CA ASN A 897 22.60 4.42 21.76
C ASN A 897 22.95 4.50 20.27
N GLN A 898 24.07 5.13 19.92
CA GLN A 898 24.39 5.40 18.52
C GLN A 898 24.90 4.15 17.80
N LEU A 899 25.80 3.39 18.43
CA LEU A 899 26.31 2.11 17.93
C LEU A 899 26.27 1.04 19.03
N SER A 900 25.66 -0.11 18.73
CA SER A 900 25.60 -1.27 19.61
C SER A 900 26.26 -2.49 18.98
N LEU A 901 27.19 -3.08 19.70
CA LEU A 901 27.89 -4.31 19.35
C LEU A 901 27.57 -5.34 20.44
N ASN A 902 26.71 -6.32 20.14
CA ASN A 902 26.33 -7.38 21.09
C ASN A 902 26.78 -8.76 20.60
N GLU A 903 27.76 -9.35 21.26
CA GLU A 903 28.39 -10.61 20.87
C GLU A 903 29.12 -10.64 19.51
N PRO A 904 29.52 -9.53 18.83
CA PRO A 904 30.41 -9.64 17.68
C PRO A 904 31.85 -9.81 18.12
N THR A 905 32.64 -10.50 17.31
CA THR A 905 34.09 -10.51 17.42
C THR A 905 34.78 -9.98 16.16
N SER A 906 36.01 -9.50 16.31
CA SER A 906 36.89 -9.13 15.19
C SER A 906 36.36 -7.98 14.34
N PHE A 907 35.51 -7.13 14.92
CA PHE A 907 34.93 -5.99 14.24
C PHE A 907 35.92 -4.84 14.10
N THR A 908 35.72 -3.98 13.10
CA THR A 908 36.50 -2.75 12.89
C THR A 908 35.60 -1.54 13.12
N VAL A 909 35.85 -0.76 14.18
CA VAL A 909 35.17 0.52 14.44
C VAL A 909 36.20 1.64 14.47
N GLU A 910 36.32 2.37 13.37
CA GLU A 910 37.35 3.40 13.19
C GLU A 910 36.86 4.68 12.52
N GLY A 911 37.32 5.83 13.01
CA GLY A 911 37.16 7.11 12.34
C GLY A 911 35.72 7.64 12.34
N ASN A 912 34.84 7.10 13.19
CA ASN A 912 33.46 7.58 13.32
C ASN A 912 33.41 8.82 14.23
N HIS A 913 32.39 9.66 14.00
CA HIS A 913 32.13 10.84 14.81
C HIS A 913 30.74 10.72 15.43
N PHE A 914 30.69 10.77 16.76
CA PHE A 914 29.50 10.66 17.59
C PHE A 914 29.20 12.02 18.22
N ILE A 915 28.07 12.62 17.85
CA ILE A 915 27.65 13.94 18.31
C ILE A 915 26.31 13.82 19.03
N ASN A 916 26.21 14.43 20.20
CA ASN A 916 24.95 14.69 20.88
C ASN A 916 24.87 16.18 21.26
N SER A 917 23.95 16.89 20.63
CA SER A 917 23.70 18.31 20.92
C SER A 917 22.78 18.52 22.12
N GLU A 918 22.08 17.48 22.57
CA GLU A 918 21.19 17.50 23.74
C GLU A 918 21.97 17.13 25.00
N ILE A 919 22.80 18.07 25.42
CA ILE A 919 23.72 17.94 26.54
C ILE A 919 22.98 17.47 27.81
N GLY A 920 23.46 16.37 28.41
CA GLY A 920 22.89 15.79 29.64
C GLY A 920 21.87 14.67 29.44
N SER A 921 21.38 14.47 28.21
CA SER A 921 20.55 13.30 27.87
C SER A 921 21.36 12.02 27.95
N ALA A 922 20.80 10.93 28.49
CA ALA A 922 21.49 9.65 28.72
C ALA A 922 21.76 8.83 27.42
N ILE A 923 22.36 9.47 26.43
CA ILE A 923 22.73 8.92 25.12
C ILE A 923 24.14 8.33 25.22
N VAL A 924 24.28 7.08 24.78
CA VAL A 924 25.56 6.38 24.72
C VAL A 924 26.12 6.40 23.30
N GLY A 925 27.39 6.76 23.13
CA GLY A 925 28.09 6.72 21.85
C GLY A 925 28.19 5.28 21.33
N THR A 926 28.98 4.46 22.01
CA THR A 926 29.14 3.04 21.64
C THR A 926 28.92 2.10 22.82
N ILE A 927 28.31 0.94 22.54
CA ILE A 927 28.14 -0.16 23.50
C ILE A 927 28.85 -1.41 22.95
N GLN A 928 29.71 -2.01 23.77
CA GLN A 928 30.35 -3.29 23.52
C GLN A 928 29.90 -4.29 24.58
N ALA A 929 29.08 -5.26 24.17
CA ALA A 929 28.53 -6.28 25.04
C ALA A 929 29.03 -7.65 24.60
N ASN A 930 29.66 -8.39 25.51
CA ASN A 930 30.09 -9.78 25.29
C ASN A 930 30.92 -10.00 24.00
N THR A 931 31.84 -9.09 23.64
CA THR A 931 32.63 -9.16 22.40
C THR A 931 33.69 -10.28 22.40
N GLY A 932 33.77 -11.06 23.47
CA GLY A 932 34.67 -12.19 23.61
C GLY A 932 36.10 -11.79 23.93
N MET A 933 37.01 -12.74 23.75
CA MET A 933 38.42 -12.63 24.13
C MET A 933 39.36 -12.18 23.02
N GLU A 934 38.84 -11.97 21.81
CA GLU A 934 39.63 -11.53 20.66
C GLU A 934 40.12 -10.09 20.83
N GLN A 935 41.19 -9.76 20.12
CA GLN A 935 41.71 -8.39 20.05
C GLN A 935 40.69 -7.52 19.27
N ASN A 936 39.85 -6.83 20.04
CA ASN A 936 38.81 -5.95 19.54
C ASN A 936 39.17 -4.51 19.89
N GLU A 937 38.91 -3.59 18.98
CA GLU A 937 39.34 -2.20 19.10
C GLU A 937 38.20 -1.25 18.72
N ILE A 938 37.94 -0.27 19.59
CA ILE A 938 37.26 0.97 19.21
C ILE A 938 38.38 2.01 19.05
N TYR A 939 38.65 2.35 17.80
CA TYR A 939 39.88 3.04 17.43
C TYR A 939 39.61 4.38 16.77
N ARG A 940 40.26 5.46 17.24
CA ARG A 940 40.24 6.76 16.54
C ARG A 940 38.83 7.28 16.23
N ASN A 941 37.90 7.13 17.17
CA ASN A 941 36.57 7.72 17.07
C ASN A 941 36.51 9.02 17.86
N LYS A 942 35.67 9.95 17.43
CA LYS A 942 35.46 11.25 18.07
C LYS A 942 34.10 11.28 18.75
N TYR A 943 34.04 11.76 19.99
CA TYR A 943 32.82 11.86 20.79
C TYR A 943 32.61 13.29 21.29
N GLU A 944 31.44 13.86 21.05
CA GLU A 944 31.08 15.23 21.43
C GLU A 944 29.68 15.25 22.07
N GLY A 945 29.60 15.67 23.33
CA GLY A 945 28.35 15.87 24.06
C GLY A 945 27.58 14.60 24.45
N THR A 946 28.09 13.41 24.15
CA THR A 946 27.44 12.14 24.58
C THR A 946 27.50 12.01 26.11
N TYR A 947 26.53 11.34 26.72
CA TYR A 947 26.57 11.10 28.17
C TYR A 947 27.65 10.10 28.55
N LEU A 948 27.86 9.12 27.67
CA LEU A 948 28.85 8.06 27.83
C LEU A 948 29.46 7.78 26.45
N GLY A 949 30.76 8.00 26.29
CA GLY A 949 31.48 7.73 25.05
C GLY A 949 31.51 6.24 24.70
N ASN A 950 32.26 5.46 25.47
CA ASN A 950 32.43 4.00 25.30
C ASN A 950 31.95 3.21 26.51
N TYR A 951 30.98 2.31 26.29
CA TYR A 951 30.38 1.47 27.33
C TYR A 951 30.64 -0.02 27.10
N ALA A 952 31.41 -0.66 27.99
CA ALA A 952 31.61 -2.10 27.98
C ALA A 952 30.77 -2.82 29.04
N ILE A 953 30.15 -3.93 28.66
CA ILE A 953 29.37 -4.80 29.55
C ILE A 953 29.58 -6.28 29.24
N GLY A 954 29.59 -7.12 30.27
CA GLY A 954 29.74 -8.57 30.11
C GLY A 954 31.15 -8.98 29.70
N LYS A 955 31.30 -10.06 28.91
CA LYS A 955 32.61 -10.68 28.61
C LYS A 955 33.30 -10.07 27.40
N ASN A 956 34.22 -9.14 27.61
CA ASN A 956 35.03 -8.53 26.55
C ASN A 956 36.55 -8.73 26.75
N THR A 957 36.97 -9.65 27.62
CA THR A 957 38.37 -10.06 27.79
C THR A 957 38.49 -11.55 28.13
N ASN A 958 39.70 -12.10 28.03
CA ASN A 958 40.03 -13.45 28.48
C ASN A 958 40.24 -13.58 30.00
N ASP A 959 40.31 -12.46 30.72
CA ASP A 959 40.33 -12.33 32.19
C ASP A 959 41.30 -13.26 32.94
N LEU A 960 42.40 -13.61 32.28
CA LEU A 960 43.45 -14.35 32.95
C LEU A 960 44.31 -13.35 33.71
N SER A 961 44.20 -13.34 35.05
CA SER A 961 45.14 -12.70 35.99
C SER A 961 46.57 -13.27 35.93
N GLY A 962 46.81 -14.18 34.98
CA GLY A 962 48.10 -14.77 34.68
C GLY A 962 48.96 -13.87 33.76
N PRO A 963 50.26 -13.79 34.01
CA PRO A 963 51.17 -12.84 33.37
C PRO A 963 51.55 -13.16 31.91
N LEU A 964 50.71 -13.84 31.12
CA LEU A 964 51.08 -14.20 29.75
C LEU A 964 50.12 -13.79 28.65
N LEU A 965 48.82 -13.53 28.87
CA LEU A 965 47.93 -13.12 27.78
C LEU A 965 46.78 -12.27 28.31
N ALA A 966 46.86 -10.95 28.24
CA ALA A 966 45.67 -10.09 28.31
C ALA A 966 45.21 -9.82 26.88
N SER A 967 44.11 -10.44 26.45
CA SER A 967 43.46 -10.23 25.16
C SER A 967 42.03 -9.76 25.38
N GLY A 968 41.46 -9.00 24.44
CA GLY A 968 40.12 -8.47 24.57
C GLY A 968 39.97 -7.07 24.01
N LEU A 969 38.90 -6.41 24.42
CA LEU A 969 38.52 -5.07 24.00
C LEU A 969 39.48 -3.99 24.51
N GLN A 970 39.93 -3.14 23.59
CA GLN A 970 40.63 -1.89 23.89
C GLN A 970 39.94 -0.68 23.29
N TRP A 971 40.12 0.45 23.96
CA TRP A 971 39.78 1.77 23.48
C TRP A 971 41.08 2.53 23.24
N LEU A 972 41.37 2.85 21.98
CA LEU A 972 42.65 3.42 21.58
C LEU A 972 42.42 4.65 20.69
N CYS A 973 43.23 5.69 20.90
CA CYS A 973 43.24 6.90 20.08
C CYS A 973 41.90 7.64 19.92
N ASN A 974 40.92 7.39 20.80
CA ASN A 974 39.64 8.09 20.76
C ASN A 974 39.79 9.52 21.31
N ASP A 975 38.99 10.43 20.78
CA ASP A 975 38.97 11.84 21.18
C ASP A 975 37.63 12.15 21.85
N TYR A 976 37.66 12.40 23.15
CA TYR A 976 36.47 12.56 23.99
C TYR A 976 36.24 14.01 24.40
N ASN A 977 34.99 14.42 24.30
CA ASN A 977 34.44 15.65 24.85
C ASN A 977 33.00 15.38 25.30
N ASN A 978 32.84 14.52 26.31
CA ASN A 978 31.56 14.00 26.76
C ASN A 978 30.99 14.76 27.95
N TYR A 979 29.73 14.47 28.25
CA TYR A 979 29.01 15.09 29.36
C TYR A 979 29.29 14.43 30.71
N LYS A 980 29.44 13.10 30.79
CA LYS A 980 29.61 12.42 32.08
C LYS A 980 30.70 11.36 32.12
N PHE A 981 30.71 10.43 31.18
CA PHE A 981 31.68 9.34 31.15
C PHE A 981 32.38 9.33 29.81
N ASP A 982 33.70 9.31 29.80
CA ASP A 982 34.43 8.98 28.57
C ASP A 982 34.41 7.46 28.36
N GLU A 983 34.83 6.73 29.40
CA GLU A 983 34.95 5.28 29.38
C GLU A 983 34.28 4.66 30.61
N PHE A 984 33.38 3.70 30.39
CA PHE A 984 32.69 2.99 31.46
C PHE A 984 32.66 1.48 31.26
N VAL A 985 33.09 0.73 32.27
CA VAL A 985 33.09 -0.73 32.31
C VAL A 985 32.13 -1.20 33.40
N PHE A 986 31.11 -1.95 33.02
CA PHE A 986 30.15 -2.52 33.95
C PHE A 986 30.25 -4.04 34.02
N SER A 987 30.57 -4.52 35.21
CA SER A 987 30.68 -5.93 35.59
C SER A 987 29.53 -6.34 36.52
N PHE A 988 28.82 -7.42 36.21
CA PHE A 988 27.73 -7.92 37.06
C PHE A 988 28.31 -8.58 38.31
N ASN A 989 27.96 -8.06 39.49
CA ASN A 989 28.22 -8.72 40.77
C ASN A 989 27.38 -10.01 40.87
N SER A 990 27.90 -11.13 40.39
CA SER A 990 27.25 -12.42 40.57
C SER A 990 28.23 -13.47 41.07
N THR A 991 27.75 -14.31 41.97
CA THR A 991 28.43 -15.46 42.59
C THR A 991 28.86 -16.57 41.59
N GLN A 992 28.98 -16.27 40.29
CA GLN A 992 29.27 -17.21 39.20
C GLN A 992 30.37 -16.75 38.20
N GLY A 993 31.22 -15.78 38.54
CA GLY A 993 32.39 -15.43 37.72
C GLY A 993 32.71 -13.94 37.78
N ASP A 994 33.99 -13.62 37.68
CA ASP A 994 34.53 -12.29 37.34
C ASP A 994 33.84 -11.78 36.06
N GLY A 995 33.06 -10.71 36.16
CA GLY A 995 32.34 -10.17 35.01
C GLY A 995 33.31 -9.46 34.07
N HIS A 996 33.95 -10.26 33.21
CA HIS A 996 35.13 -10.01 32.39
C HIS A 996 35.10 -8.70 31.54
N GLY A 997 35.28 -7.54 32.17
CA GLY A 997 34.99 -6.19 31.68
C GLY A 997 35.63 -5.82 30.34
N VAL A 998 36.85 -5.28 30.34
CA VAL A 998 37.65 -4.96 29.13
C VAL A 998 39.07 -5.50 29.30
N ARG A 999 39.90 -5.44 28.25
CA ARG A 999 41.30 -5.87 28.35
C ARG A 999 41.98 -5.13 29.50
N LEU A 1000 42.62 -5.88 30.41
CA LEU A 1000 43.29 -5.32 31.59
C LEU A 1000 44.46 -4.38 31.28
N LYS A 1001 44.89 -4.27 30.02
CA LYS A 1001 45.93 -3.35 29.55
C LYS A 1001 45.37 -2.49 28.42
N GLN A 1002 45.16 -1.21 28.67
CA GLN A 1002 44.76 -0.21 27.66
C GLN A 1002 46.04 0.50 27.17
N GLY A 1003 46.45 0.22 25.93
CA GLY A 1003 47.79 0.52 25.43
C GLY A 1003 48.88 -0.45 25.92
N PHE A 1004 50.14 -0.11 25.68
CA PHE A 1004 51.33 -0.91 26.00
C PHE A 1004 52.44 -0.07 26.63
N ALA A 1005 53.39 -0.70 27.34
CA ALA A 1005 54.52 0.01 27.93
C ALA A 1005 55.44 0.69 26.90
N ASN A 1006 55.41 0.22 25.66
CA ASN A 1006 56.16 0.78 24.54
C ASN A 1006 55.26 1.59 23.59
N GLU A 1007 53.98 1.81 23.86
CA GLU A 1007 53.08 2.61 23.01
C GLU A 1007 51.81 2.95 23.79
N ALA A 1008 51.56 4.24 24.04
CA ALA A 1008 50.42 4.66 24.86
C ALA A 1008 49.06 4.28 24.26
N ALA A 1009 47.98 4.36 25.03
CA ALA A 1009 46.63 4.16 24.51
C ALA A 1009 46.21 5.28 23.53
N GLY A 1010 46.75 6.49 23.70
CA GLY A 1010 46.54 7.63 22.80
C GLY A 1010 45.15 8.28 22.87
N ASN A 1011 44.27 7.86 23.80
CA ASN A 1011 42.97 8.52 23.97
C ASN A 1011 43.17 9.92 24.56
N LYS A 1012 42.39 10.88 24.08
CA LYS A 1012 42.32 12.24 24.61
C LYS A 1012 41.02 12.38 25.40
N PHE A 1013 41.15 12.67 26.68
CA PHE A 1013 40.04 12.74 27.60
C PHE A 1013 39.45 14.15 27.71
N THR A 1014 38.19 14.21 28.15
CA THR A 1014 37.42 15.45 28.26
C THR A 1014 38.10 16.46 29.20
N ASN A 1015 38.47 17.63 28.67
CA ASN A 1015 39.11 18.67 29.47
C ASN A 1015 38.11 19.46 30.33
N GLY A 1016 38.32 19.49 31.65
CA GLY A 1016 37.67 20.46 32.53
C GLY A 1016 36.23 20.10 32.88
N PHE A 1017 36.06 18.95 33.51
CA PHE A 1017 34.85 18.60 34.24
C PHE A 1017 34.45 19.72 35.22
N ASP A 1018 33.15 19.94 35.37
CA ASP A 1018 32.66 21.05 36.20
C ASP A 1018 33.02 20.84 37.69
N ASP A 1019 33.00 21.93 38.47
CA ASP A 1019 33.36 21.92 39.90
C ASP A 1019 32.41 21.05 40.78
N GLN A 1020 31.37 20.41 40.22
CA GLN A 1020 30.38 19.58 40.92
C GLN A 1020 30.72 18.08 40.98
N GLN A 1021 31.85 17.64 40.39
CA GLN A 1021 32.48 16.32 40.62
C GLN A 1021 31.57 15.08 40.43
N ASN A 1022 30.87 14.95 39.30
CA ASN A 1022 30.13 13.73 38.96
C ASN A 1022 30.49 13.13 37.59
N GLU A 1023 31.64 13.52 37.04
CA GLU A 1023 32.09 13.22 35.68
C GLU A 1023 33.43 12.46 35.76
N PHE A 1024 33.62 11.46 34.89
CA PHE A 1024 34.71 10.49 34.99
C PHE A 1024 35.36 10.20 33.63
N HIS A 1025 36.68 10.30 33.58
CA HIS A 1025 37.45 9.81 32.43
C HIS A 1025 37.35 8.30 32.29
N PHE A 1026 37.50 7.58 33.42
CA PHE A 1026 37.41 6.13 33.42
C PHE A 1026 36.70 5.66 34.68
N SER A 1027 35.62 4.89 34.52
CA SER A 1027 34.95 4.24 35.63
C SER A 1027 34.81 2.74 35.38
N THR A 1028 35.14 1.91 36.36
CA THR A 1028 34.97 0.46 36.29
C THR A 1028 34.35 -0.09 37.56
N THR A 1029 33.41 -1.04 37.42
CA THR A 1029 32.96 -1.89 38.53
C THR A 1029 33.60 -3.27 38.51
N ASP A 1030 34.54 -3.51 37.58
CA ASP A 1030 35.33 -4.72 37.49
C ASP A 1030 36.26 -4.83 38.71
N PRO A 1031 36.25 -5.97 39.45
CA PRO A 1031 37.18 -6.17 40.56
C PRO A 1031 38.64 -6.32 40.12
N ASP A 1032 38.92 -6.60 38.85
CA ASP A 1032 40.28 -6.76 38.36
C ASP A 1032 41.00 -5.43 38.11
N ASN A 1033 42.32 -5.44 38.26
CA ASN A 1033 43.14 -4.25 38.12
C ASN A 1033 43.42 -3.97 36.64
N LEU A 1034 42.85 -2.88 36.13
CA LEU A 1034 43.14 -2.38 34.79
C LEU A 1034 44.35 -1.44 34.83
N ILE A 1035 45.27 -1.60 33.88
CA ILE A 1035 46.42 -0.71 33.66
C ILE A 1035 46.17 0.11 32.39
N TYR A 1036 46.19 1.44 32.52
CA TYR A 1036 46.11 2.38 31.42
C TYR A 1036 47.48 3.01 31.15
N TYR A 1037 48.00 2.85 29.94
CA TYR A 1037 49.27 3.45 29.52
C TYR A 1037 49.02 4.81 28.87
N ALA A 1038 49.39 5.89 29.57
CA ALA A 1038 49.25 7.25 29.09
C ALA A 1038 50.59 7.81 28.58
N PHE A 1039 50.56 8.63 27.53
CA PHE A 1039 51.73 9.44 27.17
C PHE A 1039 51.88 10.61 28.15
N ASP A 1040 53.09 11.16 28.31
CA ASP A 1040 53.35 12.35 29.14
C ASP A 1040 52.77 13.64 28.48
N ASN A 1041 51.44 13.66 28.38
CA ASN A 1041 50.63 14.71 27.82
C ASN A 1041 49.36 14.85 28.68
N PRO A 1042 49.09 16.00 29.32
CA PRO A 1042 48.01 16.14 30.29
C PRO A 1042 46.62 15.69 29.80
N ILE A 1043 46.31 15.87 28.52
CA ILE A 1043 45.00 15.49 27.96
C ILE A 1043 44.84 13.98 27.72
N GLU A 1044 45.94 13.21 27.79
CA GLU A 1044 45.94 11.75 27.61
C GLU A 1044 46.04 10.99 28.95
N ILE A 1045 46.27 11.72 30.05
CA ILE A 1045 46.38 11.15 31.39
C ILE A 1045 45.01 11.25 32.07
N PRO A 1046 44.30 10.14 32.30
CA PRO A 1046 42.99 10.20 32.93
C PRO A 1046 43.12 10.52 34.42
N THR A 1047 42.58 11.67 34.85
CA THR A 1047 42.62 12.15 36.24
C THR A 1047 41.41 11.75 37.11
N GLU A 1048 40.22 11.61 36.53
CA GLU A 1048 38.96 11.33 37.25
C GLU A 1048 38.58 9.86 37.11
N LEU A 1049 39.13 9.05 38.01
CA LEU A 1049 39.01 7.59 38.00
C LEU A 1049 38.08 7.08 39.10
N THR A 1050 37.28 6.05 38.78
CA THR A 1050 36.54 5.25 39.76
C THR A 1050 36.77 3.75 39.51
N GLY A 1051 37.04 2.99 40.57
CA GLY A 1051 37.33 1.54 40.48
C GLY A 1051 38.83 1.23 40.42
N ASN A 1052 39.16 -0.01 40.07
CA ASN A 1052 40.53 -0.55 40.10
C ASN A 1052 41.31 -0.20 38.82
N VAL A 1053 41.60 1.09 38.60
CA VAL A 1053 42.37 1.58 37.44
C VAL A 1053 43.71 2.16 37.89
N GLY A 1054 44.81 1.60 37.39
CA GLY A 1054 46.17 2.12 37.55
C GLY A 1054 46.65 2.83 36.28
N VAL A 1055 47.21 4.02 36.42
CA VAL A 1055 47.76 4.80 35.28
C VAL A 1055 49.27 4.72 35.27
N GLN A 1056 49.85 4.35 34.13
CA GLN A 1056 51.29 4.36 33.87
C GLN A 1056 51.63 5.39 32.80
N VAL A 1057 52.37 6.43 33.19
CA VAL A 1057 52.84 7.45 32.25
C VAL A 1057 54.14 6.99 31.61
N ILE A 1058 54.17 6.97 30.27
CA ILE A 1058 55.31 6.54 29.47
C ILE A 1058 55.75 7.64 28.49
N ASN A 1059 56.99 7.53 28.01
CA ASN A 1059 57.60 8.52 27.11
C ASN A 1059 57.45 8.17 25.62
N LYS A 1060 56.64 7.16 25.27
CA LYS A 1060 56.37 6.76 23.89
C LYS A 1060 54.91 6.99 23.53
N GLU A 1061 54.69 8.06 22.77
CA GLU A 1061 53.38 8.45 22.22
C GLU A 1061 52.85 7.38 21.27
N ASN A 1062 51.53 7.25 21.23
CA ASN A 1062 50.83 6.58 20.15
C ASN A 1062 50.44 7.63 19.10
N VAL A 1063 51.03 7.52 17.91
CA VAL A 1063 50.84 8.49 16.83
C VAL A 1063 49.44 8.44 16.20
N CYS A 1064 48.60 7.48 16.61
CA CYS A 1064 47.21 7.34 16.18
C CYS A 1064 47.04 7.29 14.65
N GLN A 1065 47.90 6.51 14.00
CA GLN A 1065 47.87 6.35 12.54
C GLN A 1065 46.62 5.57 12.11
N SER A 1066 45.84 6.11 11.18
CA SER A 1066 44.70 5.38 10.62
C SER A 1066 45.13 4.08 9.96
N ASN A 1067 44.31 3.04 10.09
CA ASN A 1067 44.44 1.83 9.26
C ASN A 1067 44.12 2.12 7.79
N PHE A 1068 43.55 3.30 7.48
CA PHE A 1068 43.31 3.79 6.12
C PHE A 1068 44.44 4.65 5.51
N ASN A 1069 45.44 5.07 6.30
CA ASN A 1069 46.56 5.95 5.89
C ASN A 1069 47.90 5.21 5.74
N THR A 1070 48.00 3.96 6.18
CA THR A 1070 48.99 3.02 5.63
C THR A 1070 48.60 2.75 4.16
N LEU A 1071 49.48 2.21 3.32
CA LEU A 1071 49.17 1.84 1.92
C LEU A 1071 48.06 0.75 1.77
N ILE A 1072 47.29 0.53 2.83
CA ILE A 1072 46.01 -0.14 2.92
C ILE A 1072 44.92 0.90 2.57
N THR A 1073 44.80 1.20 1.28
CA THR A 1073 43.77 2.10 0.78
C THR A 1073 42.40 1.43 0.85
N GLY A 1074 41.68 1.66 1.95
CA GLY A 1074 40.28 1.29 2.11
C GLY A 1074 39.34 2.47 1.87
N VAL A 1075 39.00 2.78 0.62
CA VAL A 1075 37.67 3.23 0.14
C VAL A 1075 37.68 3.11 -1.39
N SER A 1076 36.54 2.89 -2.04
CA SER A 1076 36.40 2.54 -3.47
C SER A 1076 36.77 1.08 -3.81
N SER A 1077 35.80 0.18 -3.67
CA SER A 1077 35.67 -1.07 -4.46
C SER A 1077 36.85 -2.03 -4.62
N ARG A 1078 37.93 -1.95 -3.83
CA ARG A 1078 39.13 -2.74 -4.08
C ARG A 1078 39.78 -3.18 -2.79
N PHE A 1079 39.84 -4.50 -2.68
CA PHE A 1079 40.96 -5.29 -2.20
C PHE A 1079 42.23 -4.50 -1.84
N LEU A 1080 42.87 -4.92 -0.75
CA LEU A 1080 44.30 -4.77 -0.55
C LEU A 1080 45.01 -5.04 -1.88
N ARG A 1081 45.80 -4.06 -2.35
CA ARG A 1081 46.63 -4.27 -3.54
C ARG A 1081 47.58 -5.43 -3.24
N GLU A 1082 47.87 -6.25 -4.24
CA GLU A 1082 48.73 -7.43 -4.07
C GLU A 1082 50.06 -7.14 -3.32
N PRO A 1083 50.79 -6.03 -3.58
CA PRO A 1083 51.98 -5.70 -2.80
C PRO A 1083 51.69 -5.43 -1.32
N THR A 1084 50.56 -4.81 -1.00
CA THR A 1084 50.12 -4.53 0.38
C THR A 1084 49.70 -5.83 1.07
N LYS A 1085 48.98 -6.72 0.38
CA LYS A 1085 48.62 -8.03 0.90
C LYS A 1085 49.88 -8.85 1.22
N GLN A 1086 50.84 -8.92 0.30
CA GLN A 1086 52.11 -9.62 0.51
C GLN A 1086 52.95 -9.01 1.64
N PHE A 1087 52.93 -7.68 1.77
CA PHE A 1087 53.59 -7.00 2.89
C PHE A 1087 52.98 -7.43 4.23
N LEU A 1088 51.64 -7.41 4.35
CA LEU A 1088 50.94 -7.85 5.54
C LEU A 1088 51.18 -9.33 5.85
N GLU A 1089 51.19 -10.20 4.84
CA GLU A 1089 51.52 -11.62 5.01
C GLU A 1089 52.97 -11.83 5.51
N SER A 1090 53.93 -11.04 5.02
CA SER A 1090 55.32 -11.07 5.50
C SER A 1090 55.41 -10.56 6.95
N GLU A 1091 54.75 -9.44 7.25
CA GLU A 1091 54.74 -8.84 8.58
C GLU A 1091 54.06 -9.76 9.61
N PHE A 1092 52.99 -10.47 9.22
CA PHE A 1092 52.37 -11.51 10.03
C PHE A 1092 53.35 -12.63 10.37
N ALA A 1093 54.09 -13.13 9.37
CA ALA A 1093 55.07 -14.20 9.55
C ALA A 1093 56.23 -13.76 10.46
N GLU A 1094 56.76 -12.55 10.26
CA GLU A 1094 57.83 -11.96 11.07
C GLU A 1094 57.40 -11.79 12.54
N ASN A 1095 56.22 -11.19 12.76
CA ASN A 1095 55.66 -11.04 14.11
C ASN A 1095 55.40 -12.39 14.78
N SER A 1096 54.96 -13.40 14.02
CA SER A 1096 54.72 -14.76 14.55
C SER A 1096 56.01 -15.46 14.96
N GLU A 1097 57.09 -15.32 14.19
CA GLU A 1097 58.41 -15.85 14.54
C GLU A 1097 58.98 -15.14 15.76
N GLU A 1098 58.92 -13.80 15.81
CA GLU A 1098 59.42 -13.03 16.95
C GLU A 1098 58.63 -13.35 18.23
N LEU A 1099 57.30 -13.43 18.14
CA LEU A 1099 56.43 -13.82 19.25
C LEU A 1099 56.87 -15.16 19.85
N SER A 1100 57.06 -16.18 19.00
CA SER A 1100 57.50 -17.51 19.42
C SER A 1100 58.86 -17.49 20.12
N LEU A 1101 59.83 -16.74 19.57
CA LEU A 1101 61.16 -16.59 20.18
C LEU A 1101 61.10 -15.91 21.55
N LYS A 1102 60.29 -14.85 21.69
CA LYS A 1102 60.12 -14.12 22.95
C LYS A 1102 59.43 -14.97 24.01
N MET A 1103 58.42 -15.74 23.64
CA MET A 1103 57.75 -16.69 24.52
C MET A 1103 58.72 -17.78 25.03
N ILE A 1104 59.52 -18.39 24.14
CA ILE A 1104 60.54 -19.38 24.53
C ILE A 1104 61.57 -18.77 25.48
N ALA A 1105 62.00 -17.53 25.21
CA ALA A 1105 62.97 -16.85 26.05
C ALA A 1105 62.42 -16.57 27.47
N LEU A 1106 61.16 -16.18 27.59
CA LEU A 1106 60.49 -15.99 28.88
C LEU A 1106 60.33 -17.31 29.63
N ASP A 1107 59.80 -18.35 28.98
CA ASP A 1107 59.64 -19.69 29.57
C ASP A 1107 60.98 -20.26 30.08
N SER A 1108 62.07 -20.06 29.32
CA SER A 1108 63.40 -20.48 29.77
C SER A 1108 63.86 -19.77 31.06
N LEU A 1109 63.55 -18.49 31.23
CA LEU A 1109 63.94 -17.72 32.43
C LEU A 1109 63.09 -18.14 33.64
N GLU A 1110 61.79 -18.33 33.43
CA GLU A 1110 60.86 -18.79 34.46
C GLU A 1110 61.19 -20.22 34.91
N ASN A 1111 61.52 -21.13 34.00
CA ASN A 1111 61.89 -22.50 34.33
C ASN A 1111 63.19 -22.59 35.16
N VAL A 1112 64.16 -21.72 34.90
CA VAL A 1112 65.39 -21.65 35.70
C VAL A 1112 65.10 -21.10 37.09
N ALA A 1113 64.35 -20.00 37.18
CA ALA A 1113 63.98 -19.36 38.45
C ALA A 1113 63.11 -20.25 39.34
N ASN A 1114 62.24 -21.08 38.74
CA ASN A 1114 61.26 -21.93 39.42
C ASN A 1114 61.61 -23.42 39.36
N SER A 1115 62.90 -23.75 39.28
CA SER A 1115 63.37 -25.14 39.22
C SER A 1115 63.03 -25.95 40.47
N SER A 1116 62.87 -27.27 40.33
CA SER A 1116 62.64 -28.18 41.45
C SER A 1116 63.74 -28.10 42.53
N GLU A 1117 64.98 -27.76 42.13
CA GLU A 1117 66.09 -27.49 43.03
C GLU A 1117 65.88 -26.21 43.86
N MET A 1118 65.36 -25.13 43.26
CA MET A 1118 65.00 -23.91 43.99
C MET A 1118 63.90 -24.19 45.03
N TYR A 1119 62.85 -24.93 44.65
CA TYR A 1119 61.80 -25.36 45.59
C TYR A 1119 62.36 -26.20 46.76
N SER A 1120 63.29 -27.12 46.47
CA SER A 1120 63.97 -27.92 47.51
C SER A 1120 64.82 -27.04 48.43
N THR A 1121 65.51 -26.05 47.87
CA THR A 1121 66.36 -25.10 48.61
C THR A 1121 65.54 -24.27 49.58
N VAL A 1122 64.39 -23.73 49.14
CA VAL A 1122 63.45 -22.98 50.01
C VAL A 1122 62.80 -23.91 51.05
N ASN A 1123 62.52 -25.17 50.71
CA ASN A 1123 61.96 -26.13 51.66
C ASN A 1123 62.91 -26.47 52.81
N ASN A 1124 64.21 -26.52 52.53
CA ASN A 1124 65.26 -26.82 53.51
C ASN A 1124 65.87 -25.55 54.14
N LEU A 1125 65.20 -24.40 54.03
CA LEU A 1125 65.64 -23.13 54.61
C LEU A 1125 65.76 -23.23 56.13
N ASN A 1126 66.92 -22.85 56.67
CA ASN A 1126 67.22 -22.77 58.09
C ASN A 1126 68.20 -21.61 58.37
N VAL A 1127 68.55 -21.41 59.64
CA VAL A 1127 69.37 -20.25 60.07
C VAL A 1127 70.78 -20.28 59.48
N ASP A 1128 71.32 -21.46 59.15
CA ASP A 1128 72.70 -21.60 58.66
C ASP A 1128 72.81 -21.29 57.15
N ASN A 1129 71.73 -21.51 56.38
CA ASN A 1129 71.73 -21.29 54.92
C ASN A 1129 70.90 -20.09 54.46
N MET A 1130 70.24 -19.35 55.36
CA MET A 1130 69.28 -18.29 55.00
C MET A 1130 69.84 -17.19 54.08
N MET A 1131 71.10 -16.80 54.25
CA MET A 1131 71.76 -15.81 53.37
C MET A 1131 72.01 -16.35 51.97
N GLN A 1132 72.36 -17.64 51.85
CA GLN A 1132 72.57 -18.27 50.54
C GLN A 1132 71.25 -18.41 49.79
N VAL A 1133 70.19 -18.86 50.48
CA VAL A 1133 68.85 -18.98 49.89
C VAL A 1133 68.31 -17.62 49.45
N ARG A 1134 68.47 -16.58 50.28
CA ARG A 1134 68.09 -15.22 49.92
C ARG A 1134 68.79 -14.76 48.63
N ASN A 1135 70.12 -14.90 48.55
CA ASN A 1135 70.87 -14.50 47.36
C ASN A 1135 70.42 -15.27 46.11
N SER A 1136 70.11 -16.57 46.23
CA SER A 1136 69.59 -17.36 45.11
C SER A 1136 68.23 -16.88 44.63
N LEU A 1137 67.33 -16.49 45.54
CA LEU A 1137 66.01 -15.93 45.21
C LEU A 1137 66.12 -14.54 44.57
N GLU A 1138 66.97 -13.67 45.11
CA GLU A 1138 67.22 -12.33 44.54
C GLU A 1138 67.86 -12.43 43.14
N LEU A 1139 68.78 -13.38 42.91
CA LEU A 1139 69.38 -13.64 41.59
C LEU A 1139 68.39 -14.20 40.56
N ALA A 1140 67.39 -14.95 41.02
CA ALA A 1140 66.35 -15.53 40.17
C ALA A 1140 65.19 -14.54 39.90
N SER A 1141 65.10 -13.45 40.67
CA SER A 1141 64.12 -12.38 40.44
C SER A 1141 64.50 -11.59 39.17
N PRO A 1142 63.54 -11.06 38.39
CA PRO A 1142 62.09 -10.97 38.64
C PRO A 1142 61.25 -12.17 38.14
N TYR A 1143 61.83 -13.38 38.00
CA TYR A 1143 61.16 -14.52 37.37
C TYR A 1143 60.57 -15.56 38.33
N LEU A 1144 60.39 -15.21 39.61
CA LEU A 1144 59.82 -16.13 40.59
C LEU A 1144 58.30 -16.26 40.43
N SER A 1145 57.78 -17.49 40.51
CA SER A 1145 56.36 -17.77 40.41
C SER A 1145 55.61 -17.45 41.70
N THR A 1146 54.30 -17.25 41.57
CA THR A 1146 53.38 -17.04 42.70
C THR A 1146 53.49 -18.14 43.74
N GLU A 1147 53.59 -19.40 43.32
CA GLU A 1147 53.70 -20.58 44.20
C GLU A 1147 55.00 -20.59 44.98
N LEU A 1148 56.13 -20.26 44.33
CA LEU A 1148 57.43 -20.20 44.99
C LEU A 1148 57.47 -19.04 46.00
N LEU A 1149 56.91 -17.88 45.64
CA LEU A 1149 56.78 -16.75 46.57
C LEU A 1149 55.84 -17.07 47.74
N LYS A 1150 54.71 -17.76 47.51
CA LYS A 1150 53.85 -18.27 48.59
C LYS A 1150 54.60 -19.26 49.48
N LEU A 1151 55.45 -20.13 48.91
CA LEU A 1151 56.29 -21.05 49.69
C LEU A 1151 57.30 -20.30 50.57
N VAL A 1152 58.01 -19.31 50.03
CA VAL A 1152 58.91 -18.44 50.81
C VAL A 1152 58.12 -17.74 51.93
N GLY A 1153 56.91 -17.27 51.65
CA GLY A 1153 56.00 -16.62 52.60
C GLY A 1153 55.56 -17.47 53.79
N THR A 1154 55.73 -18.80 53.72
CA THR A 1154 55.51 -19.72 54.87
C THR A 1154 56.64 -19.69 55.91
N ARG A 1155 57.78 -19.09 55.56
CA ARG A 1155 58.95 -18.97 56.44
C ARG A 1155 58.84 -17.68 57.24
N SER A 1156 59.20 -17.71 58.52
CA SER A 1156 59.13 -16.57 59.43
C SER A 1156 60.47 -16.27 60.07
N ALA A 1157 60.57 -15.19 60.84
CA ALA A 1157 61.77 -14.89 61.63
C ALA A 1157 62.12 -16.09 62.57
N PRO A 1158 63.40 -16.45 62.72
CA PRO A 1158 64.58 -15.80 62.12
C PRO A 1158 64.91 -16.25 60.69
N GLN A 1159 64.24 -17.27 60.13
CA GLN A 1159 64.62 -17.90 58.84
C GLN A 1159 64.44 -16.98 57.63
N TYR A 1160 63.34 -16.23 57.57
CA TYR A 1160 63.07 -15.23 56.52
C TYR A 1160 62.18 -14.10 57.08
N PRO A 1161 62.75 -12.95 57.50
CA PRO A 1161 61.99 -11.84 58.06
C PRO A 1161 61.05 -11.18 57.05
N HIS A 1162 59.96 -10.56 57.54
CA HIS A 1162 58.96 -9.90 56.70
C HIS A 1162 59.53 -8.81 55.78
N LEU A 1163 60.55 -8.07 56.23
CA LEU A 1163 61.22 -7.07 55.39
C LEU A 1163 61.86 -7.70 54.15
N TRP A 1164 62.53 -8.84 54.29
CA TRP A 1164 63.15 -9.55 53.16
C TRP A 1164 62.08 -10.09 52.22
N TYR A 1165 60.97 -10.57 52.77
CA TYR A 1165 59.87 -11.06 51.95
C TYR A 1165 59.20 -9.96 51.15
N LYS A 1166 58.98 -8.80 51.76
CA LYS A 1166 58.48 -7.60 51.06
C LYS A 1166 59.44 -7.17 49.95
N ASP A 1167 60.74 -7.06 50.22
CA ASP A 1167 61.71 -6.68 49.19
C ASP A 1167 61.75 -7.69 48.02
N LEU A 1168 61.62 -8.99 48.31
CA LEU A 1168 61.53 -10.03 47.29
C LEU A 1168 60.25 -9.92 46.44
N ILE A 1169 59.10 -9.59 47.06
CA ILE A 1169 57.86 -9.33 46.33
C ILE A 1169 58.02 -8.08 45.44
N LEU A 1170 58.64 -7.01 45.94
CA LEU A 1170 58.92 -5.82 45.12
C LEU A 1170 59.84 -6.12 43.92
N MET A 1171 60.76 -7.08 44.05
CA MET A 1171 61.58 -7.56 42.93
C MET A 1171 60.80 -8.41 41.92
N ASN A 1172 59.61 -8.91 42.26
CA ASN A 1172 58.73 -9.72 41.41
C ASN A 1172 57.31 -9.13 41.44
N ILE A 1173 57.24 -7.80 41.31
CA ILE A 1173 56.05 -7.01 41.67
C ILE A 1173 54.81 -7.39 40.87
N GLU A 1174 54.98 -7.96 39.67
CA GLU A 1174 53.87 -8.44 38.84
C GLU A 1174 53.02 -9.51 39.56
N VAL A 1175 53.59 -10.30 40.47
CA VAL A 1175 52.83 -11.27 41.27
C VAL A 1175 51.87 -10.57 42.23
N ALA A 1176 52.19 -9.36 42.69
CA ALA A 1176 51.32 -8.58 43.57
C ALA A 1176 50.14 -7.92 42.85
N GLN A 1177 50.13 -7.89 41.51
CA GLN A 1177 49.00 -7.37 40.74
C GLN A 1177 47.75 -8.27 40.89
N ASP A 1178 47.95 -9.56 41.18
CA ASP A 1178 46.88 -10.51 41.53
C ASP A 1178 46.33 -10.20 42.93
N ASN A 1179 45.04 -9.84 43.00
CA ASN A 1179 44.35 -9.54 44.25
C ASN A 1179 44.29 -10.76 45.19
N THR A 1180 44.25 -11.99 44.66
CA THR A 1180 44.29 -13.21 45.48
C THR A 1180 45.65 -13.42 46.14
N PHE A 1181 46.74 -12.99 45.49
CA PHE A 1181 48.07 -12.98 46.11
C PHE A 1181 48.14 -11.94 47.22
N MET A 1182 47.58 -10.73 47.00
CA MET A 1182 47.51 -9.71 48.05
C MET A 1182 46.65 -10.14 49.23
N GLU A 1183 45.51 -10.79 49.00
CA GLU A 1183 44.69 -11.36 50.06
C GLU A 1183 45.45 -12.46 50.83
N TYR A 1184 46.24 -13.29 50.13
CA TYR A 1184 47.13 -14.27 50.76
C TYR A 1184 48.14 -13.61 51.71
N LEU A 1185 48.69 -12.43 51.39
CA LEU A 1185 49.63 -11.72 52.27
C LEU A 1185 49.00 -11.33 53.62
N LEU A 1186 47.70 -11.04 53.63
CA LEU A 1186 46.93 -10.68 54.82
C LEU A 1186 46.42 -11.91 55.61
N THR A 1187 46.18 -13.03 54.92
CA THR A 1187 45.49 -14.20 55.50
C THR A 1187 46.42 -15.37 55.85
N LYS A 1188 47.66 -15.38 55.37
CA LYS A 1188 48.63 -16.46 55.66
C LYS A 1188 48.99 -16.59 57.15
N ASN A 1189 49.48 -17.76 57.53
CA ASN A 1189 50.11 -17.97 58.84
C ASN A 1189 51.28 -16.98 59.00
N ASN A 1190 51.24 -16.15 60.05
CA ASN A 1190 52.09 -14.97 60.23
C ASN A 1190 51.92 -13.91 59.11
N PRO A 1191 50.80 -13.17 59.11
CA PRO A 1191 50.47 -12.15 58.10
C PRO A 1191 51.55 -11.09 57.94
N LEU A 1192 51.59 -10.46 56.77
CA LEU A 1192 52.46 -9.32 56.54
C LEU A 1192 51.96 -8.11 57.38
N PRO A 1193 52.84 -7.36 58.08
CA PRO A 1193 52.45 -6.16 58.80
C PRO A 1193 51.83 -5.14 57.86
N GLN A 1194 50.78 -4.45 58.32
CA GLN A 1194 49.98 -3.55 57.48
C GLN A 1194 50.83 -2.53 56.73
N ASN A 1195 51.79 -1.89 57.39
CA ASN A 1195 52.67 -0.90 56.76
C ASN A 1195 53.50 -1.46 55.59
N LEU A 1196 53.91 -2.74 55.64
CA LEU A 1196 54.66 -3.37 54.55
C LEU A 1196 53.73 -3.86 53.43
N TYR A 1197 52.50 -4.24 53.78
CA TYR A 1197 51.46 -4.52 52.80
C TYR A 1197 51.11 -3.26 52.00
N ASP A 1198 50.91 -2.13 52.69
CA ASP A 1198 50.62 -0.84 52.08
C ASP A 1198 51.76 -0.42 51.12
N GLU A 1199 53.03 -0.59 51.50
CA GLU A 1199 54.18 -0.36 50.62
C GLU A 1199 54.13 -1.15 49.30
N ILE A 1200 53.65 -2.40 49.32
CA ILE A 1200 53.48 -3.22 48.11
C ILE A 1200 52.26 -2.73 47.32
N ASN A 1201 51.15 -2.49 48.04
CA ASN A 1201 49.88 -2.10 47.44
C ASN A 1201 49.96 -0.74 46.71
N ASP A 1202 50.75 0.20 47.25
CA ASP A 1202 50.93 1.53 46.67
C ASP A 1202 51.68 1.49 45.32
N VAL A 1203 52.57 0.52 45.13
CA VAL A 1203 53.45 0.47 43.94
C VAL A 1203 53.13 -0.65 42.96
N ARG A 1204 52.34 -1.67 43.35
CA ARG A 1204 52.11 -2.88 42.53
C ARG A 1204 51.56 -2.64 41.14
N ASN A 1205 50.77 -1.58 40.98
CA ASN A 1205 50.16 -1.21 39.69
C ASN A 1205 50.96 -0.13 38.93
N GLN A 1206 52.01 0.43 39.55
CA GLN A 1206 52.82 1.51 39.00
C GLN A 1206 54.23 1.06 38.56
N SER A 1207 54.65 -0.15 38.98
CA SER A 1207 55.99 -0.66 38.74
C SER A 1207 55.99 -1.81 37.75
N ILE A 1208 57.03 -1.87 36.91
CA ILE A 1208 57.28 -2.95 35.97
C ILE A 1208 58.73 -3.44 36.12
N THR A 1209 58.93 -4.75 36.12
CA THR A 1209 60.27 -5.37 36.13
C THR A 1209 60.67 -5.80 34.71
N ALA A 1210 61.91 -6.28 34.55
CA ALA A 1210 62.36 -6.89 33.30
C ALA A 1210 61.50 -8.08 32.85
N ARG A 1211 60.80 -8.76 33.77
CA ARG A 1211 59.82 -9.79 33.42
C ARG A 1211 58.56 -9.17 32.82
N GLY A 1212 58.00 -8.14 33.47
CA GLY A 1212 56.85 -7.41 32.96
C GLY A 1212 57.10 -6.78 31.58
N GLU A 1213 58.30 -6.24 31.34
CA GLU A 1213 58.70 -5.71 30.02
C GLU A 1213 58.63 -6.80 28.93
N LYS A 1214 59.18 -8.00 29.19
CA LYS A 1214 59.11 -9.13 28.25
C LYS A 1214 57.68 -9.59 27.97
N VAL A 1215 56.85 -9.64 29.01
CA VAL A 1215 55.43 -9.98 28.87
C VAL A 1215 54.73 -8.94 28.00
N ASN A 1216 55.01 -7.65 28.19
CA ASN A 1216 54.44 -6.59 27.37
C ASN A 1216 54.88 -6.69 25.90
N GLU A 1217 56.14 -7.03 25.61
CA GLU A 1217 56.61 -7.29 24.24
C GLU A 1217 55.85 -8.45 23.57
N ILE A 1218 55.63 -9.55 24.30
CA ILE A 1218 54.86 -10.70 23.81
C ILE A 1218 53.43 -10.29 23.47
N ILE A 1219 52.80 -9.52 24.37
CA ILE A 1219 51.42 -9.06 24.20
C ILE A 1219 51.29 -8.08 23.00
N ASP A 1220 52.25 -7.17 22.81
CA ASP A 1220 52.32 -6.25 21.66
C ASP A 1220 52.41 -7.03 20.34
N LEU A 1221 53.35 -7.98 20.25
CA LEU A 1221 53.53 -8.83 19.06
C LEU A 1221 52.28 -9.66 18.74
N ASP A 1222 51.64 -10.26 19.75
CA ASP A 1222 50.39 -11.02 19.56
C ASP A 1222 49.24 -10.12 19.10
N THR A 1223 49.14 -8.90 19.63
CA THR A 1223 48.12 -7.92 19.20
C THR A 1223 48.35 -7.52 17.74
N ARG A 1224 49.58 -7.19 17.34
CA ARG A 1224 49.91 -6.82 15.95
C ARG A 1224 49.61 -7.95 14.97
N LYS A 1225 50.02 -9.18 15.31
CA LYS A 1225 49.69 -10.39 14.54
C LYS A 1225 48.18 -10.53 14.34
N SER A 1226 47.40 -10.37 15.42
CA SER A 1226 45.93 -10.45 15.39
C SER A 1226 45.27 -9.33 14.56
N ASN A 1227 45.79 -8.11 14.61
CA ASN A 1227 45.29 -7.00 13.81
C ASN A 1227 45.55 -7.22 12.30
N ILE A 1228 46.73 -7.75 11.94
CA ILE A 1228 47.06 -8.07 10.55
C ILE A 1228 46.14 -9.16 10.00
N ILE A 1229 45.94 -10.25 10.72
CA ILE A 1229 45.10 -11.36 10.23
C ILE A 1229 43.63 -10.93 10.08
N LYS A 1230 43.13 -10.09 10.98
CA LYS A 1230 41.80 -9.47 10.90
C LYS A 1230 41.63 -8.63 9.62
N LEU A 1231 42.64 -7.84 9.25
CA LEU A 1231 42.63 -7.07 8.00
C LEU A 1231 42.64 -7.98 6.76
N LEU A 1232 43.43 -9.06 6.78
CA LEU A 1232 43.46 -10.05 5.68
C LEU A 1232 42.12 -10.78 5.54
N ILE A 1233 41.48 -11.17 6.65
CA ILE A 1233 40.14 -11.78 6.66
C ILE A 1233 39.09 -10.80 6.12
N THR A 1234 39.08 -9.57 6.62
CA THR A 1234 38.14 -8.53 6.18
C THR A 1234 38.28 -8.26 4.69
N ASN A 1235 39.52 -8.25 4.19
CA ASN A 1235 39.80 -8.12 2.76
C ASN A 1235 39.22 -9.27 1.93
N GLU A 1236 39.34 -10.50 2.41
CA GLU A 1236 38.79 -11.69 1.73
C GLU A 1236 37.25 -11.66 1.71
N LEU A 1237 36.62 -11.25 2.82
CA LEU A 1237 35.16 -11.10 2.93
C LEU A 1237 34.61 -9.91 2.12
N SER A 1238 35.46 -8.94 1.79
CA SER A 1238 35.11 -7.77 0.98
C SER A 1238 35.15 -8.03 -0.53
N ASP A 1239 35.44 -9.27 -0.97
CA ASP A 1239 35.49 -9.64 -2.39
C ASP A 1239 34.10 -9.56 -3.04
N THR A 1240 33.90 -8.55 -3.90
CA THR A 1240 32.64 -8.36 -4.64
C THR A 1240 32.53 -9.20 -5.92
N THR A 1241 33.47 -10.11 -6.17
CA THR A 1241 33.51 -10.99 -7.35
C THR A 1241 33.26 -12.44 -6.97
N ALA A 1242 34.01 -12.98 -6.02
CA ALA A 1242 33.74 -14.26 -5.38
C ALA A 1242 34.59 -14.44 -4.11
N ILE A 1243 33.98 -14.90 -3.01
CA ILE A 1243 34.73 -15.19 -1.78
C ILE A 1243 35.52 -16.50 -1.94
N ASN A 1244 36.83 -16.46 -1.67
CA ASN A 1244 37.64 -17.68 -1.61
C ASN A 1244 37.60 -18.28 -0.20
N TRP A 1245 36.57 -19.09 0.06
CA TRP A 1245 36.37 -19.77 1.35
C TRP A 1245 37.56 -20.61 1.82
N SER A 1246 38.39 -21.13 0.91
CA SER A 1246 39.63 -21.85 1.29
C SER A 1246 40.69 -20.88 1.83
N SER A 1247 40.85 -19.72 1.20
CA SER A 1247 41.72 -18.63 1.69
C SER A 1247 41.24 -18.13 3.05
N PHE A 1248 39.94 -17.82 3.15
CA PHE A 1248 39.30 -17.40 4.39
C PHE A 1248 39.51 -18.42 5.53
N ASN A 1249 39.20 -19.70 5.32
CA ASN A 1249 39.39 -20.72 6.35
C ASN A 1249 40.86 -20.89 6.76
N ASN A 1250 41.80 -20.76 5.83
CA ASN A 1250 43.23 -20.78 6.16
C ASN A 1250 43.61 -19.57 7.02
N LEU A 1251 43.12 -18.37 6.69
CA LEU A 1251 43.38 -17.16 7.48
C LEU A 1251 42.74 -17.24 8.87
N VAL A 1252 41.51 -17.77 8.98
CA VAL A 1252 40.85 -18.00 10.28
C VAL A 1252 41.64 -19.01 11.11
N ALA A 1253 42.15 -20.10 10.49
CA ALA A 1253 42.95 -21.09 11.20
C ALA A 1253 44.27 -20.53 11.77
N LEU A 1254 44.83 -19.49 11.14
CA LEU A 1254 46.04 -18.80 11.61
C LEU A 1254 45.84 -17.95 12.87
N ARG A 1255 44.58 -17.71 13.29
CA ARG A 1255 44.31 -16.98 14.53
C ARG A 1255 44.63 -17.80 15.78
N GLU A 1256 44.58 -19.13 15.67
CA GLU A 1256 44.93 -20.09 16.71
C GLU A 1256 44.14 -19.97 18.04
N ASP A 1257 43.05 -19.20 18.07
CA ASP A 1257 42.20 -18.97 19.25
C ASP A 1257 40.97 -19.92 19.31
N VAL A 1258 40.21 -19.90 20.41
CA VAL A 1258 39.02 -20.77 20.58
C VAL A 1258 37.85 -20.33 19.70
N VAL A 1259 37.71 -19.04 19.43
CA VAL A 1259 36.65 -18.46 18.59
C VAL A 1259 36.86 -18.85 17.13
N SER A 1260 38.10 -18.91 16.65
CA SER A 1260 38.48 -19.37 15.32
C SER A 1260 38.00 -20.81 15.07
N LYS A 1261 37.99 -21.67 16.09
CA LYS A 1261 37.42 -23.03 15.97
C LYS A 1261 35.91 -22.98 15.79
N SER A 1262 35.21 -22.08 16.49
CA SER A 1262 33.77 -21.86 16.29
C SER A 1262 33.52 -21.31 14.89
N GLN A 1263 34.23 -20.28 14.45
CA GLN A 1263 34.12 -19.71 13.11
C GLN A 1263 34.41 -20.74 12.01
N LEU A 1264 35.39 -21.62 12.20
CA LEU A 1264 35.65 -22.73 11.29
C LEU A 1264 34.46 -23.71 11.28
N VAL A 1265 33.94 -24.10 12.45
CA VAL A 1265 32.75 -24.97 12.55
C VAL A 1265 31.53 -24.33 11.89
N ASP A 1266 31.28 -23.05 12.11
CA ASP A 1266 30.21 -22.29 11.47
C ASP A 1266 30.44 -22.21 9.96
N SER A 1267 31.68 -21.99 9.50
CA SER A 1267 32.01 -22.05 8.06
C SER A 1267 31.72 -23.42 7.46
N TYR A 1268 31.97 -24.51 8.22
CA TYR A 1268 31.67 -25.87 7.79
C TYR A 1268 30.18 -26.13 7.75
N PHE A 1269 29.42 -25.75 8.78
CA PHE A 1269 27.96 -25.89 8.81
C PHE A 1269 27.28 -25.02 7.76
N TRP A 1270 27.73 -23.79 7.60
CA TRP A 1270 27.24 -22.88 6.58
C TRP A 1270 27.51 -23.46 5.17
N LYS A 1271 28.70 -24.05 4.95
CA LYS A 1271 29.02 -24.77 3.70
C LYS A 1271 28.23 -26.07 3.53
N GLU A 1272 27.99 -26.86 4.58
CA GLU A 1272 27.13 -28.06 4.49
C GLU A 1272 25.66 -27.68 4.24
N ALA A 1273 25.16 -26.63 4.89
CA ALA A 1273 23.83 -26.08 4.65
C ALA A 1273 23.68 -25.58 3.21
N ILE A 1274 24.73 -24.96 2.67
CA ILE A 1274 24.82 -24.58 1.25
C ILE A 1274 24.84 -25.81 0.33
N ASN A 1275 25.68 -26.81 0.60
CA ASN A 1275 25.86 -27.97 -0.29
C ASN A 1275 24.71 -29.00 -0.22
N SER A 1276 23.88 -28.94 0.82
CA SER A 1276 22.70 -29.79 1.01
C SER A 1276 21.42 -29.18 0.46
N LYS A 1277 21.43 -27.88 0.14
CA LYS A 1277 20.42 -27.16 -0.65
C LYS A 1277 20.78 -27.22 -2.13
#